data_AF-A0AAD3CU92-F1
#
_entry.id   AF-A0AAD3CU92-F1
#
_cell.length_a   1.000
_cell.length_b   1.000
_cell.length_c   1.000
_cell.angle_alpha   90.00
_cell.angle_beta   90.00
_cell.angle_gamma   90.00
#
_symmetry.space_group_name_H-M   'P 1'
#
loop_
_entity.id
_entity.type
_entity.pdbx_description
1 polymer ?
#
loop_
_entity_poly.entity_id
_entity_poly.type
_entity_poly.pdbx_seq_one_letter_code
_entity_poly.pdbx_strand_id
1 'polypeptide(L)'
;MVRAFITTKISAARTSFDIESFVHPNLTSLEHQRGTRLGIDSWADTNCAGKHAYVEEFVVDKFVTAGGFSASLGTIPDLPIANGLYAYDNDEGKIYIIECNNSIYLGDRMDDSLVNPIQAEESDVRVDVRPKRYYSDPHAQTITFPCGTVLPGEYDGALPFIPIRRPTADEIHSCQRLVLSAKFPWDPSIPGGNFSQPRSVFSTSSSILDLVQDDPVGSSLMSLHLLSAVQSNSILYPYEDSFKSLHAMNSYKSKESISPEEMARLLKIGLKTAQRTLQATTSKFIRTTGALTRRFKTDKAQLRYKQLSRIFGKFYCDYLKVKATSIRGYKGGVVYTTGLGFYKFIQCKHETSETTGPTLRYFLHVIGLPYSLHSDNHGNFKDGLFKRLMRKFGIYQTFTELHSPWQNRAEPAIGEVKKYARKIMISTDTPIRLWCFCYEYTADLLSLLATGRFDLQGRTPYEMIMHYTPDISEYVSFGWFQWCYYFNEDSKSKKICCWLAPAHEVGQSFCHWVLLSNGSFIARSSVIPIPEHELESEDLKHLHDAFDDPIEDDEPQLPYGEEVHKAELENVDDRYLEALDNYINAEVILPEKDGTAVLTKVKGRKRDAEGNPVGKANENPILDTRVYQLQFPDGRVEEYAVNMIAENLFEQADENSWDSGIIEEFLDIRKDDSVAVPKEQGMYFNAAGVERNVVTTKGWEVQVKWRDKSTSWISLKDAKEGDPLGLAELAVALKSNVIRKGKTKFGIQIPGTWKEAVGIDDTNGNRLWQDAIEKEMANAKCALKLLARGDRPPPGYNEILCHLVFDVKLDMTRKARDVAGGHLTDVPANMTYSSVVSRDTVRIGFLVAALNDLDILAGDIQNAFLSAPTEEKIFFYAGDEWGADKDRVVVVVRALYGLKSSALQFRNHLAATLGNKLGFKSCLADPDLWYKACIDADGNEYYAYILVYVDDLLIIDKNPKRFMEKIQGDFTVKKESIGPPDRYLGADIRKVEDDGSKPFWTMSSNSYLDKAIKNLKAKLKESGLEYNKKLSDPNYSPKQPFTTASYKPELDTSEECTDDQVTLFQNLIGIMRWAVELGRIDIGYEVSVLSRYLVSPRTGHLLQAIHMFKFLDIHKDKELAFKPDVPNLAFNYDKIKEQTEYMKKAYPDAVEVLPPNAPTPRGKSLSMYVFVDSDHAGDTVTRRSQTGITGIILYLNSAPIIWYSKRQATVESSTFGSEFVALRVASELIISMRYKLHMMGVPIEGPTHIFCDNEAVYKNSSIAHSTLKKKHNSI
;
A
#
# COMPACT_ATOMS: atom_id res chain seq x y z
N MET A 1 -32.26 18.21 16.65
CA MET A 1 -31.63 17.64 15.43
C MET A 1 -30.96 16.33 15.80
N VAL A 2 -31.68 15.23 15.61
CA VAL A 2 -31.13 13.87 15.74
C VAL A 2 -30.18 13.69 14.55
N ARG A 3 -28.86 13.78 14.77
CA ARG A 3 -27.87 13.32 13.79
C ARG A 3 -27.92 11.80 13.81
N ALA A 4 -28.53 11.20 12.80
CA ALA A 4 -28.70 9.75 12.71
C ALA A 4 -27.56 9.16 11.87
N PHE A 5 -26.62 8.48 12.52
CA PHE A 5 -25.78 7.49 11.86
C PHE A 5 -26.48 6.14 12.05
N ILE A 6 -27.32 5.77 11.09
CA ILE A 6 -28.18 4.60 11.19
C ILE A 6 -27.35 3.39 10.75
N THR A 7 -26.66 2.72 11.66
CA THR A 7 -26.15 1.37 11.39
C THR A 7 -27.34 0.41 11.22
N THR A 8 -27.74 0.17 9.98
CA THR A 8 -28.83 -0.74 9.63
C THR A 8 -28.38 -2.20 9.63
N LYS A 9 -28.99 -3.02 10.51
CA LYS A 9 -29.06 -4.48 10.34
C LYS A 9 -30.48 -4.86 9.94
N ILE A 10 -30.62 -5.66 8.88
CA ILE A 10 -31.88 -6.29 8.49
C ILE A 10 -32.05 -7.54 9.37
N SER A 11 -33.15 -7.63 10.13
CA SER A 11 -33.54 -8.88 10.80
C SER A 11 -34.54 -9.62 9.92
N ALA A 12 -34.25 -10.87 9.58
CA ALA A 12 -35.26 -11.76 9.01
C ALA A 12 -36.22 -12.20 10.13
N ALA A 13 -37.52 -12.20 9.81
CA ALA A 13 -38.64 -12.75 10.57
C ALA A 13 -39.41 -11.79 11.51
N ARG A 14 -40.49 -11.20 10.96
CA ARG A 14 -41.84 -11.31 11.53
C ARG A 14 -42.85 -11.35 10.38
N THR A 15 -43.59 -12.45 10.28
CA THR A 15 -44.83 -12.53 9.50
C THR A 15 -45.89 -11.68 10.20
N SER A 16 -46.56 -10.80 9.45
CA SER A 16 -47.62 -9.87 9.86
C SER A 16 -47.17 -8.56 10.52
N PHE A 17 -46.85 -7.57 9.70
CA PHE A 17 -47.25 -6.19 9.99
C PHE A 17 -48.66 -6.04 9.42
N ASP A 18 -49.63 -5.72 10.26
CA ASP A 18 -51.02 -5.57 9.84
C ASP A 18 -51.14 -4.23 9.11
N ILE A 19 -50.93 -4.23 7.79
CA ILE A 19 -51.02 -3.05 6.92
C ILE A 19 -52.38 -2.35 7.09
N GLU A 20 -53.43 -3.09 7.45
CA GLU A 20 -54.78 -2.56 7.72
C GLU A 20 -54.86 -1.73 9.02
N SER A 21 -53.88 -1.81 9.92
CA SER A 21 -53.82 -1.06 11.18
C SER A 21 -53.07 0.27 11.11
N PHE A 22 -52.45 0.58 9.97
CA PHE A 22 -51.65 1.80 9.83
C PHE A 22 -52.54 3.04 9.69
N VAL A 23 -52.38 3.98 10.63
CA VAL A 23 -53.02 5.30 10.59
C VAL A 23 -51.93 6.36 10.53
N HIS A 24 -52.00 7.29 9.57
CA HIS A 24 -51.08 8.42 9.51
C HIS A 24 -51.14 9.22 10.82
N PRO A 25 -50.00 9.75 11.31
CA PRO A 25 -50.00 10.59 12.50
C PRO A 25 -50.98 11.76 12.38
N ASN A 26 -51.77 12.01 13.43
CA ASN A 26 -52.68 13.17 13.46
C ASN A 26 -51.85 14.46 13.54
N LEU A 27 -51.89 15.25 12.47
CA LEU A 27 -51.31 16.60 12.45
C LEU A 27 -52.36 17.59 12.95
N THR A 28 -51.94 18.52 13.80
CA THR A 28 -52.77 19.66 14.20
C THR A 28 -53.03 20.58 13.00
N SER A 29 -54.11 21.38 13.03
CA SER A 29 -54.42 22.35 11.97
C SER A 29 -53.27 23.33 11.70
N LEU A 30 -52.46 23.63 12.73
CA LEU A 30 -51.26 24.46 12.62
C LEU A 30 -50.10 23.73 11.91
N GLU A 31 -49.86 22.46 12.22
CA GLU A 31 -48.83 21.64 11.55
C GLU A 31 -49.17 21.39 10.07
N HIS A 32 -50.46 21.20 9.75
CA HIS A 32 -50.92 21.09 8.36
C HIS A 32 -50.68 22.36 7.54
N GLN A 33 -50.77 23.54 8.17
CA GLN A 33 -50.55 24.84 7.50
C GLN A 33 -49.07 25.26 7.45
N ARG A 34 -48.28 24.93 8.48
CA ARG A 34 -46.90 25.40 8.60
C ARG A 34 -45.90 24.55 7.81
N GLY A 35 -46.20 23.27 7.61
CA GLY A 35 -45.23 22.31 7.05
C GLY A 35 -44.02 22.07 7.97
N THR A 36 -43.11 21.23 7.48
CA THR A 36 -41.83 20.87 8.08
C THR A 36 -40.70 21.01 7.03
N ARG A 37 -39.53 20.46 7.32
CA ARG A 37 -38.35 20.55 6.46
C ARG A 37 -37.99 19.21 5.84
N LEU A 38 -37.59 19.24 4.59
CA LEU A 38 -36.91 18.13 3.91
C LEU A 38 -35.42 18.48 3.83
N GLY A 39 -34.65 18.05 4.83
CA GLY A 39 -33.24 18.37 4.95
C GLY A 39 -32.37 17.56 3.99
N ILE A 40 -31.39 18.21 3.36
CA ILE A 40 -30.44 17.57 2.46
C ILE A 40 -29.17 17.25 3.27
N ASP A 41 -28.91 15.97 3.52
CA ASP A 41 -27.78 15.52 4.34
C ASP A 41 -26.94 14.49 3.59
N SER A 42 -25.74 14.89 3.15
CA SER A 42 -24.79 14.02 2.46
C SER A 42 -24.13 12.98 3.37
N TRP A 43 -24.34 13.07 4.68
CA TRP A 43 -23.82 12.11 5.66
C TRP A 43 -24.89 11.11 6.13
N ALA A 44 -26.15 11.27 5.72
CA ALA A 44 -27.18 10.28 5.97
C ALA A 44 -26.96 9.05 5.10
N ASP A 45 -27.04 7.84 5.68
CA ASP A 45 -26.91 6.59 4.92
C ASP A 45 -28.09 6.38 3.94
N THR A 46 -29.26 6.93 4.23
CA THR A 46 -30.48 6.81 3.41
C THR A 46 -31.53 7.89 3.73
N ASN A 47 -32.55 8.00 2.88
CA ASN A 47 -33.73 8.84 3.08
C ASN A 47 -34.50 8.42 4.35
N CYS A 48 -34.91 9.41 5.14
CA CYS A 48 -35.69 9.21 6.36
C CYS A 48 -36.99 9.99 6.29
N ALA A 49 -38.12 9.30 6.49
CA ALA A 49 -39.45 9.89 6.44
C ALA A 49 -39.99 10.16 7.85
N GLY A 50 -40.17 11.45 8.15
CA GLY A 50 -40.76 11.93 9.40
C GLY A 50 -42.28 12.01 9.37
N LYS A 51 -42.85 12.64 10.41
CA LYS A 51 -44.28 12.77 10.69
C LYS A 51 -45.10 13.37 9.54
N HIS A 52 -44.49 14.25 8.71
CA HIS A 52 -45.20 14.96 7.63
C HIS A 52 -45.25 14.18 6.30
N ALA A 53 -44.60 13.02 6.22
CA ALA A 53 -44.69 12.15 5.06
C ALA A 53 -46.11 11.56 4.93
N TYR A 54 -46.68 11.61 3.72
CA TYR A 54 -47.81 10.76 3.38
C TYR A 54 -47.26 9.44 2.85
N VAL A 55 -47.41 8.37 3.62
CA VAL A 55 -46.97 7.02 3.19
C VAL A 55 -47.96 6.48 2.17
N GLU A 56 -47.51 6.34 0.92
CA GLU A 56 -48.32 5.75 -0.16
C GLU A 56 -48.32 4.22 -0.06
N GLU A 57 -47.17 3.61 0.23
CA GLU A 57 -47.00 2.16 0.31
C GLU A 57 -45.84 1.82 1.26
N PHE A 58 -45.99 0.74 2.03
CA PHE A 58 -44.89 0.12 2.78
C PHE A 58 -44.21 -0.95 1.94
N VAL A 59 -42.88 -0.98 1.97
CA VAL A 59 -42.10 -2.03 1.30
C VAL A 59 -42.19 -3.31 2.14
N VAL A 60 -42.93 -4.29 1.63
CA VAL A 60 -43.25 -5.55 2.32
C VAL A 60 -41.98 -6.31 2.74
N ASP A 61 -42.00 -6.93 3.92
CA ASP A 61 -40.94 -7.79 4.49
C ASP A 61 -39.56 -7.15 4.72
N LYS A 62 -39.46 -5.81 4.81
CA LYS A 62 -38.21 -5.11 5.11
C LYS A 62 -38.30 -4.22 6.36
N PHE A 63 -37.57 -4.61 7.41
CA PHE A 63 -37.39 -3.84 8.63
C PHE A 63 -35.91 -3.56 8.89
N VAL A 64 -35.63 -2.40 9.48
CA VAL A 64 -34.27 -1.97 9.79
C VAL A 64 -34.13 -1.51 11.24
N THR A 65 -33.00 -1.84 11.85
CA THR A 65 -32.61 -1.26 13.15
C THR A 65 -31.78 -0.01 12.94
N ALA A 66 -32.16 1.13 13.52
CA ALA A 66 -31.42 2.38 13.44
C ALA A 66 -30.59 2.66 14.70
N GLY A 67 -29.30 2.96 14.55
CA GLY A 67 -28.44 3.45 15.64
C GLY A 67 -28.42 4.98 15.75
N GLY A 68 -28.24 5.52 16.96
CA GLY A 68 -27.90 6.93 17.13
C GLY A 68 -26.39 7.20 16.99
N PHE A 69 -26.00 8.43 16.63
CA PHE A 69 -24.58 8.82 16.42
C PHE A 69 -23.66 8.60 17.63
N SER A 70 -24.21 8.62 18.85
CA SER A 70 -23.48 8.26 20.05
C SER A 70 -24.12 7.04 20.70
N ALA A 71 -23.30 6.17 21.31
CA ALA A 71 -23.78 4.99 22.05
C ALA A 71 -24.82 5.34 23.14
N SER A 72 -24.82 6.59 23.63
CA SER A 72 -25.79 7.12 24.59
C SER A 72 -27.20 7.36 24.02
N LEU A 73 -27.36 7.45 22.70
CA LEU A 73 -28.65 7.71 22.03
C LEU A 73 -29.46 6.42 21.75
N GLY A 74 -28.89 5.25 22.04
CA GLY A 74 -29.56 3.96 21.90
C GLY A 74 -29.74 3.48 20.45
N THR A 75 -30.38 2.33 20.30
CA THR A 75 -30.78 1.74 19.02
C THR A 75 -32.30 1.60 18.96
N ILE A 76 -32.87 1.85 17.79
CA ILE A 76 -34.30 1.74 17.51
C ILE A 76 -34.48 0.54 16.57
N PRO A 77 -34.89 -0.64 17.07
CA PRO A 77 -35.17 -1.80 16.24
C PRO A 77 -36.48 -1.66 15.46
N ASP A 78 -36.64 -2.50 14.44
CA ASP A 78 -37.90 -2.77 13.72
C ASP A 78 -38.56 -1.56 13.04
N LEU A 79 -37.79 -0.67 12.41
CA LEU A 79 -38.33 0.42 11.61
C LEU A 79 -38.74 -0.06 10.21
N PRO A 80 -39.97 0.24 9.74
CA PRO A 80 -40.41 -0.15 8.41
C PRO A 80 -39.84 0.77 7.33
N ILE A 81 -39.72 0.25 6.11
CA ILE A 81 -39.35 1.02 4.91
C ILE A 81 -40.63 1.41 4.16
N ALA A 82 -40.74 2.66 3.72
CA ALA A 82 -41.93 3.20 3.07
C ALA A 82 -41.60 4.12 1.89
N ASN A 83 -42.56 4.25 0.98
CA ASN A 83 -42.57 5.27 -0.07
C ASN A 83 -43.36 6.49 0.44
N GLY A 84 -42.65 7.59 0.68
CA GLY A 84 -43.21 8.81 1.25
C GLY A 84 -43.45 9.89 0.20
N LEU A 85 -44.61 10.54 0.26
CA LEU A 85 -45.00 11.69 -0.56
C LEU A 85 -45.03 12.97 0.28
N TYR A 86 -44.58 14.07 -0.32
CA TYR A 86 -44.55 15.40 0.28
C TYR A 86 -45.13 16.42 -0.71
N ALA A 87 -45.85 17.43 -0.23
CA ALA A 87 -46.22 18.59 -1.04
C ALA A 87 -45.18 19.71 -0.86
N TYR A 88 -44.76 20.30 -1.97
CA TYR A 88 -43.96 21.51 -2.04
C TYR A 88 -44.78 22.61 -2.71
N ASP A 89 -44.96 23.73 -2.00
CA ASP A 89 -45.64 24.91 -2.51
C ASP A 89 -44.59 25.87 -3.06
N ASN A 90 -44.58 26.11 -4.36
CA ASN A 90 -43.70 27.10 -4.97
C ASN A 90 -44.23 28.52 -4.69
N ASP A 91 -43.34 29.52 -4.69
CA ASP A 91 -43.67 30.94 -4.48
C ASP A 91 -44.66 31.49 -5.52
N GLU A 92 -44.77 30.84 -6.68
CA GLU A 92 -45.74 31.17 -7.75
C GLU A 92 -47.13 30.53 -7.54
N GLY A 93 -47.37 29.84 -6.42
CA GLY A 93 -48.66 29.21 -6.08
C GLY A 93 -48.91 27.86 -6.75
N LYS A 94 -47.89 27.26 -7.38
CA LYS A 94 -47.96 25.91 -7.97
C LYS A 94 -47.48 24.85 -6.97
N ILE A 95 -48.26 23.78 -6.84
CA ILE A 95 -48.01 22.70 -5.88
C ILE A 95 -47.41 21.50 -6.61
N TYR A 96 -46.30 20.98 -6.10
CA TYR A 96 -45.61 19.79 -6.59
C TYR A 96 -45.61 18.68 -5.54
N ILE A 97 -45.76 17.43 -5.96
CA ILE A 97 -45.67 16.28 -5.07
C ILE A 97 -44.29 15.66 -5.21
N ILE A 98 -43.45 15.75 -4.17
CA ILE A 98 -42.14 15.12 -4.11
C ILE A 98 -42.29 13.68 -3.62
N GLU A 99 -41.82 12.72 -4.41
CA GLU A 99 -41.90 11.29 -4.11
C GLU A 99 -40.53 10.74 -3.70
N CYS A 100 -40.41 10.33 -2.42
CA CYS A 100 -39.21 9.72 -1.84
C CYS A 100 -39.47 8.23 -1.55
N ASN A 101 -39.04 7.39 -2.48
CA ASN A 101 -39.13 5.94 -2.38
C ASN A 101 -38.02 5.33 -1.50
N ASN A 102 -38.32 4.18 -0.89
CA ASN A 102 -37.41 3.40 -0.02
C ASN A 102 -36.84 4.18 1.19
N SER A 103 -37.67 4.99 1.85
CA SER A 103 -37.27 5.77 3.03
C SER A 103 -37.51 5.00 4.33
N ILE A 104 -36.62 5.13 5.32
CA ILE A 104 -36.88 4.62 6.67
C ILE A 104 -37.99 5.46 7.29
N TYR A 105 -39.11 4.84 7.66
CA TYR A 105 -40.25 5.56 8.22
C TYR A 105 -40.14 5.65 9.74
N LEU A 106 -39.99 6.89 10.24
CA LEU A 106 -39.84 7.21 11.66
C LEU A 106 -41.14 7.79 12.25
N GLY A 107 -42.08 8.25 11.42
CA GLY A 107 -43.39 8.77 11.86
C GLY A 107 -43.28 9.85 12.93
N ASP A 108 -44.02 9.72 14.03
CA ASP A 108 -44.00 10.66 15.18
C ASP A 108 -42.66 10.77 15.91
N ARG A 109 -41.69 9.89 15.60
CA ARG A 109 -40.35 9.93 16.22
C ARG A 109 -39.45 10.99 15.57
N MET A 110 -39.83 11.55 14.42
CA MET A 110 -39.03 12.52 13.69
C MET A 110 -39.92 13.57 12.99
N ASP A 111 -39.73 14.85 13.32
CA ASP A 111 -40.55 15.93 12.75
C ASP A 111 -40.12 16.35 11.34
N ASP A 112 -38.81 16.50 11.12
CA ASP A 112 -38.19 16.82 9.83
C ASP A 112 -37.95 15.53 9.03
N SER A 113 -38.05 15.56 7.71
CA SER A 113 -37.60 14.45 6.85
C SER A 113 -36.19 14.72 6.34
N LEU A 114 -35.44 13.67 5.99
CA LEU A 114 -34.10 13.80 5.41
C LEU A 114 -34.02 13.10 4.06
N VAL A 115 -33.25 13.73 3.17
CA VAL A 115 -32.89 13.22 1.85
C VAL A 115 -31.38 13.01 1.78
N ASN A 116 -31.00 11.82 1.34
CA ASN A 116 -29.64 11.51 0.92
C ASN A 116 -29.47 11.95 -0.56
N PRO A 117 -28.56 12.91 -0.86
CA PRO A 117 -28.26 13.36 -2.22
C PRO A 117 -27.91 12.24 -3.20
N ILE A 118 -27.23 11.19 -2.73
CA ILE A 118 -26.80 10.06 -3.57
C ILE A 118 -28.02 9.30 -4.13
N GLN A 119 -29.04 9.08 -3.30
CA GLN A 119 -30.29 8.44 -3.75
C GLN A 119 -31.10 9.30 -4.72
N ALA A 120 -30.92 10.62 -4.64
CA ALA A 120 -31.53 11.55 -5.59
C ALA A 120 -30.82 11.51 -6.96
N GLU A 121 -29.49 11.53 -6.94
CA GLU A 121 -28.67 11.47 -8.16
C GLU A 121 -28.88 10.18 -8.96
N GLU A 122 -29.16 9.04 -8.31
CA GLU A 122 -29.53 7.79 -9.02
C GLU A 122 -30.84 7.87 -9.82
N SER A 123 -31.68 8.84 -9.50
CA SER A 123 -32.93 9.11 -10.22
C SER A 123 -32.78 10.23 -11.24
N ASP A 124 -31.53 10.55 -11.62
CA ASP A 124 -31.14 11.69 -12.46
C ASP A 124 -31.55 13.06 -11.88
N VAL A 125 -31.83 13.13 -10.57
CA VAL A 125 -32.15 14.38 -9.86
C VAL A 125 -30.85 14.98 -9.35
N ARG A 126 -30.52 16.19 -9.81
CA ARG A 126 -29.30 16.88 -9.39
C ARG A 126 -29.57 17.66 -8.11
N VAL A 127 -28.75 17.43 -7.08
CA VAL A 127 -28.85 18.11 -5.79
C VAL A 127 -27.58 18.92 -5.55
N ASP A 128 -27.72 20.23 -5.34
CA ASP A 128 -26.57 21.07 -5.03
C ASP A 128 -26.16 20.94 -3.55
N VAL A 129 -25.06 20.24 -3.26
CA VAL A 129 -24.59 19.96 -1.89
C VAL A 129 -23.57 20.97 -1.34
N ARG A 130 -23.31 22.08 -2.05
CA ARG A 130 -22.27 23.04 -1.66
C ARG A 130 -22.68 23.85 -0.41
N PRO A 131 -21.76 24.10 0.54
CA PRO A 131 -22.07 24.91 1.72
C PRO A 131 -22.39 26.37 1.38
N LYS A 132 -23.28 27.00 2.16
CA LYS A 132 -23.71 28.40 2.01
C LYS A 132 -22.58 29.41 1.79
N ARG A 133 -21.39 29.19 2.36
CA ARG A 133 -20.23 30.10 2.22
C ARG A 133 -19.77 30.36 0.78
N TYR A 134 -20.18 29.50 -0.16
CA TYR A 134 -19.84 29.62 -1.57
C TYR A 134 -20.87 30.38 -2.40
N TYR A 135 -21.98 30.83 -1.79
CA TYR A 135 -23.02 31.61 -2.44
C TYR A 135 -23.23 32.95 -1.78
N SER A 136 -23.43 33.98 -2.61
CA SER A 136 -23.90 35.29 -2.17
C SER A 136 -25.42 35.35 -2.00
N ASP A 137 -26.16 34.47 -2.69
CA ASP A 137 -27.62 34.40 -2.68
C ASP A 137 -28.13 33.32 -1.70
N PRO A 138 -29.07 33.64 -0.77
CA PRO A 138 -29.65 32.68 0.15
C PRO A 138 -30.48 31.54 -0.49
N HIS A 139 -30.90 31.67 -1.76
CA HIS A 139 -31.68 30.66 -2.51
C HIS A 139 -30.87 29.92 -3.57
N ALA A 140 -29.53 30.04 -3.54
CA ALA A 140 -28.66 29.51 -4.59
C ALA A 140 -28.58 27.98 -4.64
N GLN A 141 -29.05 27.30 -3.60
CA GLN A 141 -29.09 25.85 -3.57
C GLN A 141 -30.35 25.36 -4.29
N THR A 142 -30.22 24.32 -5.11
CA THR A 142 -31.35 23.81 -5.88
C THR A 142 -31.39 22.29 -5.94
N ILE A 143 -32.60 21.74 -6.05
CA ILE A 143 -32.86 20.38 -6.51
C ILE A 143 -33.46 20.46 -7.92
N THR A 144 -32.75 19.92 -8.90
CA THR A 144 -33.13 19.98 -10.32
C THR A 144 -33.55 18.60 -10.80
N PHE A 145 -34.80 18.48 -11.22
CA PHE A 145 -35.38 17.23 -11.72
C PHE A 145 -35.17 17.09 -13.24
N PRO A 146 -35.15 15.85 -13.79
CA PRO A 146 -35.01 15.59 -15.22
C PRO A 146 -36.06 16.29 -16.12
N CYS A 147 -37.23 16.59 -15.57
CA CYS A 147 -38.28 17.32 -16.26
C CYS A 147 -38.03 18.84 -16.39
N GLY A 148 -36.87 19.33 -15.95
CA GLY A 148 -36.50 20.74 -15.97
C GLY A 148 -37.07 21.58 -14.82
N THR A 149 -37.82 20.97 -13.89
CA THR A 149 -38.31 21.66 -12.69
C THR A 149 -37.18 21.80 -11.69
N VAL A 150 -36.98 23.02 -11.18
CA VAL A 150 -35.95 23.37 -10.20
C VAL A 150 -36.64 23.83 -8.91
N LEU A 151 -36.32 23.19 -7.79
CA LEU A 151 -36.81 23.56 -6.48
C LEU A 151 -35.72 24.31 -5.71
N PRO A 152 -35.91 25.58 -5.33
CA PRO A 152 -34.95 26.33 -4.53
C PRO A 152 -34.92 25.82 -3.08
N GLY A 153 -33.71 25.68 -2.54
CA GLY A 153 -33.43 25.30 -1.17
C GLY A 153 -33.14 26.51 -0.28
N GLU A 154 -33.49 26.38 1.00
CA GLU A 154 -33.18 27.32 2.07
C GLU A 154 -32.12 26.74 3.02
N TYR A 155 -31.53 27.59 3.86
CA TYR A 155 -30.53 27.18 4.85
C TYR A 155 -31.01 27.45 6.28
N ASP A 156 -30.91 26.44 7.13
CA ASP A 156 -30.95 26.60 8.59
C ASP A 156 -29.61 26.16 9.19
N GLY A 157 -28.82 27.14 9.64
CA GLY A 157 -27.43 26.92 10.05
C GLY A 157 -26.55 26.48 8.88
N ALA A 158 -25.97 25.28 8.99
CA ALA A 158 -25.08 24.70 7.98
C ALA A 158 -25.79 23.66 7.08
N LEU A 159 -27.02 23.27 7.43
CA LEU A 159 -27.76 22.24 6.70
C LEU A 159 -28.77 22.89 5.76
N PRO A 160 -28.74 22.51 4.48
CA PRO A 160 -29.75 22.93 3.53
C PRO A 160 -31.05 22.14 3.66
N PHE A 161 -32.18 22.75 3.31
CA PHE A 161 -33.49 22.09 3.31
C PHE A 161 -34.47 22.71 2.29
N ILE A 162 -35.54 21.98 1.98
CA ILE A 162 -36.71 22.51 1.25
C ILE A 162 -37.94 22.47 2.17
N PRO A 163 -38.77 23.53 2.23
CA PRO A 163 -40.00 23.51 3.02
C PRO A 163 -41.01 22.55 2.40
N ILE A 164 -41.56 21.63 3.20
CA ILE A 164 -42.52 20.62 2.73
C ILE A 164 -43.72 20.53 3.65
N ARG A 165 -44.86 20.07 3.16
CA ARG A 165 -46.03 19.72 4.00
C ARG A 165 -46.63 18.39 3.59
N ARG A 166 -47.54 17.86 4.40
CA ARG A 166 -48.28 16.64 4.04
C ARG A 166 -49.27 16.96 2.90
N PRO A 167 -49.24 16.22 1.77
CA PRO A 167 -50.17 16.44 0.68
C PRO A 167 -51.59 15.96 1.05
N THR A 168 -52.60 16.59 0.47
CA THR A 168 -54.01 16.17 0.57
C THR A 168 -54.33 15.10 -0.48
N ALA A 169 -55.39 14.31 -0.24
CA ALA A 169 -55.80 13.25 -1.17
C ALA A 169 -56.08 13.79 -2.59
N ASP A 170 -56.66 14.98 -2.71
CA ASP A 170 -56.94 15.60 -4.01
C ASP A 170 -55.65 16.06 -4.71
N GLU A 171 -54.67 16.60 -3.97
CA GLU A 171 -53.36 17.01 -4.51
C GLU A 171 -52.53 15.82 -5.01
N ILE A 172 -52.57 14.68 -4.31
CA ILE A 172 -51.85 13.46 -4.71
C ILE A 172 -52.27 12.96 -6.10
N HIS A 173 -53.52 13.20 -6.49
CA HIS A 173 -54.09 12.79 -7.78
C HIS A 173 -54.05 13.89 -8.84
N SER A 174 -54.09 15.16 -8.46
CA SER A 174 -54.22 16.30 -9.39
C SER A 174 -52.90 17.05 -9.67
N CYS A 175 -51.93 17.01 -8.75
CA CYS A 175 -50.67 17.74 -8.86
C CYS A 175 -49.57 16.90 -9.53
N GLN A 176 -48.60 17.58 -10.13
CA GLN A 176 -47.47 16.94 -10.80
C GLN A 176 -46.55 16.27 -9.78
N ARG A 177 -46.24 14.98 -9.99
CA ARG A 177 -45.30 14.21 -9.17
C ARG A 177 -43.86 14.38 -9.67
N LEU A 178 -42.95 14.67 -8.75
CA LEU A 178 -41.51 14.79 -8.94
C LEU A 178 -40.84 13.63 -8.18
N VAL A 179 -40.36 12.63 -8.93
CA VAL A 179 -39.72 11.45 -8.36
C VAL A 179 -38.31 11.83 -7.91
N LEU A 180 -38.09 11.84 -6.59
CA LEU A 180 -36.80 12.18 -5.99
C LEU A 180 -35.90 10.96 -5.87
N SER A 181 -36.42 9.80 -5.46
CA SER A 181 -35.65 8.56 -5.38
C SER A 181 -36.35 7.40 -6.09
N ALA A 182 -35.58 6.43 -6.59
CA ALA A 182 -36.09 5.34 -7.40
C ALA A 182 -36.82 4.27 -6.57
N LYS A 183 -37.80 3.60 -7.19
CA LYS A 183 -38.56 2.47 -6.57
C LYS A 183 -37.78 1.15 -6.47
N PHE A 184 -36.53 1.07 -6.97
CA PHE A 184 -35.76 -0.18 -6.91
C PHE A 184 -35.46 -0.57 -5.45
N PRO A 185 -35.44 -1.87 -5.10
CA PRO A 185 -35.22 -2.28 -3.73
C PRO A 185 -33.83 -1.84 -3.24
N TRP A 186 -33.80 -0.88 -2.33
CA TRP A 186 -32.60 -0.52 -1.59
C TRP A 186 -32.30 -1.62 -0.54
N ASP A 187 -31.03 -2.00 -0.40
CA ASP A 187 -30.55 -2.94 0.61
C ASP A 187 -29.60 -2.22 1.60
N PRO A 188 -30.12 -1.84 2.78
CA PRO A 188 -29.34 -1.19 3.84
C PRO A 188 -28.20 -2.04 4.44
N SER A 189 -28.19 -3.35 4.20
CA SER A 189 -27.20 -4.26 4.80
C SER A 189 -25.85 -4.23 4.09
N ILE A 190 -25.81 -3.60 2.90
CA ILE A 190 -24.59 -3.41 2.11
C ILE A 190 -23.97 -2.06 2.52
N PRO A 191 -22.71 -2.02 3.00
CA PRO A 191 -22.02 -0.77 3.28
C PRO A 191 -21.95 0.09 2.01
N GLY A 192 -22.68 1.22 1.99
CA GLY A 192 -22.83 2.06 0.80
C GLY A 192 -24.01 1.72 -0.12
N GLY A 193 -24.99 0.92 0.33
CA GLY A 193 -26.20 0.55 -0.42
C GLY A 193 -25.93 -0.30 -1.68
N ASN A 194 -26.99 -0.63 -2.43
CA ASN A 194 -26.89 -1.20 -3.79
C ASN A 194 -26.33 -0.20 -4.84
N PHE A 195 -25.70 0.90 -4.42
CA PHE A 195 -25.38 2.08 -5.22
C PHE A 195 -24.17 1.90 -6.16
N SER A 196 -23.87 0.66 -6.58
CA SER A 196 -22.69 0.29 -7.38
C SER A 196 -23.01 -0.25 -8.77
N GLN A 197 -24.24 -0.10 -9.28
CA GLN A 197 -24.55 -0.39 -10.68
C GLN A 197 -24.84 0.91 -11.46
N PRO A 198 -23.89 1.44 -12.25
CA PRO A 198 -24.19 2.56 -13.13
C PRO A 198 -25.24 2.10 -14.17
N ARG A 199 -26.41 2.76 -14.18
CA ARG A 199 -27.33 2.70 -15.31
C ARG A 199 -26.58 3.17 -16.56
N SER A 200 -26.57 2.33 -17.59
CA SER A 200 -25.96 2.62 -18.87
C SER A 200 -26.70 3.75 -19.58
N VAL A 201 -26.30 5.00 -19.34
CA VAL A 201 -26.70 6.14 -20.19
C VAL A 201 -25.57 6.41 -21.18
N PHE A 202 -25.38 5.48 -22.12
CA PHE A 202 -24.65 5.76 -23.35
C PHE A 202 -25.66 5.91 -24.48
N SER A 203 -26.04 7.16 -24.73
CA SER A 203 -26.67 7.55 -25.99
C SER A 203 -26.52 9.05 -26.19
N THR A 204 -25.75 9.40 -27.23
CA THR A 204 -25.56 10.71 -27.87
C THR A 204 -24.64 11.73 -27.20
N SER A 205 -23.60 12.07 -27.96
CA SER A 205 -22.46 12.95 -27.68
C SER A 205 -22.79 14.45 -27.69
N SER A 206 -23.99 14.86 -27.30
CA SER A 206 -24.47 16.24 -27.45
C SER A 206 -24.84 16.96 -26.15
N SER A 207 -24.95 16.28 -25.01
CA SER A 207 -25.53 16.87 -23.78
C SER A 207 -24.56 17.66 -22.88
N ILE A 208 -23.25 17.64 -23.14
CA ILE A 208 -22.27 18.38 -22.32
C ILE A 208 -22.16 19.85 -22.75
N LEU A 209 -22.43 20.18 -24.02
CA LEU A 209 -22.37 21.56 -24.51
C LEU A 209 -23.54 22.42 -24.00
N ASP A 210 -24.73 21.84 -23.88
CA ASP A 210 -25.94 22.56 -23.44
C ASP A 210 -25.91 22.88 -21.94
N LEU A 211 -25.11 22.16 -21.15
CA LEU A 211 -24.96 22.37 -19.70
C LEU A 211 -24.08 23.55 -19.31
N VAL A 212 -23.34 24.13 -20.26
CA VAL A 212 -22.29 25.14 -20.00
C VAL A 212 -22.69 26.53 -20.52
N GLN A 213 -23.75 26.64 -21.33
CA GLN A 213 -24.17 27.92 -21.91
C GLN A 213 -24.90 28.86 -20.94
N ASP A 214 -25.48 28.34 -19.86
CA ASP A 214 -26.32 29.13 -18.93
C ASP A 214 -25.59 29.60 -17.65
N ASP A 215 -24.26 29.42 -17.53
CA ASP A 215 -23.45 29.87 -16.39
C ASP A 215 -22.55 31.09 -16.75
N PRO A 216 -22.90 32.31 -16.32
CA PRO A 216 -22.11 33.52 -16.60
C PRO A 216 -20.72 33.53 -15.94
N VAL A 217 -20.52 32.73 -14.88
CA VAL A 217 -19.25 32.68 -14.13
C VAL A 217 -18.34 31.58 -14.69
N GLY A 218 -18.92 30.46 -15.11
CA GLY A 218 -18.23 29.38 -15.83
C GLY A 218 -17.61 29.83 -17.16
N SER A 219 -18.28 30.75 -17.87
CA SER A 219 -17.76 31.36 -19.10
C SER A 219 -16.48 32.19 -18.87
N SER A 220 -16.32 32.84 -17.71
CA SER A 220 -15.19 33.75 -17.47
C SER A 220 -13.94 33.05 -16.91
N LEU A 221 -14.07 31.84 -16.38
CA LEU A 221 -12.95 31.05 -15.84
C LEU A 221 -12.34 30.08 -16.87
N MET A 222 -13.00 29.86 -18.01
CA MET A 222 -12.51 28.96 -19.05
C MET A 222 -11.83 29.73 -20.20
N SER A 223 -10.58 30.11 -19.99
CA SER A 223 -9.71 30.48 -21.12
C SER A 223 -9.40 29.24 -21.99
N LEU A 224 -9.28 29.47 -23.30
CA LEU A 224 -9.08 28.55 -24.44
C LEU A 224 -8.19 27.29 -24.27
N HIS A 225 -7.42 27.16 -23.19
CA HIS A 225 -6.53 26.01 -22.93
C HIS A 225 -7.25 24.73 -22.50
N LEU A 226 -8.47 24.83 -21.97
CA LEU A 226 -9.17 23.66 -21.43
C LEU A 226 -9.97 22.90 -22.51
N LEU A 227 -10.29 23.54 -23.65
CA LEU A 227 -10.89 22.88 -24.81
C LEU A 227 -9.94 21.84 -25.45
N SER A 228 -8.62 22.06 -25.42
CA SER A 228 -7.65 21.05 -25.91
C SER A 228 -7.35 19.97 -24.85
N ALA A 229 -7.50 20.29 -23.56
CA ALA A 229 -7.32 19.35 -22.46
C ALA A 229 -8.47 18.33 -22.38
N VAL A 230 -9.69 18.72 -22.72
CA VAL A 230 -10.87 17.81 -22.76
C VAL A 230 -10.75 16.76 -23.88
N GLN A 231 -10.01 17.05 -24.96
CA GLN A 231 -9.68 16.04 -25.97
C GLN A 231 -8.55 15.09 -25.56
N SER A 232 -7.80 15.37 -24.49
CA SER A 232 -6.51 14.70 -24.25
C SER A 232 -6.28 14.07 -22.87
N ASN A 233 -7.15 14.25 -21.87
CA ASN A 233 -6.99 13.59 -20.57
C ASN A 233 -8.22 12.79 -20.15
N SER A 234 -8.21 11.50 -20.49
CA SER A 234 -8.50 10.47 -19.49
C SER A 234 -7.39 10.48 -18.43
N ILE A 235 -7.68 9.98 -17.22
CA ILE A 235 -6.78 9.79 -16.05
C ILE A 235 -6.95 10.86 -14.96
N LEU A 236 -8.00 10.68 -14.14
CA LEU A 236 -7.96 10.82 -12.67
C LEU A 236 -9.29 10.33 -12.06
N TYR A 237 -9.48 9.01 -11.98
CA TYR A 237 -10.15 8.21 -10.92
C TYR A 237 -10.03 6.73 -11.33
N PRO A 238 -9.79 5.78 -10.40
CA PRO A 238 -9.60 4.38 -10.74
C PRO A 238 -10.96 3.71 -10.94
N TYR A 239 -11.43 3.62 -12.18
CA TYR A 239 -12.60 2.84 -12.56
C TYR A 239 -12.27 1.95 -13.78
N GLU A 240 -12.88 0.77 -13.79
CA GLU A 240 -12.43 -0.50 -14.39
C GLU A 240 -12.48 -0.61 -15.94
N ASP A 241 -12.73 0.45 -16.71
CA ASP A 241 -13.12 0.30 -18.12
C ASP A 241 -12.04 0.57 -19.20
N SER A 242 -10.79 0.87 -18.84
CA SER A 242 -9.76 1.22 -19.83
C SER A 242 -8.78 0.10 -20.19
N PHE A 243 -9.29 -1.11 -20.50
CA PHE A 243 -8.50 -2.18 -21.16
C PHE A 243 -8.94 -2.49 -22.61
N LYS A 244 -9.86 -1.71 -23.18
CA LYS A 244 -10.28 -1.86 -24.59
C LYS A 244 -9.86 -0.67 -25.46
N SER A 245 -8.55 -0.48 -25.68
CA SER A 245 -8.08 0.14 -26.93
C SER A 245 -6.57 -0.01 -27.12
N LEU A 246 -6.13 -1.20 -27.51
CA LEU A 246 -4.98 -1.35 -28.39
C LEU A 246 -5.55 -1.75 -29.74
N HIS A 247 -5.42 -0.87 -30.74
CA HIS A 247 -5.80 -1.16 -32.12
C HIS A 247 -4.97 -2.34 -32.65
N ALA A 248 -5.59 -3.51 -32.67
CA ALA A 248 -5.26 -4.59 -33.60
C ALA A 248 -6.43 -4.75 -34.56
N MET A 249 -6.10 -4.71 -35.85
CA MET A 249 -6.89 -4.94 -37.06
C MET A 249 -8.34 -5.45 -36.91
N ASN A 250 -9.26 -4.76 -37.61
CA ASN A 250 -10.61 -5.23 -37.95
C ASN A 250 -10.64 -6.73 -38.28
N SER A 251 -11.08 -7.57 -37.34
CA SER A 251 -11.59 -8.92 -37.64
C SER A 251 -12.46 -9.43 -36.49
N TYR A 252 -13.75 -9.59 -36.79
CA TYR A 252 -14.83 -10.27 -36.05
C TYR A 252 -15.22 -9.73 -34.65
N LYS A 253 -16.51 -9.34 -34.53
CA LYS A 253 -17.19 -9.05 -33.26
C LYS A 253 -17.00 -10.25 -32.30
N SER A 254 -16.43 -10.03 -31.11
CA SER A 254 -16.32 -11.07 -30.07
C SER A 254 -17.72 -11.48 -29.59
N LYS A 255 -17.97 -12.78 -29.38
CA LYS A 255 -19.21 -13.31 -28.76
C LYS A 255 -19.45 -12.62 -27.42
N GLU A 256 -20.52 -11.84 -27.31
CA GLU A 256 -21.05 -11.32 -26.05
C GLU A 256 -21.84 -12.46 -25.37
N SER A 257 -21.28 -13.04 -24.29
CA SER A 257 -21.82 -14.10 -23.41
C SER A 257 -21.88 -15.55 -23.95
N ILE A 258 -21.29 -16.49 -23.19
CA ILE A 258 -21.36 -17.95 -23.38
C ILE A 258 -22.58 -18.50 -22.63
N SER A 259 -23.35 -19.43 -23.23
CA SER A 259 -24.50 -20.04 -22.54
C SER A 259 -24.05 -21.08 -21.49
N PRO A 260 -24.85 -21.35 -20.44
CA PRO A 260 -24.55 -22.42 -19.49
C PRO A 260 -24.37 -23.80 -20.14
N GLU A 261 -25.13 -24.09 -21.21
CA GLU A 261 -25.04 -25.33 -21.99
C GLU A 261 -23.75 -25.39 -22.82
N GLU A 262 -23.37 -24.27 -23.45
CA GLU A 262 -22.10 -24.14 -24.17
C GLU A 262 -20.92 -24.33 -23.22
N MET A 263 -20.95 -23.69 -22.04
CA MET A 263 -19.93 -23.85 -20.99
C MET A 263 -19.86 -25.29 -20.46
N ALA A 264 -20.99 -25.92 -20.17
CA ALA A 264 -21.05 -27.30 -19.71
C ALA A 264 -20.40 -28.26 -20.73
N ARG A 265 -20.66 -28.04 -22.03
CA ARG A 265 -20.08 -28.83 -23.13
C ARG A 265 -18.57 -28.59 -23.31
N LEU A 266 -18.15 -27.32 -23.22
CA LEU A 266 -16.76 -26.89 -23.43
C LEU A 266 -15.86 -27.36 -22.28
N LEU A 267 -16.29 -27.15 -21.04
CA LEU A 267 -15.51 -27.51 -19.85
C LEU A 267 -15.73 -28.95 -19.37
N LYS A 268 -16.73 -29.67 -19.90
CA LYS A 268 -17.14 -31.03 -19.47
C LYS A 268 -17.65 -31.12 -18.03
N ILE A 269 -18.39 -30.10 -17.60
CA ILE A 269 -18.99 -29.96 -16.26
C ILE A 269 -20.52 -30.12 -16.29
N GLY A 270 -21.14 -30.35 -15.13
CA GLY A 270 -22.60 -30.43 -15.01
C GLY A 270 -23.29 -29.08 -15.26
N LEU A 271 -24.50 -29.09 -15.82
CA LEU A 271 -25.25 -27.88 -16.18
C LEU A 271 -25.50 -26.96 -14.97
N LYS A 272 -25.85 -27.53 -13.81
CA LYS A 272 -26.04 -26.76 -12.56
C LYS A 272 -24.76 -26.08 -12.08
N THR A 273 -23.62 -26.71 -12.30
CA THR A 273 -22.30 -26.16 -11.93
C THR A 273 -21.89 -25.06 -12.90
N ALA A 274 -22.17 -25.21 -14.19
CA ALA A 274 -21.99 -24.15 -15.19
C ALA A 274 -22.85 -22.91 -14.87
N GLN A 275 -24.14 -23.10 -14.54
CA GLN A 275 -25.04 -22.01 -14.14
C GLN A 275 -24.53 -21.25 -12.90
N ARG A 276 -24.16 -21.99 -11.84
CA ARG A 276 -23.59 -21.39 -10.62
C ARG A 276 -22.28 -20.66 -10.90
N THR A 277 -21.42 -21.23 -11.74
CA THR A 277 -20.13 -20.61 -12.08
C THR A 277 -20.32 -19.32 -12.86
N LEU A 278 -21.23 -19.27 -13.83
CA LEU A 278 -21.57 -18.02 -14.55
C LEU A 278 -22.16 -16.93 -13.64
N GLN A 279 -22.86 -17.30 -12.56
CA GLN A 279 -23.35 -16.35 -11.56
C GLN A 279 -22.24 -15.87 -10.61
N ALA A 280 -21.27 -16.72 -10.29
CA ALA A 280 -20.20 -16.45 -9.33
C ALA A 280 -18.92 -15.85 -9.94
N THR A 281 -18.83 -15.72 -11.27
CA THR A 281 -17.60 -15.30 -11.98
C THR A 281 -17.89 -14.26 -13.06
N THR A 282 -16.86 -13.55 -13.54
CA THR A 282 -16.98 -12.61 -14.66
C THR A 282 -16.46 -13.19 -15.98
N SER A 283 -17.00 -12.72 -17.10
CA SER A 283 -16.49 -13.00 -18.46
C SER A 283 -16.14 -11.70 -19.19
N LYS A 284 -15.57 -10.74 -18.46
CA LYS A 284 -15.35 -9.35 -18.92
C LYS A 284 -13.99 -9.16 -19.58
N PHE A 285 -13.18 -10.22 -19.72
CA PHE A 285 -11.80 -10.15 -20.19
C PHE A 285 -10.91 -9.27 -19.29
N ILE A 286 -11.21 -9.23 -17.98
CA ILE A 286 -10.46 -8.44 -17.01
C ILE A 286 -9.43 -9.34 -16.33
N ARG A 287 -8.15 -9.14 -16.63
CA ARG A 287 -7.08 -9.71 -15.82
C ARG A 287 -6.80 -8.76 -14.66
N THR A 288 -7.19 -9.14 -13.45
CA THR A 288 -6.69 -8.46 -12.25
C THR A 288 -5.20 -8.78 -12.13
N THR A 289 -4.33 -7.94 -12.69
CA THR A 289 -2.89 -8.05 -12.45
C THR A 289 -2.71 -8.06 -10.93
N GLY A 290 -2.08 -9.12 -10.40
CA GLY A 290 -1.90 -9.31 -8.97
C GLY A 290 -1.47 -8.03 -8.25
N ALA A 291 -1.93 -7.88 -7.01
CA ALA A 291 -1.82 -6.66 -6.20
C ALA A 291 -0.57 -5.82 -6.51
N LEU A 292 -0.79 -4.53 -6.79
CA LEU A 292 0.25 -3.49 -6.89
C LEU A 292 1.35 -3.77 -5.86
N THR A 293 2.51 -4.23 -6.33
CA THR A 293 3.64 -4.45 -5.44
C THR A 293 3.95 -3.14 -4.73
N ARG A 294 3.95 -3.18 -3.39
CA ARG A 294 4.25 -2.02 -2.55
C ARG A 294 5.59 -1.43 -2.99
N ARG A 295 5.60 -0.15 -3.39
CA ARG A 295 6.79 0.60 -3.86
C ARG A 295 7.82 0.89 -2.75
N PHE A 296 7.57 0.47 -1.51
CA PHE A 296 8.39 0.75 -0.34
C PHE A 296 9.07 -0.50 0.20
N LYS A 297 10.37 -0.38 0.51
CA LYS A 297 11.21 -1.45 1.06
C LYS A 297 10.80 -1.70 2.52
N THR A 298 10.36 -2.91 2.79
CA THR A 298 10.13 -3.45 4.13
C THR A 298 11.25 -4.45 4.44
N ASP A 299 11.82 -4.33 5.63
CA ASP A 299 12.78 -5.27 6.22
C ASP A 299 12.14 -6.66 6.45
N LYS A 300 10.83 -6.68 6.75
CA LYS A 300 10.05 -7.91 6.86
C LYS A 300 9.75 -8.50 5.48
N ALA A 301 10.46 -9.58 5.12
CA ALA A 301 10.30 -10.30 3.84
C ALA A 301 8.85 -10.76 3.56
N GLN A 302 8.10 -11.04 4.61
CA GLN A 302 6.68 -11.41 4.58
C GLN A 302 5.75 -10.31 4.05
N LEU A 303 6.08 -9.03 4.24
CA LEU A 303 5.24 -7.91 3.77
C LEU A 303 5.34 -7.66 2.25
N ARG A 304 6.12 -8.49 1.53
CA ARG A 304 6.28 -8.44 0.06
C ARG A 304 5.23 -9.25 -0.68
N TYR A 305 4.55 -10.17 0.01
CA TYR A 305 3.56 -11.07 -0.56
C TYR A 305 2.22 -10.80 0.10
N LYS A 306 1.13 -11.08 -0.63
CA LYS A 306 -0.23 -11.05 -0.07
C LYS A 306 -0.30 -12.01 1.11
N GLN A 307 -0.78 -11.57 2.27
CA GLN A 307 -1.02 -12.47 3.39
C GLN A 307 -2.42 -13.05 3.24
N LEU A 308 -2.53 -14.38 3.24
CA LEU A 308 -3.81 -15.07 3.19
C LEU A 308 -4.45 -15.07 4.57
N SER A 309 -5.78 -15.00 4.62
CA SER A 309 -6.53 -14.90 5.87
C SER A 309 -6.28 -16.11 6.78
N ARG A 310 -6.40 -15.95 8.10
CA ARG A 310 -6.27 -17.07 9.05
C ARG A 310 -7.35 -18.14 8.85
N ILE A 311 -8.52 -17.74 8.36
CA ILE A 311 -9.68 -18.61 8.17
C ILE A 311 -9.52 -19.51 6.93
N PHE A 312 -9.08 -18.94 5.80
CA PHE A 312 -9.00 -19.66 4.52
C PHE A 312 -7.56 -19.98 4.08
N GLY A 313 -6.56 -19.47 4.79
CA GLY A 313 -5.13 -19.57 4.46
C GLY A 313 -4.41 -20.80 5.00
N LYS A 314 -5.12 -21.83 5.47
CA LYS A 314 -4.54 -23.13 5.83
C LYS A 314 -4.45 -24.01 4.59
N PHE A 315 -3.22 -24.25 4.15
CA PHE A 315 -2.93 -25.05 2.97
C PHE A 315 -2.37 -26.42 3.34
N TYR A 316 -2.60 -27.38 2.45
CA TYR A 316 -2.06 -28.73 2.47
C TYR A 316 -1.26 -28.91 1.18
N CYS A 317 -0.13 -29.60 1.24
CA CYS A 317 0.63 -29.93 0.04
C CYS A 317 1.18 -31.35 0.05
N ASP A 318 1.27 -31.91 -1.15
CA ASP A 318 1.85 -33.23 -1.38
C ASP A 318 2.43 -33.34 -2.80
N TYR A 319 3.34 -34.29 -3.00
CA TYR A 319 4.02 -34.53 -4.27
C TYR A 319 3.22 -35.49 -5.14
N LEU A 320 2.78 -35.00 -6.31
CA LEU A 320 2.13 -35.79 -7.34
C LEU A 320 3.19 -36.36 -8.28
N LYS A 321 3.40 -37.68 -8.22
CA LYS A 321 4.28 -38.43 -9.14
C LYS A 321 3.51 -38.94 -10.36
N VAL A 322 4.14 -38.84 -11.54
CA VAL A 322 3.63 -39.37 -12.82
C VAL A 322 4.66 -40.32 -13.42
N LYS A 323 4.20 -41.48 -13.94
CA LYS A 323 5.09 -42.51 -14.52
C LYS A 323 5.73 -42.03 -15.84
N ALA A 324 4.94 -41.37 -16.69
CA ALA A 324 5.40 -40.83 -17.97
C ALA A 324 6.13 -39.49 -17.79
N THR A 325 7.24 -39.29 -18.52
CA THR A 325 7.93 -38.00 -18.55
C THR A 325 7.19 -37.06 -19.48
N SER A 326 6.85 -35.86 -19.00
CA SER A 326 6.15 -34.86 -19.81
C SER A 326 7.02 -34.33 -20.96
N ILE A 327 6.39 -33.70 -21.95
CA ILE A 327 7.09 -33.01 -23.06
C ILE A 327 8.01 -31.88 -22.57
N ARG A 328 7.77 -31.34 -21.36
CA ARG A 328 8.60 -30.32 -20.69
C ARG A 328 9.73 -30.92 -19.83
N GLY A 329 9.89 -32.25 -19.83
CA GLY A 329 10.93 -32.95 -19.07
C GLY A 329 10.64 -33.11 -17.56
N TYR A 330 9.42 -32.87 -17.11
CA TYR A 330 8.99 -33.11 -15.72
C TYR A 330 8.50 -34.54 -15.47
N LYS A 331 8.69 -35.04 -14.23
CA LYS A 331 8.22 -36.36 -13.75
C LYS A 331 7.16 -36.26 -12.63
N GLY A 332 6.76 -35.06 -12.26
CA GLY A 332 5.76 -34.81 -11.22
C GLY A 332 5.59 -33.32 -10.93
N GLY A 333 4.96 -33.01 -9.80
CA GLY A 333 4.72 -31.65 -9.32
C GLY A 333 4.17 -31.64 -7.90
N VAL A 334 4.11 -30.48 -7.27
CA VAL A 334 3.50 -30.31 -5.95
C VAL A 334 2.08 -29.76 -6.14
N VAL A 335 1.10 -30.39 -5.49
CA VAL A 335 -0.27 -29.87 -5.40
C VAL A 335 -0.40 -29.12 -4.08
N TYR A 336 -0.88 -27.87 -4.13
CA TYR A 336 -1.27 -27.07 -2.99
C TYR A 336 -2.80 -26.98 -2.95
N THR A 337 -3.41 -27.29 -1.82
CA THR A 337 -4.87 -27.29 -1.67
C THR A 337 -5.33 -26.75 -0.33
N THR A 338 -6.59 -26.33 -0.23
CA THR A 338 -7.24 -25.94 1.04
C THR A 338 -8.41 -26.86 1.35
N GLY A 339 -8.92 -26.80 2.58
CA GLY A 339 -10.13 -27.53 2.98
C GLY A 339 -11.39 -27.16 2.20
N LEU A 340 -11.37 -26.04 1.46
CA LEU A 340 -12.48 -25.49 0.69
C LEU A 340 -12.52 -25.94 -0.78
N GLY A 341 -11.57 -26.78 -1.22
CA GLY A 341 -11.50 -27.22 -2.62
C GLY A 341 -10.83 -26.22 -3.56
N PHE A 342 -9.85 -25.46 -3.06
CA PHE A 342 -8.91 -24.75 -3.93
C PHE A 342 -7.75 -25.68 -4.31
N TYR A 343 -7.28 -25.62 -5.54
CA TYR A 343 -6.20 -26.45 -6.07
C TYR A 343 -5.22 -25.60 -6.87
N LYS A 344 -3.92 -25.77 -6.61
CA LYS A 344 -2.86 -25.23 -7.44
C LYS A 344 -1.81 -26.30 -7.67
N PHE A 345 -1.60 -26.67 -8.93
CA PHE A 345 -0.56 -27.63 -9.31
C PHE A 345 0.66 -26.89 -9.87
N ILE A 346 1.85 -27.23 -9.37
CA ILE A 346 3.11 -26.65 -9.85
C ILE A 346 4.09 -27.79 -10.14
N GLN A 347 4.46 -27.91 -11.41
CA GLN A 347 5.32 -28.91 -11.99
C GLN A 347 6.79 -28.83 -11.51
N CYS A 348 7.45 -29.97 -11.33
CA CYS A 348 8.86 -30.06 -10.97
C CYS A 348 9.54 -31.32 -11.53
N LYS A 349 10.87 -31.26 -11.73
CA LYS A 349 11.61 -32.31 -12.45
C LYS A 349 11.72 -33.63 -11.67
N HIS A 350 11.99 -33.54 -10.38
CA HIS A 350 12.21 -34.68 -9.49
C HIS A 350 11.56 -34.46 -8.13
N GLU A 351 11.38 -35.53 -7.37
CA GLU A 351 10.87 -35.53 -5.99
C GLU A 351 12.00 -35.27 -4.98
N THR A 352 12.63 -34.08 -5.06
CA THR A 352 13.72 -33.69 -4.15
C THR A 352 13.44 -32.32 -3.52
N SER A 353 14.09 -32.04 -2.39
CA SER A 353 13.91 -30.76 -1.68
C SER A 353 14.47 -29.54 -2.44
N GLU A 354 15.38 -29.76 -3.39
CA GLU A 354 15.93 -28.72 -4.26
C GLU A 354 14.97 -28.34 -5.39
N THR A 355 14.19 -29.29 -5.91
CA THR A 355 13.25 -29.08 -7.02
C THR A 355 11.83 -28.74 -6.55
N THR A 356 11.45 -29.12 -5.33
CA THR A 356 10.17 -28.73 -4.72
C THR A 356 10.22 -27.32 -4.12
N GLY A 357 11.36 -26.85 -3.61
CA GLY A 357 11.53 -25.49 -3.08
C GLY A 357 11.13 -24.35 -4.05
N PRO A 358 11.51 -24.39 -5.34
CA PRO A 358 11.06 -23.43 -6.34
C PRO A 358 9.54 -23.41 -6.53
N THR A 359 8.87 -24.55 -6.36
CA THR A 359 7.39 -24.62 -6.44
C THR A 359 6.75 -23.80 -5.33
N LEU A 360 7.27 -23.86 -4.10
CA LEU A 360 6.78 -23.04 -2.99
C LEU A 360 7.04 -21.56 -3.27
N ARG A 361 8.24 -21.20 -3.76
CA ARG A 361 8.54 -19.81 -4.12
C ARG A 361 7.56 -19.26 -5.15
N TYR A 362 7.20 -20.08 -6.13
CA TYR A 362 6.20 -19.73 -7.14
C TYR A 362 4.81 -19.56 -6.53
N PHE A 363 4.37 -20.52 -5.72
CA PHE A 363 3.11 -20.47 -4.99
C PHE A 363 2.97 -19.19 -4.16
N LEU A 364 4.03 -18.81 -3.42
CA LEU A 364 4.06 -17.58 -2.63
C LEU A 364 3.93 -16.31 -3.49
N HIS A 365 4.50 -16.32 -4.69
CA HIS A 365 4.46 -15.18 -5.60
C HIS A 365 3.08 -14.99 -6.25
N VAL A 366 2.45 -16.08 -6.67
CA VAL A 366 1.19 -16.03 -7.42
C VAL A 366 -0.03 -15.96 -6.51
N ILE A 367 -0.05 -16.76 -5.44
CA ILE A 367 -1.21 -16.86 -4.53
C ILE A 367 -1.01 -15.99 -3.29
N GLY A 368 0.14 -16.12 -2.63
CA GLY A 368 0.46 -15.38 -1.41
C GLY A 368 1.01 -16.26 -0.30
N LEU A 369 1.27 -15.65 0.86
CA LEU A 369 1.74 -16.32 2.07
C LEU A 369 0.60 -17.04 2.78
N PRO A 370 0.64 -18.39 2.86
CA PRO A 370 -0.33 -19.14 3.64
C PRO A 370 -0.10 -18.90 5.14
N TYR A 371 -1.18 -18.98 5.92
CA TYR A 371 -1.13 -18.92 7.38
C TYR A 371 -0.38 -20.13 7.95
N SER A 372 -0.69 -21.32 7.43
CA SER A 372 0.01 -22.56 7.75
C SER A 372 0.02 -23.50 6.57
N LEU A 373 1.07 -24.31 6.46
CA LEU A 373 1.21 -25.34 5.43
C LEU A 373 1.37 -26.72 6.09
N HIS A 374 0.49 -27.65 5.75
CA HIS A 374 0.57 -29.04 6.19
C HIS A 374 1.13 -29.91 5.07
N SER A 375 2.16 -30.71 5.34
CA SER A 375 2.75 -31.63 4.37
C SER A 375 2.97 -33.01 4.99
N ASP A 376 3.28 -34.01 4.18
CA ASP A 376 3.78 -35.27 4.71
C ASP A 376 5.19 -35.09 5.33
N ASN A 377 5.65 -36.09 6.10
CA ASN A 377 6.95 -36.07 6.77
C ASN A 377 8.11 -36.48 5.83
N HIS A 378 7.94 -36.36 4.51
CA HIS A 378 8.91 -36.78 3.52
C HIS A 378 10.03 -35.73 3.32
N GLY A 379 11.22 -36.19 2.92
CA GLY A 379 12.45 -35.38 2.90
C GLY A 379 12.42 -34.18 1.93
N ASN A 380 11.57 -34.23 0.91
CA ASN A 380 11.34 -33.14 -0.05
C ASN A 380 10.75 -31.87 0.62
N PHE A 381 9.84 -32.01 1.58
CA PHE A 381 9.25 -30.86 2.29
C PHE A 381 9.94 -30.56 3.63
N LYS A 382 10.70 -31.53 4.15
CA LYS A 382 11.35 -31.44 5.45
C LYS A 382 12.71 -30.75 5.44
N ASP A 383 13.39 -30.65 4.29
CA ASP A 383 14.77 -30.16 4.19
C ASP A 383 15.01 -29.21 3.00
N GLY A 384 16.27 -28.84 2.76
CA GLY A 384 16.70 -28.12 1.55
C GLY A 384 16.18 -26.68 1.39
N LEU A 385 15.77 -26.34 0.16
CA LEU A 385 15.28 -25.00 -0.16
C LEU A 385 13.87 -24.74 0.40
N PHE A 386 13.01 -25.77 0.43
CA PHE A 386 11.62 -25.66 0.90
C PHE A 386 11.55 -25.15 2.34
N LYS A 387 12.25 -25.81 3.27
CA LYS A 387 12.31 -25.40 4.69
C LYS A 387 12.97 -24.04 4.92
N ARG A 388 13.97 -23.69 4.11
CA ARG A 388 14.59 -22.35 4.17
C ARG A 388 13.57 -21.26 3.81
N LEU A 389 12.74 -21.49 2.79
CA LEU A 389 11.67 -20.56 2.41
C LEU A 389 10.59 -20.46 3.50
N MET A 390 10.15 -21.59 4.06
CA MET A 390 9.19 -21.61 5.17
C MET A 390 9.67 -20.77 6.38
N ARG A 391 10.93 -20.96 6.80
CA ARG A 391 11.54 -20.17 7.89
C ARG A 391 11.70 -18.70 7.53
N LYS A 392 12.17 -18.40 6.32
CA LYS A 392 12.42 -17.02 5.85
C LYS A 392 11.14 -16.18 5.89
N PHE A 393 10.00 -16.78 5.58
CA PHE A 393 8.72 -16.10 5.54
C PHE A 393 7.84 -16.31 6.76
N GLY A 394 8.30 -17.07 7.77
CA GLY A 394 7.56 -17.29 9.01
C GLY A 394 6.30 -18.14 8.84
N ILE A 395 6.25 -19.02 7.83
CA ILE A 395 5.10 -19.87 7.57
C ILE A 395 5.13 -21.05 8.54
N TYR A 396 4.05 -21.26 9.29
CA TYR A 396 3.93 -22.37 10.22
C TYR A 396 3.75 -23.69 9.45
N GLN A 397 4.70 -24.63 9.61
CA GLN A 397 4.64 -25.95 8.96
C GLN A 397 4.23 -27.03 9.97
N THR A 398 3.25 -27.82 9.59
CA THR A 398 2.84 -29.04 10.33
C THR A 398 3.06 -30.27 9.46
N PHE A 399 3.28 -31.42 10.09
CA PHE A 399 3.52 -32.67 9.39
C PHE A 399 2.43 -33.70 9.74
N THR A 400 2.11 -34.56 8.79
CA THR A 400 1.26 -35.75 9.03
C THR A 400 1.92 -36.64 10.07
N GLU A 401 1.15 -37.06 11.09
CA GLU A 401 1.61 -38.02 12.09
C GLU A 401 1.76 -39.44 11.51
N LEU A 402 2.66 -40.25 12.10
CA LEU A 402 2.78 -41.64 11.70
C LEU A 402 1.45 -42.37 11.91
N HIS A 403 1.03 -43.15 10.91
CA HIS A 403 -0.23 -43.91 10.87
C HIS A 403 -1.53 -43.09 10.72
N SER A 404 -1.45 -41.78 10.45
CA SER A 404 -2.63 -40.90 10.26
C SER A 404 -2.67 -40.18 8.89
N PRO A 405 -2.60 -40.90 7.74
CA PRO A 405 -2.49 -40.27 6.40
C PRO A 405 -3.65 -39.34 6.04
N TRP A 406 -4.85 -39.58 6.57
CA TRP A 406 -6.05 -38.76 6.35
C TRP A 406 -5.92 -37.30 6.83
N GLN A 407 -4.92 -36.97 7.66
CA GLN A 407 -4.65 -35.59 8.08
C GLN A 407 -4.21 -34.70 6.90
N ASN A 408 -3.59 -35.27 5.86
CA ASN A 408 -3.15 -34.53 4.69
C ASN A 408 -4.23 -34.48 3.60
N ARG A 409 -4.96 -33.37 3.52
CA ARG A 409 -6.02 -33.16 2.51
C ARG A 409 -5.49 -33.06 1.07
N ALA A 410 -4.18 -32.96 0.88
CA ALA A 410 -3.57 -32.92 -0.45
C ALA A 410 -3.66 -34.26 -1.22
N GLU A 411 -3.71 -35.40 -0.53
CA GLU A 411 -3.80 -36.72 -1.17
C GLU A 411 -5.17 -36.92 -1.87
N PRO A 412 -6.33 -36.68 -1.21
CA PRO A 412 -7.63 -36.67 -1.89
C PRO A 412 -7.70 -35.67 -3.04
N ALA A 413 -7.13 -34.46 -2.86
CA ALA A 413 -7.08 -33.42 -3.88
C ALA A 413 -6.30 -33.85 -5.14
N ILE A 414 -5.18 -34.56 -4.96
CA ILE A 414 -4.42 -35.17 -6.06
C ILE A 414 -5.30 -36.17 -6.82
N GLY A 415 -6.11 -36.97 -6.11
CA GLY A 415 -7.07 -37.90 -6.70
C GLY A 415 -8.09 -37.19 -7.61
N GLU A 416 -8.64 -36.08 -7.16
CA GLU A 416 -9.63 -35.29 -7.92
C GLU A 416 -9.05 -34.66 -9.18
N VAL A 417 -7.90 -33.98 -9.06
CA VAL A 417 -7.19 -33.38 -10.20
C VAL A 417 -6.87 -34.43 -11.25
N LYS A 418 -6.40 -35.62 -10.82
CA LYS A 418 -6.12 -36.76 -11.70
C LYS A 418 -7.38 -37.30 -12.39
N LYS A 419 -8.48 -37.46 -11.65
CA LYS A 419 -9.76 -37.97 -12.19
C LYS A 419 -10.31 -37.03 -13.27
N TYR A 420 -10.30 -35.72 -13.00
CA TYR A 420 -10.81 -34.73 -13.92
C TYR A 420 -9.94 -34.59 -15.17
N ALA A 421 -8.62 -34.54 -15.01
CA ALA A 421 -7.69 -34.53 -16.13
C ALA A 421 -7.80 -35.79 -17.00
N ARG A 422 -7.98 -36.97 -16.38
CA ARG A 422 -8.23 -38.22 -17.11
C ARG A 422 -9.48 -38.11 -17.98
N LYS A 423 -10.58 -37.60 -17.42
CA LYS A 423 -11.85 -37.41 -18.15
C LYS A 423 -11.65 -36.54 -19.39
N ILE A 424 -10.95 -35.41 -19.24
CA ILE A 424 -10.71 -34.49 -20.34
C ILE A 424 -9.78 -35.10 -21.40
N MET A 425 -8.62 -35.63 -21.00
CA MET A 425 -7.62 -36.19 -21.93
C MET A 425 -8.18 -37.36 -22.76
N ILE A 426 -8.98 -38.25 -22.15
CA ILE A 426 -9.63 -39.36 -22.88
C ILE A 426 -10.69 -38.82 -23.85
N SER A 427 -11.44 -37.78 -23.45
CA SER A 427 -12.51 -37.23 -24.30
C SER A 427 -12.00 -36.48 -25.52
N THR A 428 -10.75 -35.99 -25.48
CA THR A 428 -10.11 -35.20 -26.55
C THR A 428 -8.96 -35.94 -27.22
N ASP A 429 -8.81 -37.24 -26.96
CA ASP A 429 -7.74 -38.10 -27.48
C ASP A 429 -6.33 -37.49 -27.39
N THR A 430 -6.01 -36.91 -26.24
CA THR A 430 -4.78 -36.13 -26.05
C THR A 430 -3.58 -37.03 -25.70
N PRO A 431 -2.41 -36.86 -26.35
CA PRO A 431 -1.20 -37.62 -26.03
C PRO A 431 -0.75 -37.51 -24.57
N ILE A 432 -0.23 -38.61 -24.01
CA ILE A 432 0.02 -38.70 -22.57
C ILE A 432 1.13 -37.76 -22.10
N ARG A 433 2.11 -37.47 -22.96
CA ARG A 433 3.25 -36.57 -22.66
C ARG A 433 2.81 -35.13 -22.36
N LEU A 434 1.59 -34.74 -22.70
CA LEU A 434 1.01 -33.41 -22.42
C LEU A 434 0.38 -33.30 -21.02
N TRP A 435 0.44 -34.35 -20.19
CA TRP A 435 -0.17 -34.39 -18.86
C TRP A 435 0.16 -33.17 -17.98
N CYS A 436 1.37 -32.60 -18.11
CA CYS A 436 1.80 -31.47 -17.26
C CYS A 436 0.99 -30.20 -17.51
N PHE A 437 0.60 -29.92 -18.75
CA PHE A 437 -0.30 -28.81 -19.08
C PHE A 437 -1.73 -29.11 -18.62
N CYS A 438 -2.15 -30.38 -18.73
CA CYS A 438 -3.49 -30.78 -18.34
C CYS A 438 -3.70 -30.64 -16.83
N TYR A 439 -2.74 -31.08 -16.00
CA TYR A 439 -2.84 -30.93 -14.54
C TYR A 439 -2.79 -29.48 -14.07
N GLU A 440 -2.03 -28.63 -14.76
CA GLU A 440 -2.02 -27.18 -14.51
C GLU A 440 -3.39 -26.58 -14.83
N TYR A 441 -3.92 -26.88 -16.03
CA TYR A 441 -5.25 -26.44 -16.47
C TYR A 441 -6.37 -26.93 -15.54
N THR A 442 -6.38 -28.21 -15.16
CA THR A 442 -7.46 -28.77 -14.34
C THR A 442 -7.42 -28.30 -12.89
N ALA A 443 -6.25 -28.15 -12.28
CA ALA A 443 -6.15 -27.62 -10.93
C ALA A 443 -6.66 -26.17 -10.87
N ASP A 444 -6.27 -25.33 -11.82
CA ASP A 444 -6.74 -23.95 -11.87
C ASP A 444 -8.24 -23.88 -12.19
N LEU A 445 -8.72 -24.67 -13.16
CA LEU A 445 -10.13 -24.73 -13.51
C LEU A 445 -11.01 -25.15 -12.32
N LEU A 446 -10.65 -26.21 -11.60
CA LEU A 446 -11.44 -26.68 -10.44
C LEU A 446 -11.56 -25.60 -9.35
N SER A 447 -10.54 -24.76 -9.19
CA SER A 447 -10.58 -23.63 -8.25
C SER A 447 -11.53 -22.51 -8.68
N LEU A 448 -11.81 -22.40 -9.98
CA LEU A 448 -12.67 -21.39 -10.59
C LEU A 448 -14.14 -21.85 -10.70
N LEU A 449 -14.43 -23.15 -10.51
CA LEU A 449 -15.78 -23.68 -10.61
C LEU A 449 -16.56 -23.50 -9.30
N ALA A 450 -17.82 -23.06 -9.41
CA ALA A 450 -18.75 -23.01 -8.29
C ALA A 450 -19.47 -24.36 -8.15
N THR A 451 -18.82 -25.32 -7.49
CA THR A 451 -19.35 -26.69 -7.25
C THR A 451 -20.53 -26.72 -6.27
N GLY A 452 -20.84 -25.57 -5.66
CA GLY A 452 -21.95 -25.34 -4.72
C GLY A 452 -21.87 -26.20 -3.47
N ARG A 453 -20.64 -26.39 -2.99
CA ARG A 453 -20.39 -26.80 -1.62
C ARG A 453 -20.94 -25.74 -0.66
N PHE A 454 -21.48 -26.19 0.47
CA PHE A 454 -22.14 -25.31 1.44
C PHE A 454 -21.17 -24.30 2.08
N ASP A 455 -19.94 -24.74 2.36
CA ASP A 455 -18.84 -23.95 2.91
C ASP A 455 -18.41 -22.77 2.00
N LEU A 456 -18.78 -22.80 0.71
CA LEU A 456 -18.49 -21.73 -0.25
C LEU A 456 -19.65 -20.74 -0.41
N GLN A 457 -20.85 -21.02 0.14
CA GLN A 457 -22.04 -20.16 0.00
C GLN A 457 -22.35 -19.76 -1.46
N GLY A 458 -22.13 -20.68 -2.40
CA GLY A 458 -22.34 -20.44 -3.84
C GLY A 458 -21.22 -19.67 -4.56
N ARG A 459 -20.13 -19.31 -3.87
CA ARG A 459 -18.93 -18.68 -4.44
C ARG A 459 -17.91 -19.71 -4.94
N THR A 460 -16.87 -19.24 -5.62
CA THR A 460 -15.77 -20.11 -6.07
C THR A 460 -14.69 -20.25 -4.98
N PRO A 461 -13.98 -21.39 -4.89
CA PRO A 461 -12.84 -21.54 -3.98
C PRO A 461 -11.77 -20.44 -4.18
N TYR A 462 -11.55 -20.04 -5.44
CA TYR A 462 -10.62 -18.98 -5.79
C TYR A 462 -11.04 -17.62 -5.20
N GLU A 463 -12.31 -17.25 -5.30
CA GLU A 463 -12.86 -16.02 -4.71
C GLU A 463 -12.72 -15.98 -3.19
N MET A 464 -12.95 -17.12 -2.51
CA MET A 464 -12.85 -17.20 -1.05
C MET A 464 -11.42 -16.96 -0.53
N ILE A 465 -10.41 -17.42 -1.27
CA ILE A 465 -9.00 -17.23 -0.90
C ILE A 465 -8.47 -15.87 -1.38
N MET A 466 -8.90 -15.44 -2.56
CA MET A 466 -8.37 -14.25 -3.19
C MET A 466 -9.13 -12.96 -2.85
N HIS A 467 -10.33 -13.07 -2.29
CA HIS A 467 -11.21 -11.94 -1.93
C HIS A 467 -11.56 -11.01 -3.10
N TYR A 468 -11.58 -11.55 -4.33
CA TYR A 468 -12.12 -10.88 -5.50
C TYR A 468 -12.77 -11.91 -6.43
N THR A 469 -13.79 -11.48 -7.17
CA THR A 469 -14.51 -12.32 -8.13
C THR A 469 -13.58 -12.66 -9.32
N PRO A 470 -13.32 -13.95 -9.62
CA PRO A 470 -12.42 -14.31 -10.71
C PRO A 470 -13.08 -14.15 -12.08
N ASP A 471 -12.26 -13.87 -13.08
CA ASP A 471 -12.66 -13.81 -14.48
C ASP A 471 -12.26 -15.11 -15.20
N ILE A 472 -13.22 -15.72 -15.88
CA ILE A 472 -13.05 -17.02 -16.54
C ILE A 472 -12.86 -16.91 -18.06
N SER A 473 -12.77 -15.71 -18.63
CA SER A 473 -12.64 -15.50 -20.08
C SER A 473 -11.50 -16.32 -20.71
N GLU A 474 -10.36 -16.46 -20.03
CA GLU A 474 -9.20 -17.25 -20.50
C GLU A 474 -9.50 -18.77 -20.61
N TYR A 475 -10.43 -19.29 -19.81
CA TYR A 475 -10.78 -20.71 -19.74
C TYR A 475 -12.01 -21.06 -20.58
N VAL A 476 -12.88 -20.09 -20.89
CA VAL A 476 -14.07 -20.31 -21.72
C VAL A 476 -13.88 -19.93 -23.19
N SER A 477 -12.75 -19.28 -23.53
CA SER A 477 -12.44 -18.89 -24.91
C SER A 477 -12.12 -20.10 -25.80
N PHE A 478 -11.52 -21.14 -25.22
CA PHE A 478 -11.07 -22.34 -25.93
C PHE A 478 -11.33 -23.58 -25.10
N GLY A 479 -11.71 -24.68 -25.74
CA GLY A 479 -11.73 -26.00 -25.13
C GLY A 479 -10.33 -26.59 -25.00
N TRP A 480 -10.15 -27.50 -24.03
CA TRP A 480 -8.91 -28.27 -23.91
C TRP A 480 -8.60 -29.01 -25.22
N PHE A 481 -7.36 -28.90 -25.70
CA PHE A 481 -6.88 -29.54 -26.94
C PHE A 481 -7.69 -29.17 -28.19
N GLN A 482 -8.25 -27.94 -28.24
CA GLN A 482 -9.00 -27.45 -29.39
C GLN A 482 -8.09 -26.95 -30.51
N TRP A 483 -8.42 -27.30 -31.75
CA TRP A 483 -7.75 -26.84 -32.96
C TRP A 483 -7.97 -25.35 -33.21
N CYS A 484 -6.88 -24.62 -33.39
CA CYS A 484 -6.85 -23.17 -33.55
C CYS A 484 -5.86 -22.73 -34.63
N TYR A 485 -6.09 -21.55 -35.22
CA TYR A 485 -5.05 -20.83 -35.96
C TYR A 485 -4.26 -19.93 -35.01
N TYR A 486 -2.94 -19.90 -35.15
CA TYR A 486 -2.11 -18.85 -34.58
C TYR A 486 -1.42 -18.05 -35.68
N PHE A 487 -1.16 -16.78 -35.42
CA PHE A 487 -0.41 -15.93 -36.35
C PHE A 487 1.10 -16.11 -36.13
N ASN A 488 1.81 -16.54 -37.18
CA ASN A 488 3.27 -16.62 -37.15
C ASN A 488 3.87 -15.30 -37.63
N GLU A 489 4.56 -14.57 -36.74
CA GLU A 489 5.16 -13.26 -37.04
C GLU A 489 6.25 -13.35 -38.10
N ASP A 490 7.04 -14.43 -38.10
CA ASP A 490 8.17 -14.61 -39.03
C ASP A 490 7.71 -14.82 -40.49
N SER A 491 6.62 -15.57 -40.69
CA SER A 491 6.07 -15.84 -42.02
C SER A 491 4.88 -14.96 -42.40
N LYS A 492 4.41 -14.10 -41.47
CA LYS A 492 3.20 -13.26 -41.61
C LYS A 492 1.98 -14.04 -42.10
N SER A 493 1.84 -15.30 -41.69
CA SER A 493 0.77 -16.21 -42.13
C SER A 493 0.12 -16.92 -40.95
N LYS A 494 -1.15 -17.29 -41.13
CA LYS A 494 -1.88 -18.14 -40.17
C LYS A 494 -1.40 -19.57 -40.30
N LYS A 495 -1.09 -20.21 -39.18
CA LYS A 495 -0.70 -21.63 -39.09
C LYS A 495 -1.59 -22.35 -38.09
N ILE A 496 -1.77 -23.66 -38.27
CA ILE A 496 -2.58 -24.50 -37.37
C ILE A 496 -1.78 -24.84 -36.12
N CYS A 497 -2.48 -24.91 -34.99
CA CYS A 497 -1.98 -25.35 -33.69
C CYS A 497 -3.11 -25.97 -32.85
N CYS A 498 -2.76 -26.67 -31.77
CA CYS A 498 -3.71 -27.08 -30.74
C CYS A 498 -3.55 -26.21 -29.49
N TRP A 499 -4.66 -25.71 -28.95
CA TRP A 499 -4.66 -24.95 -27.71
C TRP A 499 -4.50 -25.88 -26.50
N LEU A 500 -3.59 -25.53 -25.57
CA LEU A 500 -3.31 -26.33 -24.38
C LEU A 500 -3.85 -25.68 -23.10
N ALA A 501 -3.32 -24.52 -22.72
CA ALA A 501 -3.66 -23.86 -21.46
C ALA A 501 -3.32 -22.37 -21.50
N PRO A 502 -3.90 -21.53 -20.61
CA PRO A 502 -3.45 -20.16 -20.42
C PRO A 502 -1.97 -20.09 -20.01
N ALA A 503 -1.22 -19.13 -20.56
CA ALA A 503 0.19 -18.91 -20.28
C ALA A 503 0.37 -17.65 -19.41
N HIS A 504 0.06 -17.77 -18.11
CA HIS A 504 0.04 -16.62 -17.20
C HIS A 504 1.39 -15.88 -17.02
N GLU A 505 2.52 -16.49 -17.37
CA GLU A 505 3.88 -15.99 -17.11
C GLU A 505 4.61 -15.38 -18.30
N VAL A 506 4.09 -15.54 -19.52
CA VAL A 506 4.83 -15.22 -20.75
C VAL A 506 4.07 -14.17 -21.55
N GLY A 507 4.71 -13.05 -21.86
CA GLY A 507 4.19 -12.06 -22.81
C GLY A 507 3.19 -11.05 -22.22
N GLN A 508 2.28 -10.58 -23.08
CA GLN A 508 1.20 -9.63 -22.74
C GLN A 508 0.02 -10.36 -22.08
N SER A 509 -0.99 -9.62 -21.61
CA SER A 509 -2.25 -10.23 -21.16
C SER A 509 -2.88 -11.08 -22.28
N PHE A 510 -3.50 -12.23 -21.93
CA PHE A 510 -4.07 -13.21 -22.89
C PHE A 510 -3.05 -13.97 -23.77
N CYS A 511 -1.92 -14.41 -23.20
CA CYS A 511 -1.07 -15.40 -23.86
C CYS A 511 -1.52 -16.83 -23.52
N HIS A 512 -1.41 -17.72 -24.50
CA HIS A 512 -1.81 -19.13 -24.39
C HIS A 512 -0.68 -20.05 -24.84
N TRP A 513 -0.57 -21.21 -24.21
CA TRP A 513 0.29 -22.30 -24.67
C TRP A 513 -0.39 -23.00 -25.84
N VAL A 514 0.30 -23.05 -26.98
CA VAL A 514 -0.16 -23.74 -28.20
C VAL A 514 0.87 -24.78 -28.65
N LEU A 515 0.38 -25.93 -29.10
CA LEU A 515 1.16 -27.03 -29.68
C LEU A 515 1.24 -26.87 -31.21
N LEU A 516 2.44 -26.99 -31.77
CA LEU A 516 2.71 -26.91 -33.20
C LEU A 516 2.76 -28.30 -33.84
N SER A 517 2.61 -28.36 -35.16
CA SER A 517 2.62 -29.60 -35.95
C SER A 517 3.92 -30.40 -35.87
N ASN A 518 5.02 -29.78 -35.45
CA ASN A 518 6.30 -30.45 -35.25
C ASN A 518 6.48 -31.00 -33.82
N GLY A 519 5.43 -31.02 -32.99
CA GLY A 519 5.47 -31.45 -31.59
C GLY A 519 6.08 -30.45 -30.60
N SER A 520 6.53 -29.27 -31.05
CA SER A 520 7.00 -28.20 -30.15
C SER A 520 5.86 -27.32 -29.66
N PHE A 521 6.04 -26.65 -28.51
CA PHE A 521 5.03 -25.75 -27.94
C PHE A 521 5.58 -24.33 -27.78
N ILE A 522 4.72 -23.34 -27.98
CA ILE A 522 5.06 -21.90 -27.91
C ILE A 522 3.95 -21.12 -27.18
N ALA A 523 4.28 -19.96 -26.62
CA ALA A 523 3.29 -19.04 -26.06
C ALA A 523 2.88 -17.98 -27.10
N ARG A 524 1.57 -17.80 -27.35
CA ARG A 524 1.04 -16.84 -28.33
C ARG A 524 -0.22 -16.13 -27.81
N SER A 525 -0.33 -14.83 -28.12
CA SER A 525 -1.52 -14.02 -27.82
C SER A 525 -2.57 -14.07 -28.94
N SER A 526 -2.14 -14.13 -30.20
CA SER A 526 -3.03 -14.13 -31.37
C SER A 526 -3.43 -15.56 -31.77
N VAL A 527 -4.43 -16.12 -31.07
CA VAL A 527 -4.99 -17.46 -31.32
C VAL A 527 -6.49 -17.33 -31.66
N ILE A 528 -6.96 -18.05 -32.68
CA ILE A 528 -8.33 -18.00 -33.19
C ILE A 528 -8.85 -19.43 -33.35
N PRO A 529 -10.04 -19.80 -32.83
CA PRO A 529 -10.57 -21.15 -33.00
C PRO A 529 -10.92 -21.42 -34.49
N ILE A 530 -10.71 -22.65 -34.94
CA ILE A 530 -11.11 -23.06 -36.30
C ILE A 530 -12.63 -23.33 -36.30
N PRO A 531 -13.41 -22.75 -37.25
CA PRO A 531 -14.84 -23.02 -37.36
C PRO A 531 -15.15 -24.51 -37.66
N GLU A 532 -16.24 -25.04 -37.10
CA GLU A 532 -16.65 -26.45 -37.29
C GLU A 532 -16.80 -26.86 -38.76
N HIS A 533 -17.25 -25.96 -39.64
CA HIS A 533 -17.39 -26.26 -41.07
C HIS A 533 -16.05 -26.31 -41.83
N GLU A 534 -14.98 -25.67 -41.32
CA GLU A 534 -13.64 -25.79 -41.90
C GLU A 534 -12.97 -27.11 -41.48
N LEU A 535 -13.25 -27.59 -40.26
CA LEU A 535 -12.71 -28.85 -39.72
C LEU A 535 -13.10 -30.09 -40.55
N GLU A 536 -14.16 -30.02 -41.35
CA GLU A 536 -14.61 -31.12 -42.21
C GLU A 536 -13.91 -31.19 -43.58
N SER A 537 -13.12 -30.16 -43.94
CA SER A 537 -12.41 -30.08 -45.23
C SER A 537 -11.31 -31.15 -45.39
N GLU A 538 -11.14 -31.69 -46.61
CA GLU A 538 -10.13 -32.73 -46.91
C GLU A 538 -8.69 -32.25 -46.69
N ASP A 539 -8.41 -30.95 -46.92
CA ASP A 539 -7.09 -30.35 -46.69
C ASP A 539 -6.68 -30.34 -45.21
N LEU A 540 -7.63 -30.15 -44.29
CA LEU A 540 -7.40 -30.18 -42.84
C LEU A 540 -7.26 -31.59 -42.29
N LYS A 541 -7.92 -32.59 -42.91
CA LYS A 541 -7.74 -34.02 -42.55
C LYS A 541 -6.31 -34.49 -42.80
N HIS A 542 -5.65 -34.07 -43.88
CA HIS A 542 -4.25 -34.39 -44.14
C HIS A 542 -3.26 -33.71 -43.17
N LEU A 543 -3.63 -32.58 -42.58
CA LEU A 543 -2.85 -31.90 -41.54
C LEU A 543 -3.08 -32.49 -40.15
N HIS A 544 -4.18 -33.23 -39.96
CA HIS A 544 -4.52 -33.95 -38.72
C HIS A 544 -3.54 -35.10 -38.47
N ASP A 545 -3.25 -35.92 -39.49
CA ASP A 545 -2.33 -37.06 -39.41
C ASP A 545 -0.87 -36.64 -39.08
N ALA A 546 -0.48 -35.40 -39.41
CA ALA A 546 0.87 -34.88 -39.18
C ALA A 546 1.16 -34.49 -37.72
N PHE A 547 0.14 -34.38 -36.86
CA PHE A 547 0.30 -34.10 -35.42
C PHE A 547 0.48 -35.38 -34.57
N ASP A 548 0.13 -36.55 -35.11
CA ASP A 548 0.25 -37.84 -34.44
C ASP A 548 1.66 -38.47 -34.60
N ASP A 549 2.33 -38.22 -35.73
CA ASP A 549 3.68 -38.75 -36.03
C ASP A 549 4.82 -38.35 -35.06
N PRO A 550 4.93 -37.11 -34.53
CA PRO A 550 6.09 -36.70 -33.72
C PRO A 550 6.01 -37.07 -32.23
N ILE A 551 4.93 -37.74 -31.78
CA ILE A 551 4.71 -38.12 -30.38
C ILE A 551 4.59 -39.65 -30.27
N GLU A 552 5.67 -40.39 -30.56
CA GLU A 552 5.74 -41.83 -30.31
C GLU A 552 5.56 -42.12 -28.80
N ASP A 553 4.45 -42.77 -28.46
CA ASP A 553 4.20 -43.37 -27.15
C ASP A 553 4.54 -44.87 -27.20
N ASP A 554 5.62 -45.28 -26.51
CA ASP A 554 5.89 -46.68 -26.19
C ASP A 554 4.73 -47.21 -25.32
N GLU A 555 3.88 -48.06 -25.89
CA GLU A 555 2.69 -48.73 -25.31
C GLU A 555 1.80 -47.89 -24.35
N PRO A 556 0.49 -47.72 -24.62
CA PRO A 556 -0.42 -47.00 -23.74
C PRO A 556 -0.74 -47.81 -22.47
N GLN A 557 0.21 -47.92 -21.54
CA GLN A 557 -0.14 -48.17 -20.14
C GLN A 557 -0.63 -46.86 -19.54
N LEU A 558 -1.95 -46.67 -19.57
CA LEU A 558 -2.63 -45.65 -18.78
C LEU A 558 -2.00 -45.64 -17.36
N PRO A 559 -1.61 -44.49 -16.77
CA PRO A 559 -0.72 -44.48 -15.61
C PRO A 559 -1.40 -44.90 -14.30
N TYR A 560 -2.60 -45.47 -14.35
CA TYR A 560 -3.48 -45.61 -13.21
C TYR A 560 -4.29 -46.91 -13.30
N GLY A 561 -4.28 -47.69 -12.22
CA GLY A 561 -4.93 -49.00 -12.14
C GLY A 561 -6.45 -48.98 -12.30
N GLU A 562 -6.92 -50.14 -12.72
CA GLU A 562 -8.29 -50.68 -12.93
C GLU A 562 -9.22 -49.95 -13.93
N GLU A 563 -9.83 -50.79 -14.78
CA GLU A 563 -10.77 -50.44 -15.85
C GLU A 563 -12.02 -49.77 -15.27
N VAL A 564 -12.23 -48.50 -15.60
CA VAL A 564 -13.47 -47.78 -15.29
C VAL A 564 -14.34 -47.79 -16.54
N HIS A 565 -15.52 -48.42 -16.46
CA HIS A 565 -16.48 -48.47 -17.57
C HIS A 565 -16.94 -47.05 -17.96
N LYS A 566 -17.09 -46.80 -19.27
CA LYS A 566 -17.52 -45.52 -19.86
C LYS A 566 -18.84 -44.97 -19.28
N ALA A 567 -19.67 -45.83 -18.67
CA ALA A 567 -20.94 -45.50 -18.01
C ALA A 567 -20.78 -44.92 -16.58
N GLU A 568 -19.65 -45.13 -15.89
CA GLU A 568 -19.44 -44.62 -14.52
C GLU A 568 -19.04 -43.13 -14.45
N LEU A 569 -18.86 -42.49 -15.61
CA LEU A 569 -18.39 -41.11 -15.74
C LEU A 569 -19.52 -40.05 -15.71
N GLU A 570 -20.79 -40.47 -15.71
CA GLU A 570 -21.95 -39.56 -15.80
C GLU A 570 -22.48 -39.05 -14.45
N ASN A 571 -22.13 -39.67 -13.31
CA ASN A 571 -22.65 -39.30 -11.97
C ASN A 571 -21.52 -39.01 -10.95
N VAL A 572 -20.64 -38.06 -11.27
CA VAL A 572 -19.56 -37.65 -10.35
C VAL A 572 -20.01 -36.59 -9.33
N ASP A 573 -21.12 -35.88 -9.57
CA ASP A 573 -21.58 -34.78 -8.70
C ASP A 573 -22.07 -35.26 -7.30
N ASP A 574 -22.67 -36.45 -7.17
CA ASP A 574 -23.30 -36.87 -5.90
C ASP A 574 -22.34 -37.60 -4.92
N ARG A 575 -21.20 -38.12 -5.38
CA ARG A 575 -20.15 -38.68 -4.49
C ARG A 575 -19.23 -37.61 -3.88
N TYR A 576 -19.39 -36.35 -4.28
CA TYR A 576 -18.54 -35.21 -3.91
C TYR A 576 -18.72 -34.74 -2.44
N LEU A 577 -19.78 -35.20 -1.74
CA LEU A 577 -20.21 -34.67 -0.43
C LEU A 577 -19.74 -35.47 0.80
N GLU A 578 -19.24 -36.70 0.67
CA GLU A 578 -19.03 -37.59 1.83
C GLU A 578 -17.60 -37.55 2.41
N ALA A 579 -16.59 -37.15 1.63
CA ALA A 579 -15.19 -37.09 2.08
C ALA A 579 -14.87 -35.88 2.99
N LEU A 580 -15.84 -34.98 3.19
CA LEU A 580 -15.71 -33.69 3.89
C LEU A 580 -16.73 -33.51 5.01
N ASP A 581 -17.36 -34.60 5.44
CA ASP A 581 -18.34 -34.59 6.52
C ASP A 581 -17.65 -34.32 7.87
N ASN A 582 -17.97 -33.16 8.47
CA ASN A 582 -17.31 -32.65 9.68
C ASN A 582 -17.42 -33.58 10.91
N TYR A 583 -18.37 -34.52 10.92
CA TYR A 583 -18.58 -35.41 12.06
C TYR A 583 -17.84 -36.74 11.92
N ILE A 584 -17.41 -37.16 10.73
CA ILE A 584 -16.74 -38.46 10.55
C ILE A 584 -15.33 -38.40 11.17
N ASN A 585 -15.05 -39.31 12.10
CA ASN A 585 -13.88 -39.37 12.99
C ASN A 585 -13.86 -38.36 14.15
N ALA A 586 -14.92 -37.58 14.39
CA ALA A 586 -15.02 -36.74 15.58
C ALA A 586 -15.06 -37.60 16.85
N GLU A 587 -14.38 -37.16 17.91
CA GLU A 587 -14.42 -37.75 19.24
C GLU A 587 -15.35 -36.93 20.12
N VAL A 588 -16.41 -37.56 20.63
CA VAL A 588 -17.49 -36.90 21.38
C VAL A 588 -17.72 -37.64 22.69
N ILE A 589 -17.83 -36.89 23.78
CA ILE A 589 -18.14 -37.46 25.10
C ILE A 589 -19.64 -37.67 25.19
N LEU A 590 -20.08 -38.93 25.30
CA LEU A 590 -21.49 -39.31 25.43
C LEU A 590 -21.73 -40.05 26.77
N PRO A 591 -22.88 -39.84 27.42
CA PRO A 591 -23.26 -40.57 28.61
C PRO A 591 -23.62 -42.03 28.28
N GLU A 592 -23.03 -42.98 29.00
CA GLU A 592 -23.39 -44.40 28.93
C GLU A 592 -24.66 -44.69 29.74
N LYS A 593 -25.28 -45.87 29.55
CA LYS A 593 -26.51 -46.28 30.26
C LYS A 593 -26.39 -46.26 31.80
N ASP A 594 -25.16 -46.30 32.31
CA ASP A 594 -24.83 -46.28 33.73
C ASP A 594 -24.53 -44.85 34.25
N GLY A 595 -24.64 -43.82 33.41
CA GLY A 595 -24.45 -42.40 33.76
C GLY A 595 -23.01 -41.89 33.68
N THR A 596 -22.05 -42.73 33.31
CA THR A 596 -20.65 -42.36 33.09
C THR A 596 -20.45 -41.73 31.71
N ALA A 597 -19.78 -40.58 31.66
CA ALA A 597 -19.43 -39.89 30.42
C ALA A 597 -18.20 -40.54 29.77
N VAL A 598 -18.33 -41.02 28.54
CA VAL A 598 -17.30 -41.81 27.85
C VAL A 598 -16.98 -41.18 26.49
N LEU A 599 -15.69 -41.13 26.13
CA LEU A 599 -15.22 -40.64 24.83
C LEU A 599 -15.55 -41.66 23.73
N THR A 600 -16.32 -41.26 22.73
CA THR A 600 -16.81 -42.11 21.63
C THR A 600 -16.41 -41.54 20.27
N LYS A 601 -16.22 -42.39 19.26
CA LYS A 601 -15.73 -41.97 17.94
C LYS A 601 -16.76 -42.22 16.83
N VAL A 602 -17.03 -41.21 16.01
CA VAL A 602 -17.93 -41.34 14.86
C VAL A 602 -17.25 -42.10 13.71
N LYS A 603 -17.79 -43.24 13.29
CA LYS A 603 -17.20 -44.16 12.30
C LYS A 603 -17.65 -43.87 10.85
N GLY A 604 -18.88 -43.43 10.65
CA GLY A 604 -19.40 -43.15 9.31
C GLY A 604 -20.91 -42.87 9.27
N ARG A 605 -21.42 -42.47 8.11
CA ARG A 605 -22.84 -42.15 7.89
C ARG A 605 -23.66 -43.43 7.61
N LYS A 606 -24.85 -43.53 8.20
CA LYS A 606 -25.76 -44.66 7.97
C LYS A 606 -26.31 -44.63 6.53
N ARG A 607 -26.42 -45.80 5.90
CA ARG A 607 -27.00 -45.98 4.56
C ARG A 607 -28.21 -46.92 4.60
N ASP A 608 -29.12 -46.73 3.66
CA ASP A 608 -30.24 -47.65 3.39
C ASP A 608 -29.79 -48.88 2.57
N ALA A 609 -30.72 -49.78 2.28
CA ALA A 609 -30.44 -51.04 1.56
C ALA A 609 -30.02 -50.79 0.10
N GLU A 610 -30.36 -49.62 -0.45
CA GLU A 610 -30.05 -49.16 -1.79
C GLU A 610 -28.72 -48.37 -1.86
N GLY A 611 -28.04 -48.19 -0.72
CA GLY A 611 -26.73 -47.53 -0.62
C GLY A 611 -26.78 -46.00 -0.50
N ASN A 612 -27.96 -45.41 -0.36
CA ASN A 612 -28.14 -43.96 -0.17
C ASN A 612 -28.00 -43.59 1.31
N PRO A 613 -27.42 -42.43 1.64
CA PRO A 613 -27.28 -41.97 3.01
C PRO A 613 -28.64 -41.62 3.65
N VAL A 614 -28.84 -42.03 4.91
CA VAL A 614 -30.07 -41.79 5.67
C VAL A 614 -30.07 -40.37 6.27
N GLY A 615 -31.16 -39.64 6.06
CA GLY A 615 -31.40 -38.30 6.61
C GLY A 615 -30.88 -37.13 5.75
N LYS A 616 -31.43 -35.93 5.96
CA LYS A 616 -31.07 -34.68 5.25
C LYS A 616 -30.39 -33.68 6.18
N ALA A 617 -29.33 -33.04 5.67
CA ALA A 617 -28.60 -31.99 6.38
C ALA A 617 -29.46 -30.72 6.51
N ASN A 618 -29.30 -30.00 7.62
CA ASN A 618 -29.96 -28.71 7.90
C ASN A 618 -28.93 -27.71 8.45
N GLU A 619 -29.09 -26.42 8.19
CA GLU A 619 -28.24 -25.36 8.75
C GLU A 619 -28.36 -25.26 10.27
N ASN A 620 -29.53 -25.59 10.83
CA ASN A 620 -29.73 -25.70 12.26
C ASN A 620 -29.38 -27.13 12.73
N PRO A 621 -28.34 -27.33 13.58
CA PRO A 621 -27.92 -28.65 14.04
C PRO A 621 -29.02 -29.45 14.75
N ILE A 622 -29.98 -28.76 15.37
CA ILE A 622 -31.13 -29.36 16.06
C ILE A 622 -32.13 -29.96 15.05
N LEU A 623 -32.22 -29.38 13.85
CA LEU A 623 -33.11 -29.82 12.77
C LEU A 623 -32.40 -30.75 11.77
N ASP A 624 -31.14 -31.12 12.05
CA ASP A 624 -30.38 -32.03 11.21
C ASP A 624 -30.83 -33.48 11.45
N THR A 625 -31.30 -34.12 10.38
CA THR A 625 -31.87 -35.48 10.45
C THR A 625 -30.88 -36.56 10.02
N ARG A 626 -29.61 -36.22 9.78
CA ARG A 626 -28.57 -37.19 9.41
C ARG A 626 -28.29 -38.15 10.56
N VAL A 627 -28.00 -39.41 10.21
CA VAL A 627 -27.71 -40.49 11.18
C VAL A 627 -26.30 -41.04 10.97
N TYR A 628 -25.56 -41.19 12.07
CA TYR A 628 -24.18 -41.67 12.09
C TYR A 628 -24.03 -42.92 12.95
N GLN A 629 -23.01 -43.71 12.64
CA GLN A 629 -22.57 -44.86 13.43
C GLN A 629 -21.39 -44.44 14.31
N LEU A 630 -21.51 -44.58 15.63
CA LEU A 630 -20.49 -44.26 16.62
C LEU A 630 -19.93 -45.53 17.23
N GLN A 631 -18.62 -45.57 17.42
CA GLN A 631 -17.90 -46.66 18.07
C GLN A 631 -17.52 -46.23 19.50
N PHE A 632 -17.97 -47.02 20.46
CA PHE A 632 -17.62 -46.88 21.87
C PHE A 632 -16.26 -47.57 22.16
N PRO A 633 -15.58 -47.23 23.28
CA PRO A 633 -14.28 -47.83 23.64
C PRO A 633 -14.33 -49.36 23.85
N ASP A 634 -15.50 -49.91 24.15
CA ASP A 634 -15.77 -51.35 24.24
C ASP A 634 -15.84 -52.05 22.87
N GLY A 635 -15.76 -51.28 21.78
CA GLY A 635 -15.85 -51.76 20.40
C GLY A 635 -17.28 -51.85 19.85
N ARG A 636 -18.31 -51.55 20.65
CA ARG A 636 -19.71 -51.52 20.22
C ARG A 636 -19.95 -50.37 19.24
N VAL A 637 -20.74 -50.62 18.21
CA VAL A 637 -21.17 -49.59 17.26
C VAL A 637 -22.66 -49.32 17.44
N GLU A 638 -23.02 -48.08 17.73
CA GLU A 638 -24.41 -47.64 17.88
C GLU A 638 -24.76 -46.49 16.95
N GLU A 639 -26.05 -46.28 16.72
CA GLU A 639 -26.56 -45.28 15.80
C GLU A 639 -27.04 -44.05 16.58
N TYR A 640 -26.50 -42.88 16.25
CA TYR A 640 -26.93 -41.60 16.82
C TYR A 640 -27.31 -40.64 15.70
N ALA A 641 -28.37 -39.86 15.93
CA ALA A 641 -28.73 -38.73 15.08
C ALA A 641 -27.84 -37.51 15.39
N VAL A 642 -27.60 -36.66 14.38
CA VAL A 642 -26.69 -35.49 14.53
C VAL A 642 -27.13 -34.54 15.63
N ASN A 643 -28.42 -34.31 15.77
CA ASN A 643 -28.96 -33.43 16.80
C ASN A 643 -28.50 -33.84 18.21
N MET A 644 -28.49 -35.13 18.55
CA MET A 644 -28.00 -35.62 19.84
C MET A 644 -26.49 -35.41 20.03
N ILE A 645 -25.73 -35.58 18.95
CA ILE A 645 -24.27 -35.38 18.95
C ILE A 645 -23.95 -33.89 19.13
N ALA A 646 -24.69 -33.03 18.43
CA ALA A 646 -24.55 -31.58 18.49
C ALA A 646 -24.97 -31.03 19.86
N GLU A 647 -26.08 -31.49 20.44
CA GLU A 647 -26.53 -31.08 21.78
C GLU A 647 -25.46 -31.35 22.85
N ASN A 648 -24.84 -32.54 22.86
CA ASN A 648 -23.76 -32.86 23.80
C ASN A 648 -22.50 -32.02 23.58
N LEU A 649 -22.18 -31.67 22.33
CA LEU A 649 -21.08 -30.75 22.01
C LEU A 649 -21.36 -29.31 22.44
N PHE A 650 -22.60 -28.85 22.32
CA PHE A 650 -23.02 -27.50 22.72
C PHE A 650 -23.12 -27.34 24.25
N GLU A 651 -23.52 -28.38 24.98
CA GLU A 651 -23.57 -28.37 26.46
C GLU A 651 -22.17 -28.24 27.11
N GLN A 652 -21.11 -28.52 26.36
CA GLN A 652 -19.71 -28.48 26.83
C GLN A 652 -18.97 -27.19 26.47
N ALA A 653 -19.61 -26.24 25.77
CA ALA A 653 -18.99 -25.00 25.29
C ALA A 653 -19.63 -23.76 25.96
N ASP A 654 -18.82 -22.76 26.33
CA ASP A 654 -19.33 -21.48 26.87
C ASP A 654 -19.86 -20.52 25.79
N GLU A 655 -20.39 -19.34 26.18
CA GLU A 655 -20.96 -18.32 25.28
C GLU A 655 -19.99 -17.84 24.18
N ASN A 656 -18.69 -18.14 24.29
CA ASN A 656 -17.67 -17.82 23.28
C ASN A 656 -17.05 -19.06 22.62
N SER A 657 -17.61 -20.25 22.85
CA SER A 657 -17.18 -21.53 22.26
C SER A 657 -15.78 -22.01 22.68
N TRP A 658 -15.36 -21.77 23.93
CA TRP A 658 -14.10 -22.29 24.48
C TRP A 658 -14.32 -23.21 25.69
N ASP A 659 -13.37 -24.13 25.87
CA ASP A 659 -13.26 -25.02 27.04
C ASP A 659 -12.71 -24.23 28.24
N SER A 660 -13.31 -24.34 29.42
CA SER A 660 -13.01 -23.45 30.55
C SER A 660 -11.68 -23.78 31.24
N GLY A 661 -10.68 -22.92 31.04
CA GLY A 661 -9.40 -22.95 31.79
C GLY A 661 -8.54 -21.72 31.50
N ILE A 662 -8.92 -20.55 32.05
CA ILE A 662 -8.35 -19.27 31.60
C ILE A 662 -7.22 -18.78 32.52
N ILE A 663 -6.00 -18.80 31.96
CA ILE A 663 -4.79 -18.13 32.49
C ILE A 663 -5.05 -16.61 32.57
N GLU A 664 -4.69 -15.97 33.69
CA GLU A 664 -4.79 -14.51 33.88
C GLU A 664 -3.51 -13.80 33.43
N GLU A 665 -2.34 -14.24 33.94
CA GLU A 665 -1.04 -13.65 33.60
C GLU A 665 0.13 -14.62 33.89
N PHE A 666 1.24 -14.47 33.15
CA PHE A 666 2.52 -15.13 33.45
C PHE A 666 3.39 -14.24 34.34
N LEU A 667 3.82 -14.76 35.48
CA LEU A 667 4.50 -13.99 36.51
C LEU A 667 6.03 -14.13 36.47
N ASP A 668 6.54 -15.36 36.33
CA ASP A 668 7.98 -15.63 36.46
C ASP A 668 8.42 -16.90 35.71
N ILE A 669 9.72 -17.09 35.50
CA ILE A 669 10.33 -18.29 34.90
C ILE A 669 11.45 -18.83 35.79
N ARG A 670 11.45 -20.15 36.06
CA ARG A 670 12.51 -20.82 36.81
C ARG A 670 13.09 -22.00 36.06
N LYS A 671 14.33 -22.31 36.40
CA LYS A 671 15.11 -23.42 35.83
C LYS A 671 15.41 -24.42 36.95
N ASP A 672 15.07 -25.67 36.73
CA ASP A 672 15.50 -26.78 37.58
C ASP A 672 16.85 -27.31 37.05
N ASP A 673 17.92 -27.00 37.77
CA ASP A 673 19.29 -27.36 37.40
C ASP A 673 19.57 -28.87 37.44
N SER A 674 18.70 -29.68 38.06
CA SER A 674 18.84 -31.13 38.10
C SER A 674 18.34 -31.83 36.83
N VAL A 675 17.42 -31.20 36.10
CA VAL A 675 16.78 -31.74 34.88
C VAL A 675 17.17 -30.96 33.62
N ALA A 676 17.45 -29.67 33.76
CA ALA A 676 17.79 -28.80 32.64
C ALA A 676 19.19 -29.11 32.10
N VAL A 677 19.30 -29.27 30.77
CA VAL A 677 20.56 -29.60 30.11
C VAL A 677 21.60 -28.49 30.35
N PRO A 678 22.77 -28.80 30.95
CA PRO A 678 23.84 -27.83 31.16
C PRO A 678 24.38 -27.27 29.84
N LYS A 679 24.85 -26.02 29.84
CA LYS A 679 25.34 -25.35 28.63
C LYS A 679 26.51 -26.08 27.97
N GLU A 680 27.30 -26.82 28.76
CA GLU A 680 28.42 -27.66 28.30
C GLU A 680 27.97 -28.89 27.50
N GLN A 681 26.75 -29.38 27.72
CA GLN A 681 26.12 -30.48 26.96
C GLN A 681 25.12 -29.96 25.92
N GLY A 682 25.02 -28.63 25.78
CA GLY A 682 24.11 -27.95 24.88
C GLY A 682 24.55 -27.95 23.42
N MET A 683 25.61 -28.68 23.06
CA MET A 683 26.14 -28.77 21.70
C MET A 683 26.12 -30.23 21.24
N TYR A 684 25.60 -30.49 20.05
CA TYR A 684 25.76 -31.77 19.38
C TYR A 684 26.29 -31.57 17.95
N PHE A 685 27.11 -32.50 17.50
CA PHE A 685 27.56 -32.55 16.12
C PHE A 685 26.53 -33.33 15.31
N ASN A 686 26.06 -32.73 14.22
CA ASN A 686 25.28 -33.51 13.25
C ASN A 686 26.20 -34.48 12.49
N ALA A 687 25.63 -35.39 11.70
CA ALA A 687 26.39 -36.35 10.89
C ALA A 687 27.36 -35.69 9.87
N ALA A 688 27.28 -34.37 9.66
CA ALA A 688 28.16 -33.58 8.81
C ALA A 688 29.26 -32.83 9.58
N GLY A 689 29.44 -33.10 10.89
CA GLY A 689 30.48 -32.49 11.73
C GLY A 689 30.22 -31.03 12.10
N VAL A 690 29.02 -30.50 11.85
CA VAL A 690 28.66 -29.11 12.17
C VAL A 690 28.07 -29.05 13.57
N GLU A 691 28.66 -28.21 14.41
CA GLU A 691 28.25 -27.99 15.79
C GLU A 691 26.92 -27.22 15.85
N ARG A 692 25.93 -27.74 16.60
CA ARG A 692 24.63 -27.10 16.79
C ARG A 692 24.16 -27.14 18.24
N ASN A 693 23.47 -26.07 18.64
CA ASN A 693 22.85 -25.96 19.95
C ASN A 693 21.64 -26.91 20.08
N VAL A 694 21.58 -27.67 21.16
CA VAL A 694 20.42 -28.45 21.59
C VAL A 694 19.40 -27.48 22.20
N VAL A 695 18.27 -27.24 21.51
CA VAL A 695 17.18 -26.41 22.03
C VAL A 695 16.21 -27.32 22.78
N THR A 696 16.10 -27.14 24.11
CA THR A 696 15.28 -27.96 24.99
C THR A 696 14.50 -27.09 25.96
N THR A 697 13.22 -27.40 26.15
CA THR A 697 12.34 -26.82 27.18
C THR A 697 12.28 -27.70 28.44
N LYS A 698 12.99 -28.84 28.47
CA LYS A 698 13.03 -29.74 29.64
C LYS A 698 13.79 -29.07 30.79
N GLY A 699 13.22 -29.13 31.99
CA GLY A 699 13.76 -28.50 33.20
C GLY A 699 13.45 -27.00 33.35
N TRP A 700 12.56 -26.45 32.52
CA TRP A 700 12.10 -25.06 32.62
C TRP A 700 10.62 -24.99 32.97
N GLU A 701 10.28 -24.15 33.94
CA GLU A 701 8.91 -23.95 34.42
C GLU A 701 8.56 -22.46 34.46
N VAL A 702 7.29 -22.14 34.25
CA VAL A 702 6.75 -20.78 34.25
C VAL A 702 5.66 -20.69 35.30
N GLN A 703 5.70 -19.63 36.11
CA GLN A 703 4.68 -19.36 37.11
C GLN A 703 3.49 -18.67 36.43
N VAL A 704 2.32 -19.28 36.59
CA VAL A 704 1.06 -18.82 36.03
C VAL A 704 0.14 -18.41 37.16
N LYS A 705 -0.54 -17.29 36.98
CA LYS A 705 -1.68 -16.89 37.78
C LYS A 705 -2.96 -17.20 37.02
N TRP A 706 -3.86 -17.92 37.65
CA TRP A 706 -5.15 -18.30 37.10
C TRP A 706 -6.20 -17.25 37.45
N ARG A 707 -7.31 -17.19 36.70
CA ARG A 707 -8.40 -16.23 36.98
C ARG A 707 -9.06 -16.39 38.36
N ASP A 708 -8.91 -17.54 39.01
CA ASP A 708 -9.31 -17.75 40.41
C ASP A 708 -8.34 -17.15 41.44
N LYS A 709 -7.30 -16.45 40.95
CA LYS A 709 -6.17 -15.84 41.68
C LYS A 709 -5.20 -16.82 42.33
N SER A 710 -5.34 -18.12 42.07
CA SER A 710 -4.31 -19.08 42.47
C SER A 710 -3.08 -18.97 41.56
N THR A 711 -1.92 -19.37 42.06
CA THR A 711 -0.69 -19.43 41.27
C THR A 711 -0.10 -20.83 41.28
N SER A 712 0.29 -21.34 40.12
CA SER A 712 1.00 -22.62 40.02
C SER A 712 2.16 -22.53 39.02
N TRP A 713 3.15 -23.41 39.22
CA TRP A 713 4.25 -23.58 38.26
C TRP A 713 3.85 -24.65 37.26
N ILE A 714 3.91 -24.31 35.99
CA ILE A 714 3.66 -25.26 34.90
C ILE A 714 4.90 -25.38 34.02
N SER A 715 5.05 -26.51 33.33
CA SER A 715 6.20 -26.69 32.46
C SER A 715 6.17 -25.69 31.29
N LEU A 716 7.34 -25.18 30.90
CA LEU A 716 7.47 -24.27 29.76
C LEU A 716 6.96 -24.89 28.45
N LYS A 717 6.95 -26.23 28.36
CA LYS A 717 6.39 -26.96 27.22
C LYS A 717 4.88 -26.72 27.12
N ASP A 718 4.17 -26.83 28.23
CA ASP A 718 2.71 -26.74 28.28
C ASP A 718 2.24 -25.27 28.22
N ALA A 719 2.96 -24.36 28.90
CA ALA A 719 2.69 -22.92 28.87
C ALA A 719 2.76 -22.31 27.46
N LYS A 720 3.69 -22.82 26.63
CA LYS A 720 3.90 -22.37 25.26
C LYS A 720 2.73 -22.68 24.33
N GLU A 721 1.95 -23.72 24.63
CA GLU A 721 0.79 -24.11 23.83
C GLU A 721 -0.50 -23.41 24.29
N GLY A 722 -0.62 -23.08 25.59
CA GLY A 722 -1.81 -22.44 26.17
C GLY A 722 -1.97 -20.95 25.89
N ASP A 723 -0.93 -20.13 26.11
CA ASP A 723 -0.93 -18.70 25.78
C ASP A 723 0.44 -18.22 25.27
N PRO A 724 0.73 -18.45 23.98
CA PRO A 724 1.99 -18.05 23.37
C PRO A 724 2.18 -16.53 23.27
N LEU A 725 1.11 -15.72 23.40
CA LEU A 725 1.19 -14.27 23.29
C LEU A 725 1.69 -13.67 24.61
N GLY A 726 1.08 -14.03 25.74
CA GLY A 726 1.55 -13.61 27.07
C GLY A 726 2.98 -14.08 27.37
N LEU A 727 3.33 -15.29 26.91
CA LEU A 727 4.69 -15.81 27.03
C LEU A 727 5.70 -15.04 26.16
N ALA A 728 5.28 -14.59 24.97
CA ALA A 728 6.10 -13.77 24.08
C ALA A 728 6.29 -12.35 24.63
N GLU A 729 5.28 -11.78 25.28
CA GLU A 729 5.38 -10.50 25.97
C GLU A 729 6.35 -10.57 27.15
N LEU A 730 6.27 -11.62 27.98
CA LEU A 730 7.27 -11.91 29.03
C LEU A 730 8.68 -12.07 28.42
N ALA A 731 8.81 -12.78 27.29
CA ALA A 731 10.09 -12.96 26.61
C ALA A 731 10.63 -11.67 25.97
N VAL A 732 9.77 -10.76 25.48
CA VAL A 732 10.15 -9.44 24.97
C VAL A 732 10.55 -8.52 26.11
N ALA A 733 9.82 -8.54 27.23
CA ALA A 733 10.22 -7.84 28.46
C ALA A 733 11.62 -8.29 28.90
N LEU A 734 11.91 -9.60 28.87
CA LEU A 734 13.23 -10.15 29.16
C LEU A 734 14.29 -9.84 28.07
N LYS A 735 13.92 -9.80 26.78
CA LYS A 735 14.82 -9.49 25.64
C LYS A 735 15.15 -8.01 25.47
N SER A 736 14.27 -7.10 25.88
CA SER A 736 14.51 -5.66 25.83
C SER A 736 15.78 -5.26 26.62
N ASN A 737 16.11 -6.04 27.65
CA ASN A 737 17.36 -5.95 28.42
C ASN A 737 18.59 -6.57 27.72
N VAL A 738 18.44 -7.35 26.63
CA VAL A 738 19.52 -8.09 25.96
C VAL A 738 19.95 -7.46 24.61
N ILE A 739 19.03 -6.83 23.87
CA ILE A 739 19.28 -6.30 22.50
C ILE A 739 20.17 -5.03 22.48
N ARG A 740 20.40 -4.36 23.63
CA ARG A 740 21.27 -3.16 23.69
C ARG A 740 22.78 -3.45 23.78
N LYS A 741 23.20 -4.71 23.94
CA LYS A 741 24.63 -5.07 24.01
C LYS A 741 25.29 -5.11 22.63
N GLY A 742 26.25 -4.21 22.38
CA GLY A 742 27.31 -4.43 21.39
C GLY A 742 27.37 -3.52 20.14
N LYS A 743 26.77 -2.32 20.12
CA LYS A 743 27.01 -1.38 19.01
C LYS A 743 28.43 -0.79 19.08
N THR A 744 29.21 -0.91 18.00
CA THR A 744 30.48 -0.19 17.81
C THR A 744 30.32 0.90 16.75
N LYS A 745 30.84 2.11 17.03
CA LYS A 745 30.87 3.24 16.07
C LYS A 745 32.28 3.82 16.06
N PHE A 746 32.87 3.94 14.87
CA PHE A 746 34.28 4.35 14.70
C PHE A 746 35.29 3.49 15.51
N GLY A 747 34.98 2.21 15.74
CA GLY A 747 35.81 1.30 16.54
C GLY A 747 35.65 1.46 18.07
N ILE A 748 34.80 2.37 18.54
CA ILE A 748 34.48 2.56 19.96
C ILE A 748 33.18 1.83 20.30
N GLN A 749 33.18 1.05 21.38
CA GLN A 749 31.98 0.40 21.90
C GLN A 749 31.06 1.44 22.54
N ILE A 750 29.79 1.45 22.10
CA ILE A 750 28.73 2.31 22.62
C ILE A 750 28.00 1.55 23.73
N PRO A 751 27.92 2.09 24.96
CA PRO A 751 27.18 1.47 26.06
C PRO A 751 25.67 1.54 25.83
N GLY A 752 24.93 0.53 26.33
CA GLY A 752 23.48 0.50 26.30
C GLY A 752 22.81 1.04 27.57
N THR A 753 23.57 1.14 28.67
CA THR A 753 23.11 1.59 29.99
C THR A 753 24.21 2.38 30.71
N TRP A 754 23.84 3.14 31.75
CA TRP A 754 24.80 3.83 32.62
C TRP A 754 25.82 2.87 33.26
N LYS A 755 25.38 1.69 33.73
CA LYS A 755 26.27 0.68 34.34
C LYS A 755 27.31 0.15 33.34
N GLU A 756 26.90 -0.08 32.09
CA GLU A 756 27.83 -0.48 31.03
C GLU A 756 28.80 0.64 30.65
N ALA A 757 28.35 1.90 30.65
CA ALA A 757 29.22 3.04 30.38
C ALA A 757 30.35 3.16 31.40
N VAL A 758 30.02 3.04 32.69
CA VAL A 758 31.01 3.01 33.79
C VAL A 758 31.97 1.83 33.62
N GLY A 759 31.46 0.63 33.34
CA GLY A 759 32.32 -0.55 33.15
C GLY A 759 33.28 -0.45 31.94
N ILE A 760 32.85 0.20 30.84
CA ILE A 760 33.71 0.44 29.67
C ILE A 760 34.81 1.46 29.99
N ASP A 761 34.48 2.51 30.74
CA ASP A 761 35.42 3.53 31.19
C ASP A 761 36.47 2.91 32.13
N ASP A 762 36.05 2.11 33.11
CA ASP A 762 36.93 1.40 34.04
C ASP A 762 37.86 0.42 33.31
N THR A 763 37.32 -0.34 32.35
CA THR A 763 38.12 -1.29 31.54
C THR A 763 39.17 -0.58 30.69
N ASN A 764 38.84 0.60 30.15
CA ASN A 764 39.73 1.39 29.31
C ASN A 764 40.60 2.39 30.10
N GLY A 765 40.51 2.40 31.43
CA GLY A 765 41.26 3.31 32.31
C GLY A 765 41.03 4.80 32.06
N ASN A 766 39.83 5.20 31.62
CA ASN A 766 39.47 6.60 31.37
C ASN A 766 38.07 6.92 31.93
N ARG A 767 37.63 8.19 31.85
CA ARG A 767 36.29 8.64 32.30
C ARG A 767 35.46 9.27 31.18
N LEU A 768 35.70 8.89 29.93
CA LEU A 768 35.18 9.63 28.77
C LEU A 768 33.66 9.52 28.63
N TRP A 769 33.04 8.39 29.01
CA TRP A 769 31.59 8.26 29.04
C TRP A 769 30.99 8.89 30.30
N GLN A 770 31.62 8.74 31.46
CA GLN A 770 31.19 9.38 32.71
C GLN A 770 31.18 10.91 32.60
N ASP A 771 32.23 11.52 32.06
CA ASP A 771 32.32 12.97 31.84
C ASP A 771 31.23 13.45 30.85
N ALA A 772 30.89 12.63 29.85
CA ALA A 772 29.82 12.93 28.90
C ALA A 772 28.42 12.90 29.56
N ILE A 773 28.20 11.97 30.50
CA ILE A 773 26.95 11.87 31.28
C ILE A 773 26.83 13.06 32.22
N GLU A 774 27.87 13.36 33.00
CA GLU A 774 27.88 14.49 33.95
C GLU A 774 27.56 15.81 33.22
N LYS A 775 28.18 16.02 32.05
CA LYS A 775 27.91 17.20 31.20
C LYS A 775 26.47 17.26 30.70
N GLU A 776 25.88 16.13 30.29
CA GLU A 776 24.50 16.08 29.81
C GLU A 776 23.50 16.35 30.94
N MET A 777 23.69 15.72 32.10
CA MET A 777 22.82 15.89 33.27
C MET A 777 22.83 17.34 33.78
N ALA A 778 23.99 18.00 33.75
CA ALA A 778 24.10 19.42 34.08
C ALA A 778 23.29 20.31 33.14
N ASN A 779 23.28 20.00 31.84
CA ASN A 779 22.50 20.72 30.83
C ASN A 779 21.00 20.44 30.95
N ALA A 780 20.61 19.18 31.14
CA ALA A 780 19.22 18.73 31.25
C ALA A 780 18.50 19.27 32.50
N LYS A 781 19.25 19.58 33.57
CA LYS A 781 18.69 20.07 34.84
C LYS A 781 17.79 21.31 34.70
N CYS A 782 18.05 22.19 33.72
CA CYS A 782 17.21 23.37 33.48
C CYS A 782 15.80 23.04 32.97
N ALA A 783 15.59 21.83 32.44
CA ALA A 783 14.31 21.35 31.94
C ALA A 783 13.50 20.56 32.98
N LEU A 784 14.05 20.37 34.17
CA LEU A 784 13.54 19.43 35.16
C LEU A 784 13.33 20.12 36.51
N LYS A 785 12.17 19.87 37.12
CA LYS A 785 11.82 20.33 38.46
C LYS A 785 11.77 19.13 39.40
N LEU A 786 12.76 19.03 40.29
CA LEU A 786 12.77 18.01 41.34
C LEU A 786 11.83 18.43 42.48
N LEU A 787 10.93 17.53 42.88
CA LEU A 787 10.09 17.70 44.08
C LEU A 787 10.83 17.26 45.34
N ALA A 788 10.31 17.62 46.52
CA ALA A 788 10.93 17.19 47.77
C ALA A 788 10.78 15.66 47.94
N ARG A 789 11.66 15.05 48.74
CA ARG A 789 11.58 13.60 48.98
C ARG A 789 10.27 13.25 49.67
N GLY A 790 9.48 12.39 49.03
CA GLY A 790 8.16 11.95 49.53
C GLY A 790 6.97 12.74 48.98
N ASP A 791 7.19 13.78 48.16
CA ASP A 791 6.11 14.50 47.49
C ASP A 791 5.44 13.64 46.41
N ARG A 792 4.14 13.81 46.25
CA ARG A 792 3.36 13.13 45.19
C ARG A 792 3.45 13.90 43.87
N PRO A 793 3.35 13.22 42.71
CA PRO A 793 3.30 13.88 41.41
C PRO A 793 2.06 14.80 41.32
N PRO A 794 2.13 15.92 40.56
CA PRO A 794 1.00 16.81 40.41
C PRO A 794 -0.20 16.12 39.73
N PRO A 795 -1.45 16.45 40.09
CA PRO A 795 -2.63 15.84 39.48
C PRO A 795 -2.70 16.05 37.96
N GLY A 796 -3.01 14.98 37.21
CA GLY A 796 -3.16 15.03 35.75
C GLY A 796 -1.84 15.03 34.97
N TYR A 797 -0.72 14.65 35.61
CA TYR A 797 0.54 14.36 34.92
C TYR A 797 0.68 12.86 34.66
N ASN A 798 1.22 12.49 33.49
CA ASN A 798 1.46 11.09 33.12
C ASN A 798 2.87 10.65 33.49
N GLU A 799 3.00 9.44 34.03
CA GLU A 799 4.29 8.83 34.34
C GLU A 799 4.97 8.34 33.06
N ILE A 800 6.26 8.66 32.90
CA ILE A 800 7.09 8.17 31.80
C ILE A 800 8.42 7.63 32.33
N LEU A 801 9.12 6.86 31.49
CA LEU A 801 10.50 6.43 31.77
C LEU A 801 11.49 7.41 31.11
N CYS A 802 12.56 7.80 31.79
CA CYS A 802 13.68 8.54 31.21
C CYS A 802 14.89 7.60 31.06
N HIS A 803 15.67 7.74 29.98
CA HIS A 803 16.85 6.90 29.77
C HIS A 803 17.96 7.62 29.01
N LEU A 804 19.20 7.23 29.28
CA LEU A 804 20.37 7.75 28.59
C LEU A 804 20.58 7.05 27.23
N VAL A 805 20.83 7.85 26.20
CA VAL A 805 21.22 7.41 24.87
C VAL A 805 22.65 7.86 24.58
N PHE A 806 23.49 6.91 24.14
CA PHE A 806 24.91 7.14 23.90
C PHE A 806 25.24 7.16 22.41
N ASP A 807 26.18 8.02 22.03
CA ASP A 807 26.71 8.11 20.67
C ASP A 807 28.17 8.59 20.67
N VAL A 808 28.85 8.38 19.54
CA VAL A 808 30.23 8.87 19.30
C VAL A 808 30.21 9.83 18.12
N LYS A 809 30.77 11.03 18.32
CA LYS A 809 30.94 12.05 17.27
C LYS A 809 32.13 11.70 16.35
N LEU A 810 32.20 12.38 15.19
CA LEU A 810 33.26 12.16 14.19
C LEU A 810 34.68 12.52 14.69
N ASP A 811 34.78 13.40 15.68
CA ASP A 811 36.02 13.77 16.39
C ASP A 811 36.36 12.78 17.53
N MET A 812 35.66 11.65 17.60
CA MET A 812 35.77 10.63 18.65
C MET A 812 35.27 11.08 20.03
N THR A 813 34.64 12.25 20.13
CA THR A 813 34.04 12.73 21.39
C THR A 813 32.83 11.87 21.78
N ARG A 814 32.77 11.46 23.05
CA ARG A 814 31.65 10.68 23.61
C ARG A 814 30.47 11.63 23.85
N LYS A 815 29.27 11.17 23.52
CA LYS A 815 28.04 11.95 23.65
C LYS A 815 27.01 11.11 24.39
N ALA A 816 26.51 11.64 25.49
CA ALA A 816 25.30 11.13 26.15
C ALA A 816 24.14 12.10 25.87
N ARG A 817 22.91 11.59 25.90
CA ARG A 817 21.67 12.36 25.87
C ARG A 817 20.68 11.80 26.87
N ASP A 818 20.08 12.65 27.67
CA ASP A 818 18.95 12.25 28.51
C ASP A 818 17.64 12.35 27.72
N VAL A 819 16.93 11.23 27.60
CA VAL A 819 15.81 11.08 26.66
C VAL A 819 14.57 10.58 27.38
N ALA A 820 13.51 11.39 27.31
CA ALA A 820 12.17 11.03 27.75
C ALA A 820 11.58 9.90 26.91
N GLY A 821 10.88 8.98 27.58
CA GLY A 821 10.16 7.86 26.98
C GLY A 821 8.84 8.28 26.35
N GLY A 822 8.84 9.25 25.42
CA GLY A 822 7.63 9.73 24.76
C GLY A 822 6.87 8.69 23.91
N HIS A 823 7.39 7.47 23.78
CA HIS A 823 6.63 6.33 23.24
C HIS A 823 5.56 5.81 24.21
N LEU A 824 5.67 6.12 25.50
CA LEU A 824 4.72 5.77 26.56
C LEU A 824 3.60 6.82 26.71
N THR A 825 3.71 7.97 26.06
CA THR A 825 2.65 9.00 26.08
C THR A 825 1.67 8.76 24.94
N ASP A 826 0.42 9.17 25.13
CA ASP A 826 -0.59 9.13 24.06
C ASP A 826 -0.15 9.98 22.85
N VAL A 827 -0.67 9.66 21.67
CA VAL A 827 -0.42 10.50 20.49
C VAL A 827 -1.19 11.81 20.67
N PRO A 828 -0.52 12.99 20.67
CA PRO A 828 -1.23 14.26 20.78
C PRO A 828 -2.22 14.45 19.63
N ALA A 829 -3.37 15.06 19.89
CA ALA A 829 -4.37 15.36 18.87
C ALA A 829 -3.88 16.37 17.79
N ASN A 830 -2.82 17.12 18.10
CA ASN A 830 -2.25 18.15 17.23
C ASN A 830 -1.00 17.63 16.48
N MET A 831 -0.72 18.21 15.32
CA MET A 831 0.47 17.89 14.52
C MET A 831 1.75 18.16 15.32
N THR A 832 2.56 17.13 15.56
CA THR A 832 3.80 17.23 16.38
C THR A 832 5.07 17.51 15.58
N TYR A 833 4.95 17.68 14.26
CA TYR A 833 6.08 17.85 13.35
C TYR A 833 6.58 19.30 13.35
N SER A 834 7.88 19.49 13.60
CA SER A 834 8.57 20.75 13.26
C SER A 834 9.01 20.70 11.79
N SER A 835 8.77 21.78 11.04
CA SER A 835 9.44 21.96 9.76
C SER A 835 10.89 22.40 9.98
N VAL A 836 11.67 22.40 8.90
CA VAL A 836 13.03 22.96 8.83
C VAL A 836 13.19 23.67 7.49
N VAL A 837 14.08 24.68 7.44
CA VAL A 837 14.36 25.38 6.19
C VAL A 837 14.89 24.42 5.12
N SER A 838 14.39 24.57 3.89
CA SER A 838 14.78 23.73 2.76
C SER A 838 16.16 24.14 2.21
N ARG A 839 16.93 23.17 1.70
CA ARG A 839 18.29 23.44 1.20
C ARG A 839 18.32 24.35 -0.02
N ASP A 840 17.34 24.24 -0.90
CA ASP A 840 17.20 25.15 -2.03
C ASP A 840 16.94 26.59 -1.56
N THR A 841 16.15 26.81 -0.51
CA THR A 841 16.03 28.12 0.14
C THR A 841 17.36 28.63 0.68
N VAL A 842 18.19 27.77 1.29
CA VAL A 842 19.54 28.13 1.75
C VAL A 842 20.43 28.56 0.57
N ARG A 843 20.40 27.82 -0.55
CA ARG A 843 21.15 28.16 -1.77
C ARG A 843 20.69 29.48 -2.37
N ILE A 844 19.37 29.72 -2.43
CA ILE A 844 18.80 31.00 -2.85
C ILE A 844 19.25 32.11 -1.89
N GLY A 845 19.30 31.86 -0.58
CA GLY A 845 19.82 32.80 0.41
C GLY A 845 21.25 33.25 0.12
N PHE A 846 22.16 32.29 -0.17
CA PHE A 846 23.54 32.60 -0.55
C PHE A 846 23.63 33.46 -1.83
N LEU A 847 22.81 33.16 -2.83
CA LEU A 847 22.72 33.94 -4.08
C LEU A 847 22.18 35.36 -3.82
N VAL A 848 21.06 35.49 -3.08
CA VAL A 848 20.42 36.77 -2.76
C VAL A 848 21.35 37.65 -1.94
N ALA A 849 22.14 37.05 -1.05
CA ALA A 849 23.16 37.76 -0.29
C ALA A 849 24.24 38.35 -1.21
N ALA A 850 24.78 37.55 -2.13
CA ALA A 850 25.76 38.02 -3.12
C ALA A 850 25.17 39.09 -4.06
N LEU A 851 23.92 38.93 -4.49
CA LEU A 851 23.25 39.85 -5.42
C LEU A 851 23.02 41.25 -4.81
N ASN A 852 22.55 41.29 -3.56
CA ASN A 852 22.18 42.53 -2.86
C ASN A 852 23.29 43.06 -1.94
N ASP A 853 24.49 42.51 -2.05
CA ASP A 853 25.66 42.92 -1.27
C ASP A 853 25.38 42.84 0.26
N LEU A 854 24.78 41.72 0.71
CA LEU A 854 24.44 41.45 2.11
C LEU A 854 25.47 40.50 2.75
N ASP A 855 25.68 40.67 4.05
CA ASP A 855 26.53 39.79 4.85
C ASP A 855 25.74 38.62 5.45
N ILE A 856 26.44 37.53 5.72
CA ILE A 856 25.87 36.31 6.28
C ILE A 856 26.58 36.00 7.60
N LEU A 857 25.78 35.74 8.64
CA LEU A 857 26.26 35.32 9.94
C LEU A 857 25.53 34.03 10.35
N ALA A 858 26.29 32.99 10.68
CA ALA A 858 25.76 31.77 11.25
C ALA A 858 25.83 31.78 12.79
N GLY A 859 25.01 30.96 13.44
CA GLY A 859 25.09 30.70 14.88
C GLY A 859 24.32 29.44 15.27
N ASP A 860 24.80 28.72 16.28
CA ASP A 860 24.23 27.46 16.77
C ASP A 860 23.64 27.65 18.18
N ILE A 861 22.31 27.46 18.29
CA ILE A 861 21.57 27.55 19.55
C ILE A 861 21.91 26.33 20.41
N GLN A 862 22.57 26.57 21.54
CA GLN A 862 22.92 25.52 22.49
C GLN A 862 21.65 24.98 23.17
N ASN A 863 21.50 23.65 23.14
CA ASN A 863 20.42 22.93 23.81
C ASN A 863 19.02 23.46 23.41
N ALA A 864 18.81 23.68 22.12
CA ALA A 864 17.61 24.29 21.54
C ALA A 864 16.30 23.85 22.21
N PHE A 865 16.02 22.55 22.30
CA PHE A 865 14.76 22.08 22.89
C PHE A 865 14.61 22.45 24.37
N LEU A 866 15.70 22.43 25.15
CA LEU A 866 15.67 22.77 26.57
C LEU A 866 15.45 24.27 26.85
N SER A 867 15.44 25.11 25.81
CA SER A 867 15.06 26.53 25.94
C SER A 867 13.54 26.73 25.97
N ALA A 868 12.77 25.81 25.37
CA ALA A 868 11.33 25.98 25.20
C ALA A 868 10.52 25.31 26.31
N PRO A 869 9.44 25.95 26.80
CA PRO A 869 8.52 25.32 27.74
C PRO A 869 7.83 24.11 27.10
N THR A 870 7.47 23.12 27.91
CA THR A 870 6.66 21.98 27.45
C THR A 870 5.20 22.18 27.85
N GLU A 871 4.28 21.82 26.95
CA GLU A 871 2.84 21.72 27.25
C GLU A 871 2.47 20.30 27.74
N GLU A 872 3.32 19.30 27.49
CA GLU A 872 3.10 17.94 27.96
C GLU A 872 3.27 17.85 29.48
N LYS A 873 2.22 17.41 30.18
CA LYS A 873 2.22 17.21 31.63
C LYS A 873 2.75 15.83 31.98
N ILE A 874 4.05 15.73 32.20
CA ILE A 874 4.74 14.45 32.41
C ILE A 874 5.71 14.49 33.59
N PHE A 875 5.88 13.34 34.24
CA PHE A 875 6.82 13.16 35.34
C PHE A 875 7.48 11.77 35.27
N PHE A 876 8.60 11.61 35.97
CA PHE A 876 9.27 10.31 36.14
C PHE A 876 9.96 10.22 37.51
N TYR A 877 10.28 9.00 37.95
CA TYR A 877 11.10 8.77 39.15
C TYR A 877 12.58 8.69 38.76
N ALA A 878 13.42 9.43 39.48
CA ALA A 878 14.86 9.45 39.26
C ALA A 878 15.51 8.08 39.56
N GLY A 879 16.16 7.48 38.56
CA GLY A 879 16.85 6.19 38.68
C GLY A 879 18.22 6.25 39.36
N ASP A 880 18.97 5.14 39.31
CA ASP A 880 20.31 5.00 39.89
C ASP A 880 21.30 6.05 39.34
N GLU A 881 21.14 6.43 38.08
CA GLU A 881 21.96 7.41 37.35
C GLU A 881 21.87 8.85 37.90
N TRP A 882 20.89 9.15 38.75
CA TRP A 882 20.70 10.46 39.39
C TRP A 882 21.40 10.57 40.76
N GLY A 883 22.08 9.51 41.21
CA GLY A 883 22.89 9.53 42.43
C GLY A 883 22.11 9.95 43.68
N ALA A 884 22.46 11.10 44.27
CA ALA A 884 21.83 11.61 45.49
C ALA A 884 20.34 11.96 45.31
N ASP A 885 19.87 12.14 44.08
CA ASP A 885 18.48 12.47 43.75
C ASP A 885 17.62 11.23 43.42
N LYS A 886 18.18 10.03 43.57
CA LYS A 886 17.45 8.76 43.38
C LYS A 886 16.13 8.72 44.15
N ASP A 887 15.11 8.13 43.52
CA ASP A 887 13.74 7.96 44.01
C ASP A 887 12.96 9.27 44.21
N ARG A 888 13.49 10.42 43.79
CA ARG A 888 12.73 11.68 43.75
C ARG A 888 11.82 11.74 42.54
N VAL A 889 10.68 12.40 42.70
CA VAL A 889 9.78 12.75 41.59
C VAL A 889 10.38 13.91 40.82
N VAL A 890 10.56 13.72 39.51
CA VAL A 890 11.07 14.72 38.58
C VAL A 890 9.96 15.10 37.61
N VAL A 891 9.58 16.37 37.63
CA VAL A 891 8.58 16.93 36.69
C VAL A 891 9.30 17.60 35.53
N VAL A 892 8.91 17.26 34.31
CA VAL A 892 9.47 17.90 33.10
C VAL A 892 8.76 19.23 32.86
N VAL A 893 9.52 20.32 32.84
CA VAL A 893 9.00 21.70 32.71
C VAL A 893 9.40 22.37 31.39
N ARG A 894 10.37 21.80 30.66
CA ARG A 894 10.78 22.24 29.32
C ARG A 894 10.88 21.06 28.37
N ALA A 895 10.90 21.33 27.07
CA ALA A 895 10.87 20.30 26.03
C ALA A 895 12.14 19.41 26.06
N LEU A 896 12.04 18.24 26.70
CA LEU A 896 13.12 17.26 26.79
C LEU A 896 13.22 16.43 25.49
N TYR A 897 14.41 15.99 25.12
CA TYR A 897 14.55 15.09 23.96
C TYR A 897 13.73 13.81 24.18
N GLY A 898 13.07 13.31 23.13
CA GLY A 898 12.28 12.07 23.18
C GLY A 898 10.77 12.24 23.39
N LEU A 899 10.31 13.43 23.78
CA LEU A 899 8.88 13.74 23.75
C LEU A 899 8.41 13.94 22.31
N LYS A 900 7.12 13.65 22.08
CA LYS A 900 6.53 13.76 20.75
C LYS A 900 6.45 15.22 20.28
N SER A 901 6.20 16.18 21.18
CA SER A 901 6.03 17.59 20.81
C SER A 901 7.28 18.49 20.91
N SER A 902 8.42 17.98 21.41
CA SER A 902 9.57 18.84 21.76
C SER A 902 10.10 19.71 20.62
N ALA A 903 10.16 19.18 19.40
CA ALA A 903 10.62 19.94 18.25
C ALA A 903 9.66 21.07 17.89
N LEU A 904 8.35 20.81 17.96
CA LEU A 904 7.31 21.80 17.70
C LEU A 904 7.33 22.92 18.75
N GLN A 905 7.46 22.57 20.03
CA GLN A 905 7.48 23.56 21.11
C GLN A 905 8.67 24.51 20.97
N PHE A 906 9.84 23.98 20.62
CA PHE A 906 11.00 24.81 20.29
C PHE A 906 10.74 25.74 19.11
N ARG A 907 10.20 25.21 18.02
CA ARG A 907 9.86 26.02 16.84
C ARG A 907 8.87 27.13 17.18
N ASN A 908 7.82 26.83 17.95
CA ASN A 908 6.82 27.82 18.37
C ASN A 908 7.44 28.91 19.25
N HIS A 909 8.33 28.53 20.17
CA HIS A 909 9.04 29.49 21.02
C HIS A 909 9.97 30.42 20.23
N LEU A 910 10.71 29.85 19.26
CA LEU A 910 11.56 30.61 18.35
C LEU A 910 10.72 31.51 17.44
N ALA A 911 9.63 30.99 16.86
CA ALA A 911 8.69 31.73 16.03
C ALA A 911 8.06 32.92 16.77
N ALA A 912 7.68 32.74 18.04
CA ALA A 912 7.17 33.81 18.88
C ALA A 912 8.23 34.90 19.12
N THR A 913 9.50 34.52 19.26
CA THR A 913 10.61 35.47 19.43
C THR A 913 10.90 36.24 18.14
N LEU A 914 11.04 35.53 17.02
CA LEU A 914 11.29 36.14 15.70
C LEU A 914 10.12 37.04 15.24
N GLY A 915 8.89 36.55 15.41
CA GLY A 915 7.67 37.26 15.04
C GLY A 915 7.36 38.44 15.96
N ASN A 916 7.08 38.16 17.24
CA ASN A 916 6.51 39.16 18.15
C ASN A 916 7.55 40.16 18.65
N LYS A 917 8.80 39.74 18.91
CA LYS A 917 9.84 40.63 19.44
C LYS A 917 10.69 41.28 18.35
N LEU A 918 11.07 40.52 17.31
CA LEU A 918 11.95 41.03 16.25
C LEU A 918 11.20 41.57 15.02
N GLY A 919 9.90 41.28 14.89
CA GLY A 919 9.06 41.78 13.80
C GLY A 919 9.33 41.12 12.45
N PHE A 920 9.83 39.88 12.44
CA PHE A 920 9.97 39.09 11.22
C PHE A 920 8.65 38.41 10.86
N LYS A 921 8.45 38.12 9.57
CA LYS A 921 7.32 37.33 9.08
C LYS A 921 7.83 36.00 8.53
N SER A 922 7.09 34.93 8.81
CA SER A 922 7.35 33.61 8.22
C SER A 922 6.95 33.60 6.74
N CYS A 923 7.81 33.05 5.89
CA CYS A 923 7.48 32.75 4.50
C CYS A 923 6.48 31.58 4.43
N LEU A 924 5.48 31.67 3.55
CA LEU A 924 4.48 30.61 3.40
C LEU A 924 4.94 29.49 2.48
N ALA A 925 5.89 29.76 1.59
CA ALA A 925 6.52 28.74 0.76
C ALA A 925 7.59 27.93 1.54
N ASP A 926 8.21 28.54 2.55
CA ASP A 926 9.17 27.90 3.45
C ASP A 926 9.01 28.47 4.88
N PRO A 927 8.25 27.80 5.76
CA PRO A 927 7.87 28.32 7.08
C PRO A 927 9.01 28.58 8.08
N ASP A 928 10.24 28.15 7.78
CA ASP A 928 11.42 28.42 8.61
C ASP A 928 12.40 29.40 7.95
N LEU A 929 11.99 30.00 6.83
CA LEU A 929 12.53 31.24 6.31
C LEU A 929 11.71 32.41 6.87
N TRP A 930 12.39 33.28 7.61
CA TRP A 930 11.82 34.50 8.16
C TRP A 930 12.38 35.70 7.42
N TYR A 931 11.53 36.64 7.02
CA TYR A 931 11.94 37.85 6.31
C TYR A 931 11.43 39.12 6.99
N LYS A 932 12.18 40.21 6.85
CA LYS A 932 11.82 41.54 7.37
C LYS A 932 12.25 42.65 6.43
N ALA A 933 11.32 43.52 6.05
CA ALA A 933 11.60 44.67 5.20
C ALA A 933 12.56 45.64 5.92
N CYS A 934 13.63 46.02 5.24
CA CYS A 934 14.67 46.92 5.71
C CYS A 934 14.99 47.96 4.61
N ILE A 935 15.60 49.07 5.02
CA ILE A 935 16.12 50.10 4.13
C ILE A 935 17.60 50.26 4.47
N ASP A 936 18.47 50.27 3.47
CA ASP A 936 19.89 50.47 3.67
C ASP A 936 20.23 51.95 3.93
N ALA A 937 21.51 52.26 4.17
CA ALA A 937 21.97 53.63 4.40
C ALA A 937 21.80 54.53 3.17
N ASP A 938 21.75 53.94 1.98
CA ASP A 938 21.62 54.61 0.69
C ASP A 938 20.14 54.79 0.27
N GLY A 939 19.19 54.32 1.09
CA GLY A 939 17.75 54.39 0.84
C GLY A 939 17.17 53.25 0.00
N ASN A 940 17.96 52.22 -0.36
CA ASN A 940 17.47 51.07 -1.10
C ASN A 940 16.69 50.12 -0.19
N GLU A 941 15.55 49.67 -0.70
CA GLU A 941 14.70 48.72 -0.02
C GLU A 941 15.18 47.28 -0.23
N TYR A 942 15.33 46.51 0.84
CA TYR A 942 15.73 45.10 0.79
C TYR A 942 15.03 44.28 1.89
N TYR A 943 15.16 42.96 1.83
CA TYR A 943 14.72 42.06 2.91
C TYR A 943 15.93 41.52 3.67
N ALA A 944 15.88 41.61 5.00
CA ALA A 944 16.73 40.80 5.88
C ALA A 944 16.09 39.42 6.07
N TYR A 945 16.89 38.36 6.03
CA TYR A 945 16.41 36.98 6.16
C TYR A 945 17.03 36.28 7.37
N ILE A 946 16.26 35.40 8.01
CA ILE A 946 16.74 34.44 9.00
C ILE A 946 16.26 33.07 8.56
N LEU A 947 17.19 32.19 8.23
CA LEU A 947 16.92 30.80 7.87
C LEU A 947 17.20 29.94 9.10
N VAL A 948 16.21 29.15 9.50
CA VAL A 948 16.29 28.31 10.71
C VAL A 948 16.30 26.83 10.33
N TYR A 949 17.38 26.14 10.68
CA TYR A 949 17.46 24.69 10.61
C TYR A 949 17.60 24.11 12.02
N VAL A 950 16.46 23.94 12.69
CA VAL A 950 16.41 23.53 14.10
C VAL A 950 17.31 24.44 14.96
N ASP A 951 18.47 23.95 15.40
CA ASP A 951 19.42 24.65 16.27
C ASP A 951 20.29 25.65 15.49
N ASP A 952 20.49 25.45 14.18
CA ASP A 952 21.35 26.28 13.32
C ASP A 952 20.58 27.48 12.76
N LEU A 953 21.12 28.69 12.97
CA LEU A 953 20.62 29.94 12.43
C LEU A 953 21.56 30.47 11.34
N LEU A 954 20.98 30.96 10.25
CA LEU A 954 21.69 31.69 9.20
C LEU A 954 21.00 33.04 8.97
N ILE A 955 21.65 34.12 9.37
CA ILE A 955 21.13 35.50 9.28
C ILE A 955 21.77 36.19 8.09
N ILE A 956 20.95 36.74 7.19
CA ILE A 956 21.36 37.45 5.99
C ILE A 956 20.86 38.89 6.08
N ASP A 957 21.78 39.84 6.19
CA ASP A 957 21.47 41.26 6.37
C ASP A 957 22.70 42.14 6.06
N LYS A 958 22.54 43.45 5.92
CA LYS A 958 23.68 44.40 5.87
C LYS A 958 24.44 44.45 7.20
N ASN A 959 23.77 44.22 8.34
CA ASN A 959 24.41 44.12 9.64
C ASN A 959 23.78 42.97 10.46
N PRO A 960 24.14 41.71 10.19
CA PRO A 960 23.49 40.55 10.80
C PRO A 960 23.73 40.44 12.32
N LYS A 961 24.80 41.06 12.84
CA LYS A 961 25.13 41.05 14.28
C LYS A 961 24.01 41.63 15.15
N ARG A 962 23.31 42.66 14.67
CA ARG A 962 22.21 43.31 15.41
C ARG A 962 21.05 42.38 15.73
N PHE A 963 20.81 41.38 14.90
CA PHE A 963 19.76 40.38 15.13
C PHE A 963 20.29 39.22 15.97
N MET A 964 21.54 38.81 15.74
CA MET A 964 22.19 37.79 16.57
C MET A 964 22.25 38.20 18.05
N GLU A 965 22.65 39.43 18.35
CA GLU A 965 22.72 39.95 19.74
C GLU A 965 21.36 39.96 20.43
N LYS A 966 20.28 40.26 19.69
CA LYS A 966 18.92 40.22 20.23
C LYS A 966 18.45 38.80 20.49
N ILE A 967 18.78 37.86 19.59
CA ILE A 967 18.48 36.43 19.77
C ILE A 967 19.26 35.87 20.97
N GLN A 968 20.50 36.29 21.17
CA GLN A 968 21.32 35.93 22.33
C GLN A 968 20.72 36.39 23.68
N GLY A 969 19.82 37.37 23.67
CA GLY A 969 19.10 37.80 24.87
C GLY A 969 18.07 36.77 25.36
N ASP A 970 17.48 35.99 24.45
CA ASP A 970 16.44 35.01 24.75
C ASP A 970 16.96 33.55 24.68
N PHE A 971 17.98 33.30 23.86
CA PHE A 971 18.56 31.99 23.61
C PHE A 971 20.07 31.98 23.88
N THR A 972 20.59 30.87 24.43
CA THR A 972 22.04 30.69 24.58
C THR A 972 22.64 30.21 23.26
N VAL A 973 23.36 31.08 22.55
CA VAL A 973 24.06 30.75 21.30
C VAL A 973 25.54 30.49 21.61
N LYS A 974 26.13 29.45 21.02
CA LYS A 974 27.56 29.13 21.21
C LYS A 974 28.43 30.25 20.66
N LYS A 975 29.25 30.87 21.51
CA LYS A 975 30.06 32.05 21.13
C LYS A 975 31.03 31.73 19.98
N GLU A 976 31.60 30.54 19.99
CA GLU A 976 32.51 30.02 18.96
C GLU A 976 31.83 29.73 17.61
N SER A 977 30.50 29.61 17.59
CA SER A 977 29.73 29.36 16.36
C SER A 977 29.31 30.64 15.63
N ILE A 978 29.47 31.80 16.27
CA ILE A 978 29.00 33.08 15.73
C ILE A 978 30.07 33.66 14.82
N GLY A 979 29.82 33.61 13.52
CA GLY A 979 30.73 34.10 12.51
C GLY A 979 30.20 33.88 11.10
N PRO A 980 30.95 34.31 10.07
CA PRO A 980 30.70 33.87 8.71
C PRO A 980 30.67 32.33 8.63
N PRO A 981 29.76 31.73 7.85
CA PRO A 981 29.66 30.29 7.78
C PRO A 981 30.87 29.69 7.05
N ASP A 982 31.70 28.92 7.77
CA ASP A 982 32.72 28.04 7.17
C ASP A 982 32.14 26.64 6.86
N ARG A 983 31.09 26.27 7.60
CA ARG A 983 30.39 24.99 7.46
C ARG A 983 28.93 25.16 7.80
N TYR A 984 28.03 24.67 6.95
CA TYR A 984 26.59 24.75 7.18
C TYR A 984 25.89 23.50 6.65
N LEU A 985 25.04 22.87 7.47
CA LEU A 985 24.29 21.64 7.14
C LEU A 985 25.13 20.49 6.56
N GLY A 986 26.40 20.42 6.99
CA GLY A 986 27.35 19.40 6.55
C GLY A 986 28.15 19.75 5.30
N ALA A 987 27.85 20.85 4.62
CA ALA A 987 28.64 21.38 3.51
C ALA A 987 29.72 22.35 4.00
N ASP A 988 30.84 22.41 3.28
CA ASP A 988 31.87 23.42 3.48
C ASP A 988 31.45 24.68 2.71
N ILE A 989 31.49 25.83 3.36
CA ILE A 989 31.04 27.10 2.81
C ILE A 989 32.22 28.06 2.77
N ARG A 990 32.39 28.79 1.66
CA ARG A 990 33.47 29.76 1.50
C ARG A 990 32.98 30.97 0.71
N LYS A 991 33.49 32.15 1.06
CA LYS A 991 33.33 33.36 0.25
C LYS A 991 34.50 33.45 -0.73
N VAL A 992 34.20 33.64 -2.00
CA VAL A 992 35.18 33.70 -3.09
C VAL A 992 35.12 35.10 -3.73
N GLU A 993 36.30 35.69 -3.91
CA GLU A 993 36.51 36.88 -4.70
C GLU A 993 37.15 36.45 -6.03
N ASP A 994 36.55 36.84 -7.15
CA ASP A 994 36.93 36.41 -8.50
C ASP A 994 37.07 37.65 -9.38
N ASP A 995 38.13 37.71 -10.18
CA ASP A 995 38.44 38.88 -11.01
C ASP A 995 37.39 39.05 -12.10
N GLY A 996 36.46 40.00 -11.90
CA GLY A 996 35.38 40.32 -12.83
C GLY A 996 33.97 39.87 -12.39
N SER A 997 33.81 39.26 -11.22
CA SER A 997 32.51 38.92 -10.61
C SER A 997 32.38 39.56 -9.22
N LYS A 998 31.16 39.84 -8.77
CA LYS A 998 30.94 40.27 -7.37
C LYS A 998 31.30 39.14 -6.41
N PRO A 999 31.80 39.42 -5.19
CA PRO A 999 32.06 38.39 -4.19
C PRO A 999 30.85 37.49 -3.98
N PHE A 1000 31.04 36.18 -4.09
CA PHE A 1000 29.97 35.19 -4.04
C PHE A 1000 30.33 34.04 -3.09
N TRP A 1001 29.32 33.23 -2.76
CA TRP A 1001 29.50 32.09 -1.87
C TRP A 1001 29.63 30.79 -2.67
N THR A 1002 30.47 29.87 -2.21
CA THR A 1002 30.56 28.50 -2.71
C THR A 1002 30.16 27.48 -1.65
N MET A 1003 29.65 26.34 -2.12
CA MET A 1003 29.30 25.20 -1.28
C MET A 1003 29.96 23.94 -1.82
N SER A 1004 30.71 23.23 -0.98
CA SER A 1004 31.43 22.01 -1.35
C SER A 1004 31.28 20.89 -0.33
N SER A 1005 31.74 19.70 -0.73
CA SER A 1005 31.63 18.46 0.05
C SER A 1005 33.00 17.87 0.42
N ASN A 1006 34.06 18.67 0.34
CA ASN A 1006 35.45 18.23 0.37
C ASN A 1006 35.79 17.56 1.71
N SER A 1007 35.46 18.21 2.83
CA SER A 1007 35.72 17.68 4.16
C SER A 1007 34.93 16.40 4.45
N TYR A 1008 33.76 16.24 3.84
CA TYR A 1008 32.94 15.04 3.92
C TYR A 1008 33.54 13.90 3.09
N LEU A 1009 33.91 14.17 1.84
CA LEU A 1009 34.50 13.19 0.92
C LEU A 1009 35.86 12.70 1.41
N ASP A 1010 36.72 13.58 1.95
CA ASP A 1010 38.03 13.18 2.47
C ASP A 1010 37.91 12.16 3.61
N LYS A 1011 37.00 12.41 4.55
CA LYS A 1011 36.71 11.47 5.64
C LYS A 1011 36.12 10.17 5.11
N ALA A 1012 35.20 10.23 4.16
CA ALA A 1012 34.59 9.05 3.57
C ALA A 1012 35.60 8.19 2.81
N ILE A 1013 36.47 8.79 1.99
CA ILE A 1013 37.52 8.13 1.23
C ILE A 1013 38.56 7.51 2.17
N LYS A 1014 38.95 8.22 3.23
CA LYS A 1014 39.86 7.68 4.25
C LYS A 1014 39.29 6.43 4.92
N ASN A 1015 38.02 6.49 5.34
CA ASN A 1015 37.33 5.34 5.95
C ASN A 1015 37.16 4.18 4.96
N LEU A 1016 36.90 4.47 3.70
CA LEU A 1016 36.80 3.47 2.64
C LEU A 1016 38.14 2.76 2.43
N LYS A 1017 39.24 3.53 2.31
CA LYS A 1017 40.60 2.99 2.17
C LYS A 1017 40.97 2.07 3.33
N ALA A 1018 40.61 2.45 4.57
CA ALA A 1018 40.83 1.61 5.75
C ALA A 1018 40.02 0.31 5.71
N LYS A 1019 38.71 0.39 5.45
CA LYS A 1019 37.83 -0.79 5.35
C LYS A 1019 38.26 -1.76 4.26
N LEU A 1020 38.68 -1.25 3.10
CA LEU A 1020 39.12 -2.09 2.00
C LEU A 1020 40.41 -2.84 2.34
N LYS A 1021 41.33 -2.21 3.08
CA LYS A 1021 42.54 -2.84 3.59
C LYS A 1021 42.24 -3.96 4.60
N GLU A 1022 41.24 -3.78 5.46
CA GLU A 1022 40.81 -4.78 6.46
C GLU A 1022 40.10 -5.98 5.82
N SER A 1023 39.28 -5.75 4.79
CA SER A 1023 38.49 -6.81 4.14
C SER A 1023 39.27 -7.74 3.21
N GLY A 1024 40.54 -7.44 2.91
CA GLY A 1024 41.35 -8.23 1.96
C GLY A 1024 40.82 -8.22 0.51
N LEU A 1025 39.84 -7.36 0.19
CA LEU A 1025 39.28 -7.21 -1.15
C LEU A 1025 40.28 -6.45 -2.03
N GLU A 1026 41.16 -7.18 -2.74
CA GLU A 1026 42.01 -6.58 -3.76
C GLU A 1026 41.17 -6.20 -4.99
N TYR A 1027 41.28 -4.93 -5.37
CA TYR A 1027 40.60 -4.35 -6.52
C TYR A 1027 40.98 -5.06 -7.83
N ASN A 1028 40.21 -4.76 -8.88
CA ASN A 1028 40.69 -4.88 -10.25
C ASN A 1028 42.06 -4.18 -10.40
N LYS A 1029 43.05 -4.81 -11.05
CA LYS A 1029 44.45 -4.32 -11.20
C LYS A 1029 44.55 -2.85 -11.63
N LYS A 1030 43.57 -2.33 -12.39
CA LYS A 1030 43.47 -0.92 -12.81
C LYS A 1030 43.18 0.08 -11.69
N LEU A 1031 42.40 -0.27 -10.68
CA LEU A 1031 42.01 0.64 -9.58
C LEU A 1031 43.10 0.76 -8.51
N SER A 1032 43.95 -0.27 -8.40
CA SER A 1032 45.15 -0.29 -7.56
C SER A 1032 46.35 0.43 -8.19
N ASP A 1033 46.27 0.80 -9.48
CA ASP A 1033 47.32 1.53 -10.17
C ASP A 1033 47.35 3.00 -9.71
N PRO A 1034 48.45 3.48 -9.09
CA PRO A 1034 48.60 4.87 -8.68
C PRO A 1034 48.54 5.85 -9.86
N ASN A 1035 48.84 5.41 -11.09
CA ASN A 1035 48.80 6.25 -12.31
C ASN A 1035 47.40 6.29 -12.97
N TYR A 1036 46.43 5.53 -12.47
CA TYR A 1036 45.09 5.53 -13.03
C TYR A 1036 44.29 6.78 -12.61
N SER A 1037 43.98 7.63 -13.59
CA SER A 1037 43.21 8.86 -13.41
C SER A 1037 41.90 8.83 -14.21
N PRO A 1038 40.79 8.33 -13.63
CA PRO A 1038 39.48 8.34 -14.28
C PRO A 1038 39.01 9.76 -14.61
N LYS A 1039 38.61 9.98 -15.87
CA LYS A 1039 38.02 11.25 -16.34
C LYS A 1039 36.50 11.30 -16.22
N GLN A 1040 35.86 10.17 -15.95
CA GLN A 1040 34.40 10.03 -15.86
C GLN A 1040 34.02 9.09 -14.68
N PRO A 1041 32.80 9.17 -14.14
CA PRO A 1041 32.46 8.44 -12.91
C PRO A 1041 32.37 6.91 -13.06
N PHE A 1042 31.85 6.39 -14.19
CA PHE A 1042 31.90 4.96 -14.53
C PHE A 1042 33.17 4.57 -15.27
N THR A 1043 33.53 3.28 -15.25
CA THR A 1043 34.75 2.80 -15.94
C THR A 1043 34.70 3.04 -17.45
N THR A 1044 33.52 2.95 -18.06
CA THR A 1044 33.28 3.17 -19.49
C THR A 1044 31.97 3.92 -19.72
N ALA A 1045 31.90 4.77 -20.75
CA ALA A 1045 30.68 5.49 -21.12
C ALA A 1045 29.53 4.56 -21.55
N SER A 1046 29.85 3.34 -21.97
CA SER A 1046 28.90 2.30 -22.37
C SER A 1046 28.48 1.37 -21.23
N TYR A 1047 28.97 1.57 -20.00
CA TYR A 1047 28.61 0.69 -18.89
C TYR A 1047 27.13 0.86 -18.52
N LYS A 1048 26.38 -0.25 -18.62
CA LYS A 1048 24.95 -0.33 -18.30
C LYS A 1048 24.74 -1.30 -17.12
N PRO A 1049 24.40 -0.81 -15.92
CA PRO A 1049 24.22 -1.67 -14.74
C PRO A 1049 23.18 -2.78 -14.92
N GLU A 1050 22.16 -2.58 -15.75
CA GLU A 1050 21.16 -3.62 -16.04
C GLU A 1050 21.66 -4.79 -16.87
N LEU A 1051 22.79 -4.64 -17.56
CA LEU A 1051 23.43 -5.70 -18.34
C LEU A 1051 24.56 -6.40 -17.56
N ASP A 1052 24.79 -6.02 -16.30
CA ASP A 1052 25.83 -6.63 -15.48
C ASP A 1052 25.45 -8.06 -15.09
N THR A 1053 26.26 -9.02 -15.54
CA THR A 1053 26.07 -10.47 -15.29
C THR A 1053 27.02 -11.04 -14.24
N SER A 1054 27.79 -10.19 -13.55
CA SER A 1054 28.74 -10.61 -12.52
C SER A 1054 28.05 -11.24 -11.30
N GLU A 1055 28.82 -11.95 -10.46
CA GLU A 1055 28.28 -12.68 -9.31
C GLU A 1055 27.55 -11.75 -8.31
N GLU A 1056 26.53 -12.26 -7.64
CA GLU A 1056 25.83 -11.53 -6.58
C GLU A 1056 26.78 -11.26 -5.39
N CYS A 1057 26.65 -10.08 -4.80
CA CYS A 1057 27.44 -9.71 -3.63
C CYS A 1057 27.08 -10.56 -2.40
N THR A 1058 28.07 -10.85 -1.55
CA THR A 1058 27.86 -11.41 -0.20
C THR A 1058 27.20 -10.40 0.74
N ASP A 1059 26.61 -10.83 1.87
CA ASP A 1059 25.90 -9.93 2.80
C ASP A 1059 26.77 -8.74 3.30
N ASP A 1060 28.07 -8.99 3.53
CA ASP A 1060 29.03 -7.94 3.90
C ASP A 1060 29.27 -6.95 2.75
N GLN A 1061 29.39 -7.46 1.52
CA GLN A 1061 29.54 -6.64 0.31
C GLN A 1061 28.27 -5.86 -0.01
N VAL A 1062 27.08 -6.41 0.23
CA VAL A 1062 25.80 -5.72 0.10
C VAL A 1062 25.73 -4.56 1.10
N THR A 1063 26.13 -4.80 2.35
CA THR A 1063 26.19 -3.78 3.39
C THR A 1063 27.19 -2.69 3.02
N LEU A 1064 28.37 -3.05 2.51
CA LEU A 1064 29.35 -2.09 1.99
C LEU A 1064 28.77 -1.27 0.83
N PHE A 1065 28.17 -1.90 -0.17
CA PHE A 1065 27.56 -1.22 -1.32
C PHE A 1065 26.49 -0.21 -0.89
N GLN A 1066 25.58 -0.60 0.01
CA GLN A 1066 24.56 0.29 0.55
C GLN A 1066 25.16 1.49 1.27
N ASN A 1067 26.23 1.27 2.05
CA ASN A 1067 26.96 2.35 2.72
C ASN A 1067 27.60 3.31 1.71
N LEU A 1068 28.25 2.79 0.65
CA LEU A 1068 28.89 3.59 -0.40
C LEU A 1068 27.88 4.46 -1.15
N ILE A 1069 26.75 3.88 -1.55
CA ILE A 1069 25.67 4.60 -2.23
C ILE A 1069 25.08 5.68 -1.31
N GLY A 1070 24.88 5.37 -0.03
CA GLY A 1070 24.42 6.36 0.96
C GLY A 1070 25.37 7.54 1.07
N ILE A 1071 26.68 7.29 1.09
CA ILE A 1071 27.70 8.35 1.14
C ILE A 1071 27.66 9.21 -0.11
N MET A 1072 27.65 8.61 -1.31
CA MET A 1072 27.64 9.35 -2.57
C MET A 1072 26.35 10.13 -2.77
N ARG A 1073 25.20 9.59 -2.36
CA ARG A 1073 23.92 10.31 -2.39
C ARG A 1073 23.96 11.57 -1.54
N TRP A 1074 24.59 11.52 -0.37
CA TRP A 1074 24.81 12.72 0.44
C TRP A 1074 25.79 13.70 -0.23
N ALA A 1075 26.85 13.21 -0.87
CA ALA A 1075 27.78 14.07 -1.62
C ALA A 1075 27.08 14.81 -2.77
N VAL A 1076 26.17 14.15 -3.50
CA VAL A 1076 25.32 14.78 -4.53
C VAL A 1076 24.49 15.90 -3.92
N GLU A 1077 23.87 15.66 -2.77
CA GLU A 1077 23.06 16.66 -2.04
C GLU A 1077 23.87 17.87 -1.59
N LEU A 1078 25.14 17.66 -1.19
CA LEU A 1078 26.07 18.73 -0.82
C LEU A 1078 26.64 19.49 -2.02
N GLY A 1079 26.48 19.00 -3.24
CA GLY A 1079 26.84 19.73 -4.47
C GLY A 1079 27.59 18.95 -5.54
N ARG A 1080 27.87 17.65 -5.35
CA ARG A 1080 28.50 16.79 -6.38
C ARG A 1080 27.49 16.31 -7.43
N ILE A 1081 26.93 17.26 -8.16
CA ILE A 1081 25.95 16.99 -9.22
C ILE A 1081 26.55 16.15 -10.37
N ASP A 1082 27.87 16.16 -10.52
CA ASP A 1082 28.62 15.47 -11.58
C ASP A 1082 28.61 13.94 -11.47
N ILE A 1083 28.16 13.38 -10.35
CA ILE A 1083 27.94 11.93 -10.15
C ILE A 1083 26.46 11.58 -9.95
N GLY A 1084 25.56 12.56 -10.05
CA GLY A 1084 24.16 12.40 -9.67
C GLY A 1084 23.41 11.34 -10.49
N TYR A 1085 23.75 11.22 -11.76
CA TYR A 1085 23.18 10.21 -12.67
C TYR A 1085 23.61 8.80 -12.26
N GLU A 1086 24.90 8.57 -12.09
CA GLU A 1086 25.47 7.26 -11.78
C GLU A 1086 24.99 6.73 -10.44
N VAL A 1087 24.90 7.62 -9.43
CA VAL A 1087 24.32 7.28 -8.13
C VAL A 1087 22.85 6.88 -8.29
N SER A 1088 22.07 7.61 -9.10
CA SER A 1088 20.66 7.30 -9.36
C SER A 1088 20.49 5.93 -10.01
N VAL A 1089 21.32 5.58 -10.99
CA VAL A 1089 21.27 4.26 -11.65
C VAL A 1089 21.68 3.14 -10.69
N LEU A 1090 22.81 3.27 -9.98
CA LEU A 1090 23.29 2.24 -9.05
C LEU A 1090 22.36 2.03 -7.85
N SER A 1091 21.65 3.08 -7.41
CA SER A 1091 20.68 2.99 -6.31
C SER A 1091 19.54 2.00 -6.56
N ARG A 1092 19.30 1.61 -7.82
CA ARG A 1092 18.32 0.56 -8.18
C ARG A 1092 18.70 -0.83 -7.65
N TYR A 1093 20.00 -1.07 -7.44
CA TYR A 1093 20.55 -2.38 -7.11
C TYR A 1093 20.83 -2.55 -5.62
N LEU A 1094 20.30 -1.69 -4.74
CA LEU A 1094 20.54 -1.75 -3.29
C LEU A 1094 20.06 -3.04 -2.61
N VAL A 1095 19.14 -3.79 -3.23
CA VAL A 1095 18.60 -5.04 -2.65
C VAL A 1095 19.47 -6.24 -2.99
N SER A 1096 19.97 -6.30 -4.23
CA SER A 1096 20.73 -7.43 -4.75
C SER A 1096 21.82 -6.90 -5.69
N PRO A 1097 22.84 -6.19 -5.15
CA PRO A 1097 23.94 -5.71 -5.96
C PRO A 1097 24.79 -6.89 -6.43
N ARG A 1098 25.45 -6.70 -7.58
CA ARG A 1098 26.42 -7.63 -8.13
C ARG A 1098 27.82 -7.07 -7.89
N THR A 1099 28.82 -7.93 -7.96
CA THR A 1099 30.23 -7.57 -7.78
C THR A 1099 30.67 -6.46 -8.74
N GLY A 1100 30.20 -6.45 -9.98
CA GLY A 1100 30.40 -5.37 -10.94
C GLY A 1100 29.81 -4.03 -10.48
N HIS A 1101 28.59 -4.01 -9.92
CA HIS A 1101 28.01 -2.79 -9.32
C HIS A 1101 28.87 -2.25 -8.17
N LEU A 1102 29.38 -3.13 -7.30
CA LEU A 1102 30.25 -2.75 -6.20
C LEU A 1102 31.57 -2.15 -6.71
N LEU A 1103 32.18 -2.75 -7.73
CA LEU A 1103 33.41 -2.25 -8.35
C LEU A 1103 33.20 -0.86 -8.98
N GLN A 1104 32.04 -0.60 -9.57
CA GLN A 1104 31.73 0.72 -10.14
C GLN A 1104 31.51 1.77 -9.05
N ALA A 1105 30.80 1.43 -7.97
CA ALA A 1105 30.67 2.32 -6.82
C ALA A 1105 32.06 2.70 -6.26
N ILE A 1106 32.97 1.73 -6.15
CA ILE A 1106 34.35 1.95 -5.71
C ILE A 1106 35.14 2.81 -6.72
N HIS A 1107 34.97 2.57 -8.02
CA HIS A 1107 35.58 3.38 -9.07
C HIS A 1107 35.13 4.86 -9.00
N MET A 1108 33.84 5.10 -8.72
CA MET A 1108 33.34 6.46 -8.50
C MET A 1108 34.03 7.15 -7.33
N PHE A 1109 34.35 6.44 -6.24
CA PHE A 1109 35.15 7.02 -5.14
C PHE A 1109 36.57 7.39 -5.58
N LYS A 1110 37.20 6.62 -6.48
CA LYS A 1110 38.50 6.99 -7.07
C LYS A 1110 38.39 8.24 -7.94
N PHE A 1111 37.33 8.35 -8.73
CA PHE A 1111 37.01 9.58 -9.49
C PHE A 1111 36.83 10.78 -8.55
N LEU A 1112 36.06 10.62 -7.46
CA LEU A 1112 35.89 11.66 -6.45
C LEU A 1112 37.20 12.03 -5.75
N ASP A 1113 38.13 11.08 -5.56
CA ASP A 1113 39.43 11.31 -4.92
C ASP A 1113 40.37 12.19 -5.77
N ILE A 1114 40.23 12.14 -7.10
CA ILE A 1114 41.03 12.94 -8.03
C ILE A 1114 40.37 14.28 -8.32
N HIS A 1115 39.04 14.28 -8.52
CA HIS A 1115 38.26 15.46 -8.87
C HIS A 1115 37.58 16.03 -7.63
N LYS A 1116 38.34 16.31 -6.57
CA LYS A 1116 37.80 16.83 -5.30
C LYS A 1116 37.38 18.28 -5.38
N ASP A 1117 38.12 19.11 -6.11
CA ASP A 1117 38.02 20.57 -6.09
C ASP A 1117 36.81 21.15 -6.85
N LYS A 1118 35.74 20.36 -7.00
CA LYS A 1118 34.49 20.81 -7.63
C LYS A 1118 33.52 21.30 -6.56
N GLU A 1119 33.15 22.57 -6.66
CA GLU A 1119 32.23 23.26 -5.74
C GLU A 1119 31.05 23.85 -6.51
N LEU A 1120 29.91 24.03 -5.85
CA LEU A 1120 28.82 24.84 -6.39
C LEU A 1120 29.11 26.31 -6.12
N ALA A 1121 28.93 27.16 -7.14
CA ALA A 1121 29.13 28.59 -7.03
C ALA A 1121 27.79 29.33 -7.16
N PHE A 1122 27.46 30.17 -6.17
CA PHE A 1122 26.24 31.00 -6.18
C PHE A 1122 26.52 32.38 -6.74
N LYS A 1123 27.00 32.43 -7.99
CA LYS A 1123 27.37 33.69 -8.66
C LYS A 1123 26.13 34.53 -9.00
N PRO A 1124 26.11 35.82 -8.64
CA PRO A 1124 24.99 36.71 -8.93
C PRO A 1124 24.94 37.17 -10.39
N ASP A 1125 26.01 36.96 -11.16
CA ASP A 1125 26.07 37.41 -12.55
C ASP A 1125 25.13 36.61 -13.44
N VAL A 1126 24.54 37.30 -14.42
CA VAL A 1126 23.78 36.66 -15.49
C VAL A 1126 24.76 35.83 -16.34
N PRO A 1127 24.45 34.56 -16.66
CA PRO A 1127 25.38 33.70 -17.36
C PRO A 1127 25.63 34.25 -18.78
N ASN A 1128 26.91 34.39 -19.15
CA ASN A 1128 27.32 34.81 -20.50
C ASN A 1128 27.13 33.66 -21.49
N LEU A 1129 25.88 33.42 -21.85
CA LEU A 1129 25.50 32.38 -22.80
C LEU A 1129 25.40 33.02 -24.19
N ALA A 1130 26.08 32.41 -25.17
CA ALA A 1130 26.11 32.85 -26.57
C ALA A 1130 24.77 32.58 -27.27
N PHE A 1131 23.72 33.28 -26.84
CA PHE A 1131 22.36 33.11 -27.34
C PHE A 1131 21.98 34.15 -28.39
N ASN A 1132 21.07 33.77 -29.27
CA ASN A 1132 20.40 34.69 -30.18
C ASN A 1132 19.25 35.38 -29.41
N TYR A 1133 19.59 36.43 -28.67
CA TYR A 1133 18.64 37.22 -27.86
C TYR A 1133 17.52 37.83 -28.70
N ASP A 1134 17.79 38.17 -29.97
CA ASP A 1134 16.78 38.69 -30.89
C ASP A 1134 15.68 37.66 -31.15
N LYS A 1135 16.05 36.40 -31.35
CA LYS A 1135 15.09 35.29 -31.55
C LYS A 1135 14.27 35.01 -30.30
N ILE A 1136 14.88 35.07 -29.11
CA ILE A 1136 14.17 34.93 -27.83
C ILE A 1136 13.16 36.06 -27.66
N LYS A 1137 13.55 37.29 -28.00
CA LYS A 1137 12.68 38.46 -27.93
C LYS A 1137 11.51 38.37 -28.90
N GLU A 1138 11.79 38.03 -30.17
CA GLU A 1138 10.76 37.80 -31.20
C GLU A 1138 9.76 36.73 -30.76
N GLN A 1139 10.25 35.61 -30.23
CA GLN A 1139 9.41 34.51 -29.74
C GLN A 1139 8.58 34.93 -28.52
N THR A 1140 9.15 35.72 -27.61
CA THR A 1140 8.43 36.26 -26.45
C THR A 1140 7.31 37.20 -26.90
N GLU A 1141 7.57 38.09 -27.86
CA GLU A 1141 6.56 38.97 -28.44
C GLU A 1141 5.47 38.18 -29.18
N TYR A 1142 5.85 37.14 -29.93
CA TYR A 1142 4.90 36.22 -30.56
C TYR A 1142 3.99 35.55 -29.54
N MET A 1143 4.54 34.98 -28.46
CA MET A 1143 3.75 34.31 -27.41
C MET A 1143 2.80 35.27 -26.69
N LYS A 1144 3.24 36.50 -26.40
CA LYS A 1144 2.38 37.56 -25.84
C LYS A 1144 1.24 37.94 -26.78
N LYS A 1145 1.49 37.96 -28.09
CA LYS A 1145 0.45 38.22 -29.10
C LYS A 1145 -0.50 37.04 -29.27
N ALA A 1146 0.01 35.81 -29.22
CA ALA A 1146 -0.79 34.59 -29.37
C ALA A 1146 -1.67 34.32 -28.13
N TYR A 1147 -1.17 34.67 -26.94
CA TYR A 1147 -1.86 34.49 -25.67
C TYR A 1147 -1.87 35.80 -24.86
N PRO A 1148 -2.66 36.80 -25.28
CA PRO A 1148 -2.69 38.12 -24.63
C PRO A 1148 -3.21 38.07 -23.20
N ASP A 1149 -4.07 37.09 -22.88
CA ASP A 1149 -4.67 36.91 -21.55
C ASP A 1149 -3.78 36.07 -20.62
N ALA A 1150 -2.65 35.55 -21.09
CA ALA A 1150 -1.75 34.74 -20.27
C ALA A 1150 -0.95 35.63 -19.32
N VAL A 1151 -1.36 35.66 -18.05
CA VAL A 1151 -0.69 36.37 -16.97
C VAL A 1151 -0.19 35.38 -15.93
N GLU A 1152 0.97 35.66 -15.35
CA GLU A 1152 1.47 34.88 -14.22
C GLU A 1152 0.52 35.00 -13.03
N VAL A 1153 0.09 33.87 -12.49
CA VAL A 1153 -0.77 33.84 -11.29
C VAL A 1153 0.09 34.16 -10.06
N LEU A 1154 -0.04 35.38 -9.55
CA LEU A 1154 0.62 35.80 -8.33
C LEU A 1154 -0.23 35.43 -7.10
N PRO A 1155 0.40 34.92 -6.02
CA PRO A 1155 -0.33 34.65 -4.79
C PRO A 1155 -0.89 35.96 -4.18
N PRO A 1156 -2.15 35.99 -3.71
CA PRO A 1156 -2.78 37.22 -3.20
C PRO A 1156 -2.10 37.78 -1.94
N ASN A 1157 -1.35 36.94 -1.23
CA ASN A 1157 -0.62 37.22 -0.01
C ASN A 1157 0.90 37.28 -0.22
N ALA A 1158 1.37 37.37 -1.47
CA ALA A 1158 2.79 37.53 -1.76
C ALA A 1158 3.31 38.87 -1.20
N PRO A 1159 4.49 38.89 -0.53
CA PRO A 1159 5.11 40.13 -0.09
C PRO A 1159 5.53 41.01 -1.27
N THR A 1160 5.57 42.33 -1.05
CA THR A 1160 6.09 43.27 -2.07
C THR A 1160 7.53 42.92 -2.42
N PRO A 1161 7.88 42.74 -3.71
CA PRO A 1161 9.26 42.46 -4.11
C PRO A 1161 10.23 43.58 -3.73
N ARG A 1162 11.40 43.24 -3.15
CA ARG A 1162 12.44 44.21 -2.75
C ARG A 1162 13.85 43.69 -3.10
N GLY A 1163 14.76 44.60 -3.41
CA GLY A 1163 16.13 44.29 -3.86
C GLY A 1163 16.25 44.17 -5.39
N LYS A 1164 17.32 43.52 -5.86
CA LYS A 1164 17.59 43.31 -7.28
C LYS A 1164 16.89 42.08 -7.83
N SER A 1165 16.54 42.11 -9.12
CA SER A 1165 15.86 41.01 -9.80
C SER A 1165 16.78 39.86 -10.16
N LEU A 1166 16.20 38.65 -10.24
CA LEU A 1166 16.85 37.43 -10.71
C LEU A 1166 16.23 36.95 -12.02
N SER A 1167 17.06 36.43 -12.91
CA SER A 1167 16.65 35.72 -14.13
C SER A 1167 16.73 34.20 -13.92
N MET A 1168 15.84 33.43 -14.55
CA MET A 1168 15.76 31.97 -14.38
C MET A 1168 16.01 31.23 -15.69
N TYR A 1169 16.88 30.22 -15.62
CA TYR A 1169 17.31 29.41 -16.77
C TYR A 1169 17.15 27.93 -16.44
N VAL A 1170 16.57 27.15 -17.36
CA VAL A 1170 16.32 25.72 -17.14
C VAL A 1170 16.82 24.91 -18.33
N PHE A 1171 17.66 23.91 -18.07
CA PHE A 1171 18.15 22.98 -19.08
C PHE A 1171 17.43 21.64 -18.94
N VAL A 1172 16.88 21.11 -20.03
CA VAL A 1172 16.08 19.87 -20.05
C VAL A 1172 16.63 18.92 -21.11
N ASP A 1173 16.86 17.66 -20.71
CA ASP A 1173 17.28 16.55 -21.58
C ASP A 1173 16.67 15.21 -21.12
N SER A 1174 16.50 14.25 -22.03
CA SER A 1174 16.09 12.88 -21.72
C SER A 1174 16.67 11.83 -22.70
N ASP A 1175 17.08 10.67 -22.16
CA ASP A 1175 17.64 9.54 -22.90
C ASP A 1175 16.54 8.51 -23.17
N HIS A 1176 16.13 8.45 -24.43
CA HIS A 1176 15.09 7.54 -24.89
C HIS A 1176 15.55 6.08 -24.81
N ALA A 1177 14.77 5.25 -24.12
CA ALA A 1177 15.07 3.83 -23.92
C ALA A 1177 16.48 3.53 -23.37
N GLY A 1178 17.01 4.44 -22.54
CA GLY A 1178 18.34 4.30 -21.91
C GLY A 1178 18.53 2.98 -21.16
N ASP A 1179 17.48 2.49 -20.49
CA ASP A 1179 17.43 1.16 -19.88
C ASP A 1179 17.15 0.10 -20.96
N THR A 1180 18.16 -0.70 -21.30
CA THR A 1180 18.06 -1.63 -22.44
C THR A 1180 17.13 -2.81 -22.19
N VAL A 1181 16.86 -3.14 -20.93
CA VAL A 1181 16.03 -4.30 -20.55
C VAL A 1181 14.55 -3.92 -20.50
N THR A 1182 14.23 -2.81 -19.83
CA THR A 1182 12.84 -2.35 -19.66
C THR A 1182 12.37 -1.40 -20.74
N ARG A 1183 13.29 -0.93 -21.62
CA ARG A 1183 13.08 0.12 -22.64
C ARG A 1183 12.53 1.43 -22.08
N ARG A 1184 12.55 1.60 -20.76
CA ARG A 1184 12.13 2.85 -20.11
C ARG A 1184 13.18 3.91 -20.37
N SER A 1185 12.70 5.06 -20.82
CA SER A 1185 13.54 6.23 -20.96
C SER A 1185 14.05 6.66 -19.59
N GLN A 1186 15.34 6.90 -19.51
CA GLN A 1186 15.90 7.58 -18.37
C GLN A 1186 15.90 9.06 -18.74
N THR A 1187 15.31 9.92 -17.92
CA THR A 1187 15.56 11.34 -18.12
C THR A 1187 17.02 11.58 -17.72
N GLY A 1188 17.93 11.60 -18.70
CA GLY A 1188 19.39 11.75 -18.59
C GLY A 1188 19.93 12.11 -19.98
N ILE A 1189 20.93 12.95 -20.16
CA ILE A 1189 22.09 13.26 -19.33
C ILE A 1189 21.97 14.73 -18.90
N THR A 1190 22.12 15.01 -17.60
CA THR A 1190 21.64 16.24 -16.94
C THR A 1190 20.13 16.48 -17.07
N GLY A 1191 19.34 15.69 -16.33
CA GLY A 1191 17.94 16.04 -16.11
C GLY A 1191 17.80 17.42 -15.46
N ILE A 1192 16.60 17.98 -15.56
CA ILE A 1192 16.24 19.38 -15.29
C ILE A 1192 17.20 20.06 -14.30
N ILE A 1193 18.06 20.94 -14.80
CA ILE A 1193 18.88 21.82 -13.96
C ILE A 1193 18.29 23.22 -14.05
N LEU A 1194 17.86 23.73 -12.90
CA LEU A 1194 17.34 25.08 -12.74
C LEU A 1194 18.43 25.96 -12.14
N TYR A 1195 18.79 26.98 -12.91
CA TYR A 1195 19.68 28.04 -12.51
C TYR A 1195 18.89 29.31 -12.20
N LEU A 1196 19.30 30.00 -11.14
CA LEU A 1196 18.96 31.40 -10.90
C LEU A 1196 20.23 32.20 -11.17
N ASN A 1197 20.18 33.10 -12.15
CA ASN A 1197 21.38 33.71 -12.74
C ASN A 1197 22.40 32.59 -13.09
N SER A 1198 23.64 32.69 -12.61
CA SER A 1198 24.68 31.68 -12.85
C SER A 1198 24.75 30.59 -11.75
N ALA A 1199 23.76 30.52 -10.85
CA ALA A 1199 23.78 29.65 -9.68
C ALA A 1199 22.84 28.43 -9.83
N PRO A 1200 23.35 27.19 -9.77
CA PRO A 1200 22.50 25.99 -9.80
C PRO A 1200 21.77 25.80 -8.47
N ILE A 1201 20.43 25.77 -8.51
CA ILE A 1201 19.59 25.65 -7.31
C ILE A 1201 18.96 24.27 -7.18
N ILE A 1202 18.35 23.77 -8.26
CA ILE A 1202 17.69 22.46 -8.31
C ILE A 1202 18.27 21.65 -9.47
N TRP A 1203 18.49 20.37 -9.21
CA TRP A 1203 18.85 19.36 -10.22
C TRP A 1203 18.02 18.10 -9.98
N TYR A 1204 17.62 17.44 -11.07
CA TYR A 1204 16.75 16.27 -11.00
C TYR A 1204 17.17 15.20 -11.99
N SER A 1205 17.41 13.96 -11.53
CA SER A 1205 17.66 12.81 -12.42
C SER A 1205 16.85 11.59 -11.96
N LYS A 1206 15.91 11.15 -12.80
CA LYS A 1206 15.03 10.02 -12.50
C LYS A 1206 14.63 9.28 -13.78
N ARG A 1207 14.51 7.95 -13.66
CA ARG A 1207 13.91 7.11 -14.71
C ARG A 1207 12.41 7.38 -14.84
N GLN A 1208 11.91 7.51 -16.06
CA GLN A 1208 10.48 7.70 -16.31
C GLN A 1208 9.69 6.44 -15.91
N ALA A 1209 8.46 6.65 -15.45
CA ALA A 1209 7.59 5.55 -15.03
C ALA A 1209 7.03 4.78 -16.23
N THR A 1210 6.80 5.50 -17.34
CA THR A 1210 6.26 5.03 -18.61
C THR A 1210 7.37 4.64 -19.59
N VAL A 1211 7.02 3.79 -20.56
CA VAL A 1211 7.87 3.50 -21.74
C VAL A 1211 7.36 4.40 -22.85
N GLU A 1212 8.20 5.30 -23.34
CA GLU A 1212 7.82 6.25 -24.37
C GLU A 1212 8.08 5.68 -25.76
N SER A 1213 7.15 5.92 -26.69
CA SER A 1213 7.20 5.38 -28.05
C SER A 1213 8.21 6.11 -28.97
N SER A 1214 8.74 7.25 -28.55
CA SER A 1214 9.70 8.05 -29.32
C SER A 1214 10.51 8.96 -28.40
N THR A 1215 11.67 9.44 -28.90
CA THR A 1215 12.49 10.48 -28.26
C THR A 1215 11.68 11.75 -27.97
N PHE A 1216 10.80 12.14 -28.89
CA PHE A 1216 9.88 13.25 -28.68
C PHE A 1216 9.02 13.06 -27.41
N GLY A 1217 8.47 11.86 -27.19
CA GLY A 1217 7.62 11.58 -26.03
C GLY A 1217 8.39 11.70 -24.71
N SER A 1218 9.57 11.10 -24.63
CA SER A 1218 10.40 11.15 -23.41
C SER A 1218 10.87 12.56 -23.09
N GLU A 1219 11.24 13.33 -24.09
CA GLU A 1219 11.70 14.70 -23.88
C GLU A 1219 10.56 15.67 -23.57
N PHE A 1220 9.39 15.46 -24.17
CA PHE A 1220 8.21 16.26 -23.87
C PHE A 1220 7.72 16.04 -22.42
N VAL A 1221 7.81 14.81 -21.91
CA VAL A 1221 7.56 14.50 -20.49
C VAL A 1221 8.58 15.22 -19.60
N ALA A 1222 9.85 15.26 -19.98
CA ALA A 1222 10.87 16.01 -19.24
C ALA A 1222 10.57 17.52 -19.23
N LEU A 1223 10.14 18.10 -20.35
CA LEU A 1223 9.75 19.51 -20.46
C LEU A 1223 8.53 19.85 -19.58
N ARG A 1224 7.55 18.95 -19.49
CA ARG A 1224 6.41 19.11 -18.57
C ARG A 1224 6.88 19.19 -17.12
N VAL A 1225 7.71 18.25 -16.68
CA VAL A 1225 8.24 18.24 -15.29
C VAL A 1225 9.06 19.51 -15.03
N ALA A 1226 9.81 19.99 -16.01
CA ALA A 1226 10.55 21.26 -15.91
C ALA A 1226 9.61 22.45 -15.69
N SER A 1227 8.49 22.48 -16.42
CA SER A 1227 7.47 23.53 -16.30
C SER A 1227 6.83 23.55 -14.90
N GLU A 1228 6.52 22.38 -14.34
CA GLU A 1228 6.01 22.25 -12.96
C GLU A 1228 7.04 22.77 -11.91
N LEU A 1229 8.32 22.45 -12.09
CA LEU A 1229 9.40 22.96 -11.23
C LEU A 1229 9.57 24.48 -11.35
N ILE A 1230 9.43 25.04 -12.55
CA ILE A 1230 9.46 26.48 -12.81
C ILE A 1230 8.35 27.20 -12.05
N ILE A 1231 7.10 26.71 -12.15
CA ILE A 1231 5.95 27.29 -11.44
C ILE A 1231 6.20 27.27 -9.93
N SER A 1232 6.65 26.12 -9.38
CA SER A 1232 6.96 26.01 -7.96
C SER A 1232 8.08 26.94 -7.52
N MET A 1233 9.12 27.13 -8.34
CA MET A 1233 10.24 28.01 -8.02
C MET A 1233 9.84 29.49 -8.06
N ARG A 1234 9.06 29.91 -9.07
CA ARG A 1234 8.56 31.29 -9.15
C ARG A 1234 7.65 31.61 -7.97
N TYR A 1235 6.73 30.70 -7.62
CA TYR A 1235 5.91 30.83 -6.41
C TYR A 1235 6.77 31.02 -5.16
N LYS A 1236 7.83 30.20 -4.99
CA LYS A 1236 8.75 30.33 -3.86
C LYS A 1236 9.45 31.69 -3.84
N LEU A 1237 10.02 32.14 -4.96
CA LEU A 1237 10.71 33.44 -5.05
C LEU A 1237 9.79 34.63 -4.76
N HIS A 1238 8.56 34.61 -5.29
CA HIS A 1238 7.53 35.62 -4.97
C HIS A 1238 7.22 35.64 -3.48
N MET A 1239 7.02 34.47 -2.85
CA MET A 1239 6.77 34.36 -1.41
C MET A 1239 7.97 34.78 -0.54
N MET A 1240 9.18 34.71 -1.07
CA MET A 1240 10.38 35.26 -0.43
C MET A 1240 10.50 36.78 -0.59
N GLY A 1241 9.71 37.41 -1.47
CA GLY A 1241 9.81 38.83 -1.80
C GLY A 1241 10.99 39.15 -2.71
N VAL A 1242 11.49 38.16 -3.46
CA VAL A 1242 12.59 38.34 -4.41
C VAL A 1242 12.03 38.75 -5.77
N PRO A 1243 12.45 39.88 -6.35
CA PRO A 1243 12.00 40.29 -7.68
C PRO A 1243 12.49 39.32 -8.76
N ILE A 1244 11.63 39.01 -9.73
CA ILE A 1244 11.94 38.11 -10.85
C ILE A 1244 11.91 38.91 -12.14
N GLU A 1245 12.95 38.77 -12.96
CA GLU A 1245 13.07 39.40 -14.27
C GLU A 1245 12.41 38.54 -15.34
N GLY A 1246 11.38 39.08 -16.01
CA GLY A 1246 10.84 38.52 -17.24
C GLY A 1246 10.33 37.05 -17.17
N PRO A 1247 10.15 36.42 -18.35
CA PRO A 1247 9.80 35.01 -18.47
C PRO A 1247 11.00 34.10 -18.17
N THR A 1248 10.74 32.83 -17.88
CA THR A 1248 11.80 31.83 -17.69
C THR A 1248 12.32 31.31 -19.03
N HIS A 1249 13.64 31.19 -19.16
CA HIS A 1249 14.26 30.61 -20.34
C HIS A 1249 14.43 29.10 -20.19
N ILE A 1250 13.80 28.34 -21.08
CA ILE A 1250 13.92 26.86 -21.13
C ILE A 1250 14.75 26.46 -22.34
N PHE A 1251 15.75 25.63 -22.12
CA PHE A 1251 16.65 25.10 -23.14
C PHE A 1251 16.39 23.60 -23.31
N CYS A 1252 16.08 23.22 -24.55
CA CYS A 1252 15.87 21.85 -25.00
C CYS A 1252 16.57 21.71 -26.36
N ASP A 1253 17.29 20.61 -26.57
CA ASP A 1253 18.06 20.33 -27.77
C ASP A 1253 17.25 19.64 -28.87
N ASN A 1254 16.08 19.08 -28.55
CA ASN A 1254 15.18 18.50 -29.54
C ASN A 1254 14.29 19.53 -30.23
N GLU A 1255 14.62 19.75 -31.49
CA GLU A 1255 13.93 20.69 -32.37
C GLU A 1255 12.43 20.37 -32.53
N ALA A 1256 12.03 19.09 -32.50
CA ALA A 1256 10.62 18.72 -32.62
C ALA A 1256 9.82 19.09 -31.36
N VAL A 1257 10.42 18.92 -30.17
CA VAL A 1257 9.81 19.36 -28.90
C VAL A 1257 9.70 20.88 -28.88
N TYR A 1258 10.75 21.61 -29.24
CA TYR A 1258 10.73 23.06 -29.35
C TYR A 1258 9.64 23.56 -30.32
N LYS A 1259 9.59 23.06 -31.56
CA LYS A 1259 8.60 23.52 -32.55
C LYS A 1259 7.17 23.28 -32.09
N ASN A 1260 6.86 22.10 -31.55
CA ASN A 1260 5.50 21.76 -31.13
C ASN A 1260 5.07 22.43 -29.83
N SER A 1261 5.99 22.82 -28.96
CA SER A 1261 5.69 23.57 -27.73
C SER A 1261 5.61 25.09 -27.95
N SER A 1262 6.32 25.60 -28.95
CA SER A 1262 6.50 27.06 -29.14
C SER A 1262 5.70 27.66 -30.29
N ILE A 1263 5.30 26.85 -31.28
CA ILE A 1263 4.63 27.33 -32.50
C ILE A 1263 3.24 26.69 -32.57
N ALA A 1264 2.20 27.49 -32.33
CA ALA A 1264 0.81 27.00 -32.25
C ALA A 1264 0.32 26.30 -33.53
N HIS A 1265 0.84 26.69 -34.69
CA HIS A 1265 0.51 26.10 -36.00
C HIS A 1265 1.46 24.97 -36.43
N SER A 1266 2.39 24.54 -35.55
CA SER A 1266 3.28 23.43 -35.85
C SER A 1266 2.49 22.13 -35.99
N THR A 1267 2.72 21.41 -37.08
CA THR A 1267 2.21 20.06 -37.27
C THR A 1267 3.12 19.07 -36.55
N LEU A 1268 2.51 18.09 -35.86
CA LEU A 1268 3.22 17.09 -35.07
C LEU A 1268 4.07 16.17 -35.94
N LYS A 1269 5.34 16.53 -36.16
CA LYS A 1269 6.32 15.70 -36.88
C LYS A 1269 6.99 14.71 -35.92
N LYS A 1270 6.32 13.60 -35.60
CA LYS A 1270 6.93 12.48 -34.89
C LYS A 1270 7.88 11.73 -35.83
N LYS A 1271 9.19 11.74 -35.54
CA LYS A 1271 10.09 10.73 -36.11
C LYS A 1271 9.79 9.39 -35.43
N HIS A 1272 9.00 8.54 -36.08
CA HIS A 1272 8.82 7.17 -35.66
C HIS A 1272 10.07 6.36 -36.03
N ASN A 1273 10.98 6.16 -35.08
CA ASN A 1273 11.94 5.06 -35.18
C ASN A 1273 11.36 3.92 -34.35
N SER A 1274 10.68 2.97 -35.01
CA SER A 1274 10.51 1.63 -34.42
C SER A 1274 11.89 0.98 -34.41
N ILE A 1275 12.47 0.77 -33.23
CA ILE A 1275 13.54 -0.22 -33.01
C ILE A 1275 13.23 -0.98 -31.74
#